data_AF-A0A2N2JDG7-F1
#
_entry.id   AF-A0A2N2JDG7-F1
#
_cell.length_a   1.000
_cell.length_b   1.000
_cell.length_c   1.000
_cell.angle_alpha   90.00
_cell.angle_beta   90.00
_cell.angle_gamma   90.00
#
_symmetry.space_group_name_H-M   'P 1'
#
loop_
_entity.id
_entity.type
_entity.pdbx_description
1 polymer ?
#
loop_
_entity_poly.entity_id
_entity_poly.type
_entity_poly.pdbx_seq_one_letter_code
_entity_poly.pdbx_strand_id
1 'polypeptide(L)'
;MSQSAVRASIIALTLTLWACGSDVRGSLDADAADTVDVSGDDVADSVAPLDTVAPDTAEPDTVEPDTVTVDTEQPDTVTVDTERPDTEQPDTEQPDTVTADTTPADTEPPVDTYVPPAPAPTPGDLLITEVMIDPAGVADVFGEWIELTSLAAGDLELAGCTLTNGGSQLATLSSTAGATRVSPGARVVLGSSANPVANGGVPVDVAYAGLVLSNTAGAVVLRCDGAEIDRIDYDAAHWVILPGVALSYSASADQTAGANDDATRWCEATAHYSDSDAGTPGAANPACPPRDGEVDRCALVAPLDFSAYEGDVTTLFGRIYEAGATDQSPDIDFIYFLRAEAGAGPRGTEPAGNADWTWRDAVPTVGWDDASAPGEDQYEVDLDGLALGAYDIAFRFSLDGGLSWAHCDATPGDGTYSVADAGHLTVIDSPCVPNPCDSPPGAWCDGDVRVSYASPGGCEVDGGAPDCSYAEQHTDCAYLGGACDGGGCVGTARLPAVGELVITEIMKNPRVVFDTLGEWVELTNVSADALDLAGCTLRDNAADGHLIPTAPPLIVQPGAQIVLGKSTDLGDNGGAHVDYAYGADFNLNNTSDVVVIECGGVVIDTVTYTTSGWPNTTGASLSLDPKKTTAEGNDVGSAWCVGVLRYPDADGSEIGTPGAPNTACPEPVDRCRLVGPVEAELLDSQPFVAVGQVVEAGVTTATAGTDPDPLLLAEAGWGPANTSPISDTDWVWTPAQPDAAWSDVDAVGSDQYLSTVAAPAEAGEFDLAFRFSADGGVTWTVCDRATGTPGEDGSQNGYQLDNAGALHVTLRSACNPNPCVDPPDGVCDGDLLLTFEAPGACALIGAALDAADCDFPERTIDCALLGGSCAAGACVGAAQPPAAGAVIFDEIMRRPAAVADFFGEWVEVTNLSDAPVNLDGCAIHDDDSDLHFIDAADGALLVAPGERLVLGKDADVALNGGVVLDYAWGTDVTLGNGADELVLDCDGVVIDRVAWGTGVGLPFPASIGVAMQLTPSSFDAAANDLGALWCDATSAYGAGDLGTPGDPNAPCPAVAGVCRFQTPASATVPEGDLYTARARLRFVGLTDRTHGSDAIVGVRVDLGLGARGGVPDDTWSFTPATADPAWVDTAALGWDAWTATVPAPGVGLWDAAFRVSVDGGASWLLCDRATGTAGEDGSQDGYQPARAGQLESTPSPCTGAVCDAPPAPSCAGDFAETPSDSGSCVSGACAYPIAGREDCALRGIDWTCFDGQCVDTSPP
;
A
#
# COMPACT_ATOMS: atom_id res chain seq x y z
N MET A 1 -20.23 60.22 19.50
CA MET A 1 -20.71 60.79 18.23
C MET A 1 -20.15 59.88 17.15
N SER A 2 -20.88 59.30 16.18
CA SER A 2 -22.34 59.29 15.86
C SER A 2 -22.68 57.87 15.32
N GLN A 3 -23.80 57.21 15.67
CA GLN A 3 -25.13 57.21 15.00
C GLN A 3 -25.11 56.75 13.52
N SER A 4 -26.13 56.05 12.95
CA SER A 4 -27.48 55.58 13.39
C SER A 4 -28.11 54.61 12.35
N ALA A 5 -29.20 53.84 12.54
CA ALA A 5 -29.89 53.29 13.75
C ALA A 5 -31.19 52.49 13.41
N VAL A 6 -31.43 51.36 14.12
CA VAL A 6 -32.74 50.87 14.66
C VAL A 6 -33.83 50.25 13.76
N ARG A 7 -34.32 49.04 14.17
CA ARG A 7 -35.74 48.57 14.36
C ARG A 7 -35.71 47.14 14.99
N ALA A 8 -36.25 46.83 16.19
CA ALA A 8 -37.66 46.76 16.66
C ALA A 8 -38.34 45.39 16.34
N SER A 9 -38.94 44.60 17.26
CA SER A 9 -39.40 44.83 18.66
C SER A 9 -39.69 43.53 19.49
N ILE A 10 -39.43 43.56 20.82
CA ILE A 10 -40.23 43.08 22.00
C ILE A 10 -40.97 41.70 21.86
N ILE A 11 -40.76 40.63 22.67
CA ILE A 11 -40.79 40.40 24.16
C ILE A 11 -39.81 39.22 24.51
N ALA A 12 -39.05 39.05 25.60
CA ALA A 12 -38.70 39.77 26.86
C ALA A 12 -39.46 39.50 28.21
N LEU A 13 -39.06 38.48 29.01
CA LEU A 13 -39.04 38.45 30.51
C LEU A 13 -38.10 37.29 31.02
N THR A 14 -36.86 37.52 31.50
CA THR A 14 -36.39 37.75 32.92
C THR A 14 -36.38 36.50 33.84
N LEU A 15 -35.43 36.23 34.75
CA LEU A 15 -34.13 36.82 35.21
C LEU A 15 -33.36 35.67 35.96
N THR A 16 -32.09 35.67 36.40
CA THR A 16 -31.31 36.52 37.36
C THR A 16 -30.00 35.72 37.67
N LEU A 17 -28.81 36.23 38.02
CA LEU A 17 -28.21 37.59 37.98
C LEU A 17 -26.69 37.55 38.31
N TRP A 18 -25.88 38.38 37.63
CA TRP A 18 -24.67 39.11 38.12
C TRP A 18 -23.37 38.38 38.58
N ALA A 19 -22.19 39.04 38.64
CA ALA A 19 -21.60 40.19 37.89
C ALA A 19 -20.17 40.57 38.39
N CYS A 20 -19.46 41.37 37.57
CA CYS A 20 -18.28 42.22 37.89
C CYS A 20 -16.91 41.54 38.14
N GLY A 21 -15.77 42.04 37.63
CA GLY A 21 -15.54 43.01 36.52
C GLY A 21 -14.35 43.99 36.69
N SER A 22 -13.79 44.43 35.55
CA SER A 22 -12.92 45.62 35.31
C SER A 22 -11.50 45.71 35.94
N ASP A 23 -10.51 46.43 35.39
CA ASP A 23 -10.12 46.81 34.00
C ASP A 23 -8.72 47.52 34.00
N VAL A 24 -8.05 47.66 32.83
CA VAL A 24 -6.92 48.57 32.47
C VAL A 24 -5.48 48.41 33.05
N ARG A 25 -4.61 47.82 32.21
CA ARG A 25 -3.21 48.22 31.79
C ARG A 25 -2.24 48.99 32.74
N GLY A 26 -0.99 48.51 32.84
CA GLY A 26 0.20 49.28 33.30
C GLY A 26 1.55 48.52 33.14
N SER A 27 2.65 49.21 32.78
CA SER A 27 3.90 48.60 32.23
C SER A 27 5.18 48.86 33.05
N LEU A 28 6.02 47.82 33.19
CA LEU A 28 7.49 47.76 33.45
C LEU A 28 8.16 48.24 34.79
N ASP A 29 8.99 47.32 35.33
CA ASP A 29 10.32 47.40 35.98
C ASP A 29 10.67 48.01 37.38
N ALA A 30 11.57 47.27 38.06
CA ALA A 30 12.66 47.64 39.00
C ALA A 30 12.46 47.79 40.55
N ASP A 31 12.73 46.68 41.27
CA ASP A 31 13.60 46.46 42.46
C ASP A 31 13.57 47.24 43.82
N ALA A 32 13.45 46.41 44.89
CA ALA A 32 14.23 46.32 46.15
C ALA A 32 14.22 47.39 47.29
N ALA A 33 13.96 46.94 48.54
CA ALA A 33 14.61 47.39 49.80
C ALA A 33 14.29 46.54 51.07
N ASP A 34 15.28 46.46 51.98
CA ASP A 34 15.45 45.80 53.32
C ASP A 34 14.54 46.32 54.49
N THR A 35 14.54 45.90 55.78
CA THR A 35 15.40 45.04 56.69
C THR A 35 14.62 44.58 57.97
N VAL A 36 15.27 43.85 58.93
CA VAL A 36 15.07 43.74 60.44
C VAL A 36 14.74 42.31 60.98
N ASP A 37 15.33 41.72 62.06
CA ASP A 37 16.54 41.96 62.92
C ASP A 37 16.77 40.79 63.97
N VAL A 38 18.00 40.64 64.53
CA VAL A 38 18.49 39.89 65.75
C VAL A 38 18.21 38.36 66.00
N SER A 39 19.03 37.55 66.72
CA SER A 39 20.39 37.71 67.35
C SER A 39 21.07 36.39 67.85
N GLY A 40 22.41 36.34 67.79
CA GLY A 40 23.37 35.72 68.76
C GLY A 40 23.55 34.18 68.78
N ASP A 41 24.51 33.51 69.45
CA ASP A 41 25.86 33.76 70.06
C ASP A 41 26.52 32.33 70.26
N ASP A 42 27.69 31.92 70.79
CA ASP A 42 28.95 32.40 71.44
C ASP A 42 29.90 31.12 71.50
N VAL A 43 31.25 31.03 71.58
CA VAL A 43 32.43 31.94 71.48
C VAL A 43 33.77 31.15 71.31
N ALA A 44 34.74 31.68 70.52
CA ALA A 44 36.23 31.52 70.60
C ALA A 44 36.92 30.10 70.51
N ASP A 45 38.27 29.94 70.33
CA ASP A 45 39.41 30.90 70.33
C ASP A 45 40.69 30.42 69.56
N SER A 46 41.53 31.39 69.11
CA SER A 46 43.02 31.31 68.98
C SER A 46 43.65 30.51 67.79
N VAL A 47 44.79 30.84 67.12
CA VAL A 47 45.82 31.94 67.12
C VAL A 47 46.39 32.13 65.68
N ALA A 48 46.90 33.31 65.31
CA ALA A 48 47.62 33.63 64.05
C ALA A 48 48.98 34.37 64.36
N PRO A 49 49.86 34.79 63.41
CA PRO A 49 49.81 34.74 61.93
C PRO A 49 51.15 34.34 61.22
N LEU A 50 51.16 34.19 59.88
CA LEU A 50 52.15 34.80 58.95
C LEU A 50 51.86 34.54 57.45
N ASP A 51 52.44 35.41 56.62
CA ASP A 51 52.67 35.41 55.15
C ASP A 51 51.55 35.16 54.11
N THR A 52 51.35 36.22 53.32
CA THR A 52 51.02 36.28 51.87
C THR A 52 49.79 35.57 51.29
N VAL A 53 48.70 36.35 51.21
CA VAL A 53 47.88 36.64 50.00
C VAL A 53 47.53 35.48 49.05
N ALA A 54 46.24 35.13 49.06
CA ALA A 54 45.41 34.54 47.99
C ALA A 54 45.93 33.30 47.22
N PRO A 55 45.08 32.28 47.11
CA PRO A 55 44.43 32.11 45.81
C PRO A 55 42.91 32.06 45.93
N ASP A 56 42.24 32.82 45.09
CA ASP A 56 40.81 32.65 44.80
C ASP A 56 40.66 32.47 43.28
N THR A 57 39.61 31.76 42.86
CA THR A 57 39.37 31.17 41.53
C THR A 57 40.26 31.68 40.39
N ALA A 58 41.16 30.83 39.91
CA ALA A 58 41.90 31.01 38.67
C ALA A 58 41.60 29.87 37.69
N GLU A 59 41.44 30.23 36.42
CA GLU A 59 41.48 29.32 35.28
C GLU A 59 42.94 28.84 35.04
N PRO A 60 43.23 28.24 33.89
CA PRO A 60 43.84 29.13 32.89
C PRO A 60 43.13 29.11 31.55
N ASP A 61 42.72 30.30 31.12
CA ASP A 61 42.45 30.61 29.73
C ASP A 61 43.76 30.53 28.89
N THR A 62 43.60 30.47 27.57
CA THR A 62 44.62 30.25 26.52
C THR A 62 45.91 31.08 26.60
N VAL A 63 47.06 30.52 26.14
CA VAL A 63 47.89 30.95 24.95
C VAL A 63 48.82 29.79 24.50
N GLU A 64 49.23 29.78 23.22
CA GLU A 64 50.13 28.86 22.49
C GLU A 64 51.58 28.68 23.01
N PRO A 65 52.27 27.61 22.54
CA PRO A 65 53.73 27.56 22.36
C PRO A 65 54.18 27.46 20.87
N ASP A 66 54.80 28.54 20.37
CA ASP A 66 55.76 28.67 19.25
C ASP A 66 55.75 27.73 18.03
N THR A 67 55.62 28.34 16.84
CA THR A 67 56.07 27.76 15.55
C THR A 67 57.59 27.71 15.43
N VAL A 68 58.18 26.55 15.10
CA VAL A 68 59.52 26.47 14.46
C VAL A 68 59.54 25.41 13.35
N THR A 69 59.67 25.85 12.10
CA THR A 69 59.93 24.99 10.93
C THR A 69 61.43 24.98 10.59
N VAL A 70 62.11 23.85 10.82
CA VAL A 70 63.40 23.45 10.20
C VAL A 70 63.32 21.92 10.11
N ASP A 71 63.15 21.30 8.93
CA ASP A 71 64.11 21.16 7.81
C ASP A 71 65.30 20.22 8.16
N THR A 72 65.79 19.52 7.13
CA THR A 72 66.53 18.25 7.18
C THR A 72 67.76 18.18 8.10
N GLU A 73 68.06 16.99 8.66
CA GLU A 73 69.22 16.20 8.21
C GLU A 73 69.26 14.72 8.67
N GLN A 74 70.14 13.97 8.02
CA GLN A 74 70.55 12.55 8.15
C GLN A 74 71.60 12.42 9.34
N PRO A 75 72.33 11.31 9.64
CA PRO A 75 72.44 9.98 9.00
C PRO A 75 72.76 8.74 9.90
N ASP A 76 73.12 7.61 9.25
CA ASP A 76 74.22 6.65 9.59
C ASP A 76 74.19 5.76 10.87
N THR A 77 74.90 4.61 10.96
CA THR A 77 75.41 3.56 10.02
C THR A 77 75.90 2.35 10.85
N VAL A 78 75.90 1.12 10.29
CA VAL A 78 77.01 0.14 10.40
C VAL A 78 77.07 -0.69 9.10
N THR A 79 78.25 -1.12 8.65
CA THR A 79 78.51 -1.91 7.42
C THR A 79 79.20 -3.26 7.73
N VAL A 80 79.31 -4.16 6.72
CA VAL A 80 80.55 -4.86 6.28
C VAL A 80 80.25 -5.99 5.24
N ASP A 81 80.34 -5.61 3.96
CA ASP A 81 81.32 -6.03 2.93
C ASP A 81 81.34 -7.41 2.15
N THR A 82 81.79 -7.26 0.89
CA THR A 82 82.46 -8.15 -0.11
C THR A 82 81.81 -9.37 -0.85
N GLU A 83 81.47 -9.12 -2.13
CA GLU A 83 81.81 -9.88 -3.38
C GLU A 83 80.92 -10.99 -4.02
N ARG A 84 81.14 -11.19 -5.33
CA ARG A 84 80.33 -11.85 -6.41
C ARG A 84 80.82 -13.30 -6.70
N PRO A 85 80.09 -14.25 -7.38
CA PRO A 85 79.75 -14.13 -8.82
C PRO A 85 78.49 -14.89 -9.39
N ASP A 86 78.04 -14.43 -10.57
CA ASP A 86 77.60 -15.10 -11.83
C ASP A 86 76.65 -16.36 -11.92
N THR A 87 75.56 -16.17 -12.70
CA THR A 87 74.94 -17.01 -13.79
C THR A 87 74.63 -18.52 -13.65
N GLU A 88 73.40 -18.95 -14.01
CA GLU A 88 72.99 -19.51 -15.34
C GLU A 88 71.49 -19.96 -15.38
N GLN A 89 70.96 -20.26 -16.58
CA GLN A 89 69.60 -20.78 -16.87
C GLN A 89 69.73 -22.14 -17.61
N PRO A 90 68.99 -23.18 -17.18
CA PRO A 90 68.24 -24.06 -18.12
C PRO A 90 66.98 -24.72 -17.47
N ASP A 91 66.04 -25.41 -18.14
CA ASP A 91 65.61 -25.55 -19.55
C ASP A 91 64.26 -26.34 -19.58
N THR A 92 63.73 -26.65 -20.78
CA THR A 92 62.73 -27.69 -21.14
C THR A 92 61.24 -27.42 -20.90
N GLU A 93 60.31 -27.76 -21.82
CA GLU A 93 60.41 -27.92 -23.29
C GLU A 93 58.99 -27.95 -23.91
N GLN A 94 58.82 -27.49 -25.16
CA GLN A 94 57.57 -27.56 -25.94
C GLN A 94 57.83 -28.24 -27.30
N PRO A 95 57.01 -29.22 -27.69
CA PRO A 95 56.51 -29.33 -29.08
C PRO A 95 55.08 -29.93 -29.16
N ASP A 96 54.30 -29.83 -30.24
CA ASP A 96 54.40 -29.08 -31.51
C ASP A 96 52.99 -28.99 -32.13
N THR A 97 52.73 -27.96 -32.95
CA THR A 97 51.54 -27.88 -33.84
C THR A 97 51.89 -28.28 -35.29
N VAL A 98 50.89 -28.54 -36.14
CA VAL A 98 51.10 -28.90 -37.55
C VAL A 98 50.12 -28.14 -38.46
N THR A 99 50.62 -27.55 -39.55
CA THR A 99 49.89 -26.62 -40.43
C THR A 99 49.79 -27.09 -41.89
N ALA A 100 48.67 -26.74 -42.54
CA ALA A 100 48.41 -26.80 -43.99
C ALA A 100 47.00 -26.23 -44.29
N ASP A 101 46.66 -25.61 -45.42
CA ASP A 101 47.42 -24.93 -46.48
C ASP A 101 46.43 -23.98 -47.22
N THR A 102 46.93 -23.01 -48.01
CA THR A 102 46.14 -21.92 -48.60
C THR A 102 45.82 -22.12 -50.08
N THR A 103 44.66 -21.61 -50.57
CA THR A 103 44.52 -21.05 -51.93
C THR A 103 43.17 -20.30 -52.13
N PRO A 104 43.13 -19.14 -52.81
CA PRO A 104 41.89 -18.35 -53.00
C PRO A 104 41.31 -18.34 -54.43
N ALA A 105 39.97 -18.22 -54.53
CA ALA A 105 39.13 -17.95 -55.71
C ALA A 105 37.67 -17.78 -55.22
N ASP A 106 36.73 -17.05 -55.85
CA ASP A 106 36.71 -16.00 -56.88
C ASP A 106 35.42 -15.16 -56.62
N THR A 107 35.22 -13.99 -57.25
CA THR A 107 34.11 -13.08 -56.91
C THR A 107 32.74 -13.48 -57.50
N GLU A 108 31.71 -13.56 -56.65
CA GLU A 108 30.29 -13.40 -57.03
C GLU A 108 29.67 -12.14 -56.35
N PRO A 109 28.56 -11.59 -56.88
CA PRO A 109 27.84 -10.48 -56.26
C PRO A 109 27.15 -10.92 -54.95
N PRO A 110 26.74 -9.99 -54.06
CA PRO A 110 26.14 -10.34 -52.78
C PRO A 110 24.89 -11.22 -52.97
N VAL A 111 24.95 -12.41 -52.39
CA VAL A 111 23.78 -13.25 -52.15
C VAL A 111 22.95 -12.56 -51.06
N ASP A 112 21.63 -12.50 -51.30
CA ASP A 112 20.65 -12.12 -50.28
C ASP A 112 20.78 -13.09 -49.09
N THR A 113 21.37 -12.63 -47.99
CA THR A 113 21.64 -13.45 -46.82
C THR A 113 20.35 -13.71 -46.06
N TYR A 114 19.60 -14.71 -46.54
CA TYR A 114 18.57 -15.39 -45.79
C TYR A 114 19.15 -15.89 -44.47
N VAL A 115 19.00 -15.06 -43.43
CA VAL A 115 19.13 -15.50 -42.04
C VAL A 115 18.03 -16.55 -41.85
N PRO A 116 18.37 -17.81 -41.56
CA PRO A 116 17.34 -18.82 -41.33
C PRO A 116 16.50 -18.39 -40.11
N PRO A 117 15.18 -18.65 -40.10
CA PRO A 117 14.39 -18.48 -38.90
C PRO A 117 15.05 -19.27 -37.76
N ALA A 118 15.08 -18.68 -36.57
CA ALA A 118 15.59 -19.39 -35.40
C ALA A 118 14.66 -20.57 -35.10
N PRO A 119 15.19 -21.73 -34.68
CA PRO A 119 14.35 -22.85 -34.26
C PRO A 119 13.52 -22.47 -33.03
N ALA A 120 12.33 -23.07 -32.92
CA ALA A 120 11.64 -23.11 -31.64
C ALA A 120 12.49 -23.92 -30.64
N PRO A 121 12.51 -23.54 -29.34
CA PRO A 121 13.23 -24.26 -28.30
C PRO A 121 12.87 -25.75 -28.24
N THR A 122 13.86 -26.57 -27.92
CA THR A 122 13.70 -27.99 -27.58
C THR A 122 14.14 -28.24 -26.12
N PRO A 123 13.80 -29.39 -25.50
CA PRO A 123 14.02 -29.58 -24.07
C PRO A 123 15.50 -29.48 -23.69
N GLY A 124 15.83 -28.53 -22.80
CA GLY A 124 17.20 -28.17 -22.41
C GLY A 124 17.84 -27.01 -23.20
N ASP A 125 17.14 -26.37 -24.14
CA ASP A 125 17.61 -25.13 -24.80
C ASP A 125 17.35 -23.86 -23.94
N LEU A 126 16.36 -23.91 -23.03
CA LEU A 126 15.96 -22.85 -22.09
C LEU A 126 15.84 -23.43 -20.68
N LEU A 127 15.99 -22.57 -19.67
CA LEU A 127 15.85 -22.88 -18.25
C LEU A 127 15.07 -21.75 -17.54
N ILE A 128 14.05 -22.06 -16.74
CA ILE A 128 13.35 -21.15 -15.83
C ILE A 128 14.31 -20.86 -14.67
N THR A 129 14.70 -19.59 -14.52
CA THR A 129 15.74 -19.18 -13.56
C THR A 129 15.26 -18.29 -12.43
N GLU A 130 14.17 -17.53 -12.58
CA GLU A 130 13.63 -16.70 -11.50
C GLU A 130 12.12 -16.53 -11.66
N VAL A 131 11.35 -16.49 -10.57
CA VAL A 131 9.88 -16.34 -10.61
C VAL A 131 9.37 -15.48 -9.45
N MET A 132 8.64 -14.42 -9.75
CA MET A 132 7.82 -13.68 -8.78
C MET A 132 6.41 -14.25 -8.76
N ILE A 133 5.95 -14.70 -7.59
CA ILE A 133 4.65 -15.36 -7.39
C ILE A 133 3.66 -14.44 -6.65
N ASP A 134 4.14 -13.63 -5.71
CA ASP A 134 3.32 -12.94 -4.70
C ASP A 134 3.82 -11.48 -4.60
N PRO A 135 3.55 -10.61 -5.59
CA PRO A 135 4.10 -9.25 -5.64
C PRO A 135 3.47 -8.31 -4.62
N ALA A 136 4.26 -7.40 -4.04
CA ALA A 136 3.79 -6.45 -3.04
C ALA A 136 3.56 -5.03 -3.60
N GLY A 137 4.29 -4.63 -4.66
CA GLY A 137 4.19 -3.30 -5.24
C GLY A 137 2.94 -3.03 -6.09
N VAL A 138 2.39 -4.08 -6.72
CA VAL A 138 1.15 -4.07 -7.51
C VAL A 138 0.47 -5.44 -7.41
N ALA A 139 -0.84 -5.52 -7.63
CA ALA A 139 -1.59 -6.77 -7.55
C ALA A 139 -1.08 -7.85 -8.53
N ASP A 140 -1.24 -9.12 -8.14
CA ASP A 140 -0.69 -10.35 -8.74
C ASP A 140 -0.78 -10.37 -10.28
N VAL A 141 -1.97 -10.08 -10.82
CA VAL A 141 -2.26 -10.02 -12.27
C VAL A 141 -1.38 -9.02 -13.05
N PHE A 142 -0.78 -8.05 -12.36
CA PHE A 142 0.18 -7.08 -12.90
C PHE A 142 1.61 -7.34 -12.40
N GLY A 143 1.82 -7.85 -11.19
CA GLY A 143 3.16 -7.95 -10.59
C GLY A 143 3.91 -9.26 -10.85
N GLU A 144 3.23 -10.32 -11.27
CA GLU A 144 3.87 -11.62 -11.55
C GLU A 144 4.80 -11.58 -12.77
N TRP A 145 5.93 -12.29 -12.66
CA TRP A 145 6.88 -12.47 -13.77
C TRP A 145 7.72 -13.75 -13.62
N ILE A 146 8.24 -14.23 -14.77
CA ILE A 146 9.01 -15.46 -14.93
C ILE A 146 10.23 -15.14 -15.81
N GLU A 147 11.43 -15.45 -15.37
CA GLU A 147 12.65 -15.30 -16.18
C GLU A 147 13.12 -16.63 -16.78
N LEU A 148 13.53 -16.60 -18.06
CA LEU A 148 14.17 -17.70 -18.77
C LEU A 148 15.62 -17.38 -19.13
N THR A 149 16.55 -18.29 -18.83
CA THR A 149 17.94 -18.28 -19.31
C THR A 149 18.14 -19.20 -20.52
N SER A 150 18.86 -18.74 -21.54
CA SER A 150 19.19 -19.50 -22.75
C SER A 150 20.46 -20.34 -22.61
N LEU A 151 20.31 -21.66 -22.75
CA LEU A 151 21.41 -22.64 -22.74
C LEU A 151 21.86 -23.03 -24.18
N ALA A 152 21.10 -22.63 -25.19
CA ALA A 152 21.36 -22.98 -26.59
C ALA A 152 22.60 -22.29 -27.17
N ALA A 153 23.30 -22.99 -28.07
CA ALA A 153 24.50 -22.49 -28.75
C ALA A 153 24.23 -21.61 -29.99
N GLY A 154 22.98 -21.21 -30.21
CA GLY A 154 22.53 -20.30 -31.28
C GLY A 154 21.14 -19.73 -30.98
N ASP A 155 20.73 -18.70 -31.72
CA ASP A 155 19.44 -18.01 -31.51
C ASP A 155 18.23 -18.96 -31.44
N LEU A 156 17.29 -18.67 -30.54
CA LEU A 156 15.99 -19.35 -30.40
C LEU A 156 14.82 -18.40 -30.74
N GLU A 157 13.65 -18.96 -31.05
CA GLU A 157 12.41 -18.22 -31.29
C GLU A 157 11.30 -18.64 -30.31
N LEU A 158 10.90 -17.73 -29.41
CA LEU A 158 9.83 -17.94 -28.43
C LEU A 158 8.41 -17.80 -29.01
N ALA A 159 8.25 -17.21 -30.20
CA ALA A 159 6.93 -16.95 -30.77
C ALA A 159 6.18 -18.27 -31.07
N GLY A 160 5.04 -18.47 -30.40
CA GLY A 160 4.25 -19.70 -30.45
C GLY A 160 4.55 -20.70 -29.32
N CYS A 161 5.50 -20.40 -28.43
CA CYS A 161 5.60 -21.08 -27.14
C CYS A 161 4.44 -20.66 -26.20
N THR A 162 4.16 -21.48 -25.20
CA THR A 162 3.07 -21.30 -24.24
C THR A 162 3.54 -21.55 -22.82
N LEU A 163 3.11 -20.71 -21.89
CA LEU A 163 3.23 -20.93 -20.44
C LEU A 163 1.91 -21.49 -19.90
N THR A 164 1.96 -22.40 -18.92
CA THR A 164 0.74 -22.86 -18.22
C THR A 164 0.92 -23.03 -16.72
N ASN A 165 -0.06 -22.55 -15.94
CA ASN A 165 -0.24 -22.92 -14.54
C ASN A 165 -1.17 -24.13 -14.44
N GLY A 166 -0.71 -25.20 -13.78
CA GLY A 166 -1.45 -26.44 -13.49
C GLY A 166 -1.97 -27.26 -14.70
N GLY A 167 -1.85 -26.74 -15.93
CA GLY A 167 -2.45 -27.28 -17.15
C GLY A 167 -3.88 -26.80 -17.45
N SER A 168 -4.44 -25.88 -16.66
CA SER A 168 -5.78 -25.28 -16.87
C SER A 168 -5.76 -23.89 -17.48
N GLN A 169 -4.70 -23.13 -17.23
CA GLN A 169 -4.53 -21.74 -17.66
C GLN A 169 -3.34 -21.67 -18.63
N LEU A 170 -3.48 -20.94 -19.74
CA LEU A 170 -2.49 -20.95 -20.83
C LEU A 170 -2.33 -19.55 -21.44
N ALA A 171 -1.12 -19.01 -21.36
CA ALA A 171 -0.70 -17.83 -22.10
C ALA A 171 0.17 -18.24 -23.30
N THR A 172 0.09 -17.50 -24.41
CA THR A 172 0.86 -17.75 -25.64
C THR A 172 1.81 -16.58 -25.92
N LEU A 173 3.11 -16.86 -26.05
CA LEU A 173 4.12 -15.86 -26.36
C LEU A 173 4.04 -15.49 -27.85
N SER A 174 4.00 -14.20 -28.16
CA SER A 174 3.81 -13.66 -29.51
C SER A 174 4.86 -12.61 -29.87
N SER A 175 5.28 -12.58 -31.13
CA SER A 175 6.17 -11.54 -31.67
C SER A 175 5.52 -10.16 -31.79
N THR A 176 4.22 -10.04 -31.49
CA THR A 176 3.52 -8.76 -31.27
C THR A 176 3.62 -8.25 -29.83
N ALA A 177 4.13 -9.07 -28.90
CA ALA A 177 4.15 -8.79 -27.46
C ALA A 177 5.56 -8.54 -26.89
N GLY A 178 6.61 -8.63 -27.71
CA GLY A 178 7.98 -8.34 -27.28
C GLY A 178 9.05 -8.94 -28.19
N ALA A 179 10.29 -8.98 -27.68
CA ALA A 179 11.46 -9.45 -28.42
C ALA A 179 11.61 -10.99 -28.31
N THR A 180 10.82 -11.75 -29.08
CA THR A 180 10.78 -13.22 -29.00
C THR A 180 12.05 -13.96 -29.45
N ARG A 181 13.10 -13.26 -29.93
CA ARG A 181 14.38 -13.86 -30.32
C ARG A 181 15.36 -13.87 -29.16
N VAL A 182 15.74 -15.06 -28.70
CA VAL A 182 16.66 -15.24 -27.57
C VAL A 182 18.06 -15.56 -28.09
N SER A 183 19.06 -14.76 -27.69
CA SER A 183 20.46 -15.03 -28.02
C SER A 183 21.05 -16.11 -27.10
N PRO A 184 22.16 -16.78 -27.48
CA PRO A 184 22.90 -17.69 -26.59
C PRO A 184 23.29 -17.00 -25.27
N GLY A 185 22.95 -17.61 -24.13
CA GLY A 185 23.25 -17.05 -22.81
C GLY A 185 22.47 -15.80 -22.42
N ALA A 186 21.49 -15.36 -23.23
CA ALA A 186 20.59 -14.27 -22.85
C ALA A 186 19.59 -14.72 -21.78
N ARG A 187 19.17 -13.76 -20.95
CA ARG A 187 18.01 -13.84 -20.07
C ARG A 187 16.83 -13.10 -20.70
N VAL A 188 15.62 -13.54 -20.38
CA VAL A 188 14.37 -13.00 -20.94
C VAL A 188 13.32 -12.97 -19.83
N VAL A 189 12.85 -11.78 -19.47
CA VAL A 189 11.79 -11.60 -18.48
C VAL A 189 10.42 -11.66 -19.17
N LEU A 190 9.54 -12.53 -18.67
CA LEU A 190 8.17 -12.69 -19.12
C LEU A 190 7.22 -12.16 -18.03
N GLY A 191 6.32 -11.24 -18.36
CA GLY A 191 5.37 -10.64 -17.41
C GLY A 191 4.08 -10.20 -18.10
N SER A 192 3.08 -9.74 -17.36
CA SER A 192 1.77 -9.38 -17.92
C SER A 192 1.72 -8.08 -18.74
N SER A 193 2.69 -7.17 -18.62
CA SER A 193 2.82 -5.98 -19.47
C SER A 193 4.27 -5.64 -19.80
N ALA A 194 4.50 -5.07 -20.99
CA ALA A 194 5.79 -4.52 -21.41
C ALA A 194 6.02 -3.08 -20.90
N ASN A 195 5.11 -2.53 -20.09
CA ASN A 195 5.30 -1.25 -19.39
C ASN A 195 5.77 -1.52 -17.95
N PRO A 196 7.03 -1.21 -17.58
CA PRO A 196 7.53 -1.46 -16.23
C PRO A 196 6.72 -0.75 -15.13
N VAL A 197 6.10 0.40 -15.42
CA VAL A 197 5.27 1.12 -14.43
C VAL A 197 3.97 0.38 -14.11
N ALA A 198 3.42 -0.39 -15.05
CA ALA A 198 2.26 -1.24 -14.80
C ALA A 198 2.64 -2.49 -13.99
N ASN A 199 3.83 -3.05 -14.26
CA ASN A 199 4.31 -4.30 -13.66
C ASN A 199 5.33 -4.06 -12.53
N GLY A 200 5.00 -3.19 -11.55
CA GLY A 200 5.76 -3.06 -10.29
C GLY A 200 7.23 -2.60 -10.42
N GLY A 201 7.62 -2.02 -11.56
CA GLY A 201 9.00 -1.62 -11.89
C GLY A 201 9.76 -2.61 -12.79
N VAL A 202 9.19 -3.77 -13.13
CA VAL A 202 9.89 -4.88 -13.78
C VAL A 202 10.14 -4.61 -15.28
N PRO A 203 11.40 -4.74 -15.78
CA PRO A 203 11.69 -4.68 -17.21
C PRO A 203 11.31 -6.00 -17.92
N VAL A 204 10.13 -6.05 -18.52
CA VAL A 204 9.60 -7.23 -19.25
C VAL A 204 10.03 -7.21 -20.72
N ASP A 205 10.67 -8.29 -21.19
CA ASP A 205 11.11 -8.47 -22.59
C ASP A 205 10.01 -8.99 -23.53
N VAL A 206 9.11 -9.83 -22.99
CA VAL A 206 7.95 -10.39 -23.71
C VAL A 206 6.73 -10.41 -22.81
N ALA A 207 5.72 -9.61 -23.16
CA ALA A 207 4.45 -9.59 -22.44
C ALA A 207 3.63 -10.87 -22.71
N TYR A 208 2.92 -11.34 -21.69
CA TYR A 208 1.92 -12.40 -21.78
C TYR A 208 0.55 -11.91 -21.27
N ALA A 209 -0.52 -12.65 -21.53
CA ALA A 209 -1.86 -12.31 -21.03
C ALA A 209 -2.58 -13.56 -20.52
N GLY A 210 -3.35 -13.40 -19.44
CA GLY A 210 -4.23 -14.45 -18.91
C GLY A 210 -3.53 -15.60 -18.19
N LEU A 211 -2.26 -15.45 -17.79
CA LEU A 211 -1.61 -16.29 -16.77
C LEU A 211 -1.70 -15.56 -15.43
N VAL A 212 -2.02 -16.31 -14.38
CA VAL A 212 -1.92 -15.93 -12.96
C VAL A 212 -1.38 -17.16 -12.24
N LEU A 213 -0.48 -16.95 -11.29
CA LEU A 213 0.11 -17.98 -10.45
C LEU A 213 -0.79 -18.22 -9.22
N SER A 214 -0.24 -18.78 -8.16
CA SER A 214 -0.94 -18.93 -6.88
C SER A 214 0.07 -18.92 -5.75
N ASN A 215 -0.21 -18.11 -4.75
CA ASN A 215 0.70 -17.68 -3.69
C ASN A 215 0.82 -18.77 -2.60
N THR A 216 0.43 -20.01 -2.92
CA THR A 216 0.41 -21.18 -2.01
C THR A 216 0.92 -22.47 -2.66
N ALA A 217 0.45 -22.82 -3.87
CA ALA A 217 0.98 -23.94 -4.65
C ALA A 217 0.57 -23.84 -6.13
N GLY A 218 1.47 -24.22 -7.03
CA GLY A 218 1.23 -24.14 -8.46
C GLY A 218 2.35 -24.80 -9.28
N ALA A 219 2.38 -24.49 -10.57
CA ALA A 219 3.43 -24.93 -11.47
C ALA A 219 3.67 -23.89 -12.56
N VAL A 220 4.92 -23.72 -13.01
CA VAL A 220 5.23 -22.97 -14.23
C VAL A 220 5.75 -23.97 -15.24
N VAL A 221 5.02 -24.18 -16.34
CA VAL A 221 5.40 -25.13 -17.39
C VAL A 221 5.56 -24.40 -18.73
N LEU A 222 6.77 -24.42 -19.28
CA LEU A 222 7.07 -23.86 -20.61
C LEU A 222 6.95 -24.94 -21.68
N ARG A 223 6.19 -24.66 -22.74
CA ARG A 223 6.00 -25.58 -23.88
C ARG A 223 6.20 -24.88 -25.21
N CYS A 224 6.93 -25.51 -26.14
CA CYS A 224 7.11 -25.04 -27.52
C CYS A 224 6.87 -26.21 -28.49
N ASP A 225 6.17 -25.98 -29.61
CA ASP A 225 5.74 -27.02 -30.58
C ASP A 225 5.05 -28.26 -29.93
N GLY A 226 4.47 -28.09 -28.74
CA GLY A 226 3.84 -29.15 -27.95
C GLY A 226 4.80 -30.03 -27.14
N ALA A 227 6.12 -29.80 -27.21
CA ALA A 227 7.08 -30.36 -26.27
C ALA A 227 7.09 -29.56 -24.96
N GLU A 228 7.40 -30.23 -23.84
CA GLU A 228 7.73 -29.60 -22.56
C GLU A 228 9.22 -29.22 -22.60
N ILE A 229 9.53 -27.93 -22.46
CA ILE A 229 10.90 -27.42 -22.58
C ILE A 229 11.56 -27.40 -21.22
N ASP A 230 10.83 -26.88 -20.24
CA ASP A 230 11.21 -26.82 -18.84
C ASP A 230 9.97 -26.65 -17.94
N ARG A 231 10.12 -26.91 -16.64
CA ARG A 231 9.08 -26.86 -15.62
C ARG A 231 9.65 -26.53 -14.24
N ILE A 232 8.84 -25.91 -13.40
CA ILE A 232 8.90 -26.06 -11.94
C ILE A 232 7.53 -26.43 -11.39
N ASP A 233 7.50 -27.25 -10.33
CA ASP A 233 6.34 -27.48 -9.45
C ASP A 233 6.68 -26.89 -8.08
N TYR A 234 5.85 -25.97 -7.58
CA TYR A 234 6.12 -25.24 -6.34
C TYR A 234 4.96 -25.34 -5.34
N ASP A 235 5.28 -25.38 -4.05
CA ASP A 235 4.32 -25.35 -2.95
C ASP A 235 4.94 -24.77 -1.67
N ALA A 236 4.14 -24.11 -0.85
CA ALA A 236 4.56 -23.43 0.38
C ALA A 236 4.97 -24.38 1.53
N ALA A 237 5.08 -25.70 1.30
CA ALA A 237 5.64 -26.66 2.24
C ALA A 237 7.08 -27.09 1.90
N HIS A 238 7.52 -26.87 0.65
CA HIS A 238 8.89 -27.15 0.19
C HIS A 238 9.62 -25.91 -0.36
N TRP A 239 8.88 -24.86 -0.73
CA TRP A 239 9.39 -23.60 -1.27
C TRP A 239 8.97 -22.42 -0.37
N VAL A 240 9.85 -21.44 -0.21
CA VAL A 240 9.58 -20.24 0.60
C VAL A 240 8.98 -19.16 -0.31
N ILE A 241 7.65 -19.02 -0.27
CA ILE A 241 6.91 -17.96 -0.98
C ILE A 241 6.65 -16.83 0.02
N LEU A 242 7.05 -15.60 -0.31
CA LEU A 242 6.86 -14.42 0.53
C LEU A 242 6.32 -13.25 -0.30
N PRO A 243 5.40 -12.43 0.24
CA PRO A 243 4.98 -11.19 -0.40
C PRO A 243 6.16 -10.27 -0.71
N GLY A 244 6.25 -9.83 -1.97
CA GLY A 244 7.30 -8.96 -2.49
C GLY A 244 8.64 -9.66 -2.79
N VAL A 245 8.74 -11.00 -2.77
CA VAL A 245 10.04 -11.68 -2.97
C VAL A 245 9.98 -12.78 -4.04
N ALA A 246 10.81 -12.63 -5.07
CA ALA A 246 11.00 -13.64 -6.09
C ALA A 246 11.77 -14.87 -5.56
N LEU A 247 11.48 -16.03 -6.16
CA LEU A 247 12.29 -17.24 -6.03
C LEU A 247 13.40 -17.19 -7.08
N SER A 248 14.68 -17.20 -6.64
CA SER A 248 15.84 -17.23 -7.53
C SER A 248 16.50 -18.62 -7.56
N TYR A 249 16.72 -19.20 -8.75
CA TYR A 249 17.51 -20.43 -8.91
C TYR A 249 19.01 -20.13 -8.73
N SER A 250 19.72 -20.96 -7.96
CA SER A 250 21.12 -20.65 -7.64
C SER A 250 22.04 -20.62 -8.87
N ALA A 251 22.83 -19.55 -9.00
CA ALA A 251 23.92 -19.50 -9.97
C ALA A 251 25.05 -20.53 -9.72
N SER A 252 25.07 -21.19 -8.55
CA SER A 252 25.99 -22.31 -8.26
C SER A 252 25.45 -23.70 -8.66
N ALA A 253 24.20 -23.80 -9.09
CA ALA A 253 23.53 -25.06 -9.41
C ALA A 253 23.83 -25.59 -10.82
N ASP A 254 23.62 -26.90 -11.02
CA ASP A 254 23.63 -27.53 -12.35
C ASP A 254 22.53 -26.93 -13.24
N GLN A 255 22.91 -26.30 -14.35
CA GLN A 255 21.99 -25.59 -15.24
C GLN A 255 21.25 -26.57 -16.18
N THR A 256 20.24 -27.26 -15.67
CA THR A 256 19.42 -28.23 -16.43
C THR A 256 17.95 -28.25 -15.98
N ALA A 257 17.04 -28.42 -16.95
CA ALA A 257 15.57 -28.51 -16.81
C ALA A 257 15.09 -29.80 -16.09
N GLY A 258 15.44 -29.92 -14.82
CA GLY A 258 15.35 -31.12 -13.99
C GLY A 258 16.30 -31.11 -12.78
N ALA A 259 17.11 -30.06 -12.67
CA ALA A 259 17.82 -29.68 -11.45
C ALA A 259 17.16 -28.46 -10.76
N ASN A 260 16.37 -27.68 -11.51
CA ASN A 260 15.46 -26.64 -11.03
C ASN A 260 14.09 -27.17 -10.55
N ASP A 261 13.73 -28.43 -10.86
CA ASP A 261 12.67 -29.20 -10.19
C ASP A 261 12.92 -29.39 -8.66
N ASP A 262 14.12 -29.08 -8.17
CA ASP A 262 14.60 -29.38 -6.82
C ASP A 262 14.65 -28.10 -5.97
N ALA A 263 13.67 -27.94 -5.09
CA ALA A 263 13.50 -26.75 -4.23
C ALA A 263 14.76 -26.38 -3.42
N THR A 264 15.62 -27.36 -3.10
CA THR A 264 16.88 -27.13 -2.37
C THR A 264 17.89 -26.27 -3.14
N ARG A 265 17.71 -26.09 -4.46
CA ARG A 265 18.56 -25.25 -5.33
C ARG A 265 18.02 -23.84 -5.54
N TRP A 266 16.92 -23.48 -4.89
CA TRP A 266 16.32 -22.14 -4.93
C TRP A 266 16.46 -21.42 -3.58
N CYS A 267 16.40 -20.10 -3.62
CA CYS A 267 16.42 -19.22 -2.46
C CYS A 267 15.55 -17.98 -2.71
N GLU A 268 15.19 -17.31 -1.61
CA GLU A 268 14.57 -16.00 -1.63
C GLU A 268 15.51 -14.94 -2.26
N ALA A 269 14.97 -14.07 -3.11
CA ALA A 269 15.74 -12.98 -3.70
C ALA A 269 16.05 -11.87 -2.67
N THR A 270 17.32 -11.45 -2.60
CA THR A 270 17.78 -10.40 -1.66
C THR A 270 18.09 -9.06 -2.32
N ALA A 271 18.07 -8.99 -3.65
CA ALA A 271 18.29 -7.74 -4.39
C ALA A 271 16.95 -7.05 -4.67
N HIS A 272 16.79 -5.80 -4.20
CA HIS A 272 15.60 -5.01 -4.49
C HIS A 272 15.65 -4.39 -5.88
N TYR A 273 14.56 -4.51 -6.64
CA TYR A 273 14.36 -3.79 -7.92
C TYR A 273 13.32 -2.66 -7.82
N SER A 274 12.49 -2.67 -6.77
CA SER A 274 11.59 -1.58 -6.37
C SER A 274 11.70 -1.34 -4.86
N ASP A 275 11.03 -0.29 -4.34
CA ASP A 275 10.96 -0.05 -2.89
C ASP A 275 10.07 -1.07 -2.14
N SER A 276 9.36 -1.93 -2.88
CA SER A 276 8.42 -2.94 -2.36
C SER A 276 8.82 -4.39 -2.64
N ASP A 277 9.65 -4.64 -3.66
CA ASP A 277 9.85 -5.97 -4.24
C ASP A 277 11.33 -6.32 -4.50
N ALA A 278 11.67 -7.59 -4.35
CA ALA A 278 13.00 -8.17 -4.53
C ALA A 278 13.03 -9.28 -5.60
N GLY A 279 14.11 -9.31 -6.38
CA GLY A 279 14.34 -10.15 -7.55
C GLY A 279 15.48 -9.60 -8.41
N THR A 280 16.01 -10.40 -9.34
CA THR A 280 17.05 -9.99 -10.31
C THR A 280 16.58 -9.97 -11.77
N PRO A 281 15.39 -9.42 -12.12
CA PRO A 281 14.81 -9.54 -13.47
C PRO A 281 15.74 -9.00 -14.57
N GLY A 282 16.17 -9.89 -15.48
CA GLY A 282 17.06 -9.57 -16.60
C GLY A 282 18.55 -9.54 -16.23
N ALA A 283 18.89 -9.86 -14.99
CA ALA A 283 20.25 -9.90 -14.44
C ALA A 283 20.63 -11.32 -14.00
N ALA A 284 21.89 -11.53 -13.64
CA ALA A 284 22.32 -12.84 -13.14
C ALA A 284 21.95 -13.00 -11.67
N ASN A 285 21.11 -14.00 -11.36
CA ASN A 285 20.83 -14.45 -9.99
C ASN A 285 22.12 -14.55 -9.15
N PRO A 286 22.05 -14.29 -7.84
CA PRO A 286 23.12 -14.69 -6.94
C PRO A 286 23.30 -16.22 -6.92
N ALA A 287 24.44 -16.68 -6.40
CA ALA A 287 24.50 -18.03 -5.88
C ALA A 287 23.72 -18.06 -4.56
N CYS A 288 22.79 -19.00 -4.41
CA CYS A 288 22.17 -19.24 -3.10
C CYS A 288 23.26 -19.69 -2.10
N PRO A 289 23.13 -19.35 -0.80
CA PRO A 289 23.99 -19.88 0.25
C PRO A 289 24.03 -21.42 0.21
N PRO A 290 25.13 -22.05 0.66
CA PRO A 290 25.29 -23.50 0.59
C PRO A 290 24.27 -24.22 1.49
N ARG A 291 23.16 -24.69 0.91
CA ARG A 291 22.24 -25.64 1.56
C ARG A 291 22.81 -27.08 1.52
N ASP A 292 23.97 -27.32 2.13
CA ASP A 292 24.45 -28.72 2.32
C ASP A 292 23.76 -29.41 3.52
N GLY A 293 23.25 -28.62 4.46
CA GLY A 293 22.40 -29.05 5.57
C GLY A 293 23.17 -29.44 6.84
N GLU A 294 24.49 -29.31 6.84
CA GLU A 294 25.33 -29.43 8.04
C GLU A 294 25.68 -28.01 8.54
N VAL A 295 25.94 -27.81 9.83
CA VAL A 295 26.28 -26.47 10.38
C VAL A 295 27.79 -26.36 10.53
N ASP A 296 28.41 -25.44 9.80
CA ASP A 296 29.87 -25.34 9.66
C ASP A 296 30.56 -25.09 11.03
N ARG A 297 29.95 -24.29 11.92
CA ARG A 297 30.31 -24.22 13.35
C ARG A 297 29.20 -23.63 14.24
N CYS A 298 29.00 -24.17 15.44
CA CYS A 298 28.15 -23.56 16.48
C CYS A 298 28.68 -23.78 17.91
N ALA A 299 28.14 -23.02 18.88
CA ALA A 299 28.43 -23.17 20.32
C ALA A 299 27.28 -22.65 21.21
N LEU A 300 27.11 -23.25 22.40
CA LEU A 300 26.57 -22.57 23.57
C LEU A 300 27.67 -21.65 24.14
N VAL A 301 27.36 -20.37 24.37
CA VAL A 301 28.37 -19.35 24.72
C VAL A 301 28.30 -18.93 26.18
N ALA A 302 27.10 -18.70 26.72
CA ALA A 302 26.89 -18.32 28.12
C ALA A 302 25.43 -18.52 28.58
N PRO A 303 25.17 -18.65 29.89
CA PRO A 303 26.07 -19.14 30.93
C PRO A 303 26.41 -20.63 30.77
N LEU A 304 27.60 -21.05 31.24
CA LEU A 304 28.13 -22.40 30.99
C LEU A 304 28.16 -23.34 32.21
N ASP A 305 28.33 -22.82 33.44
CA ASP A 305 28.18 -23.60 34.69
C ASP A 305 27.65 -22.65 35.76
N PHE A 306 26.41 -22.87 36.19
CA PHE A 306 25.70 -21.95 37.09
C PHE A 306 24.63 -22.66 37.93
N SER A 307 23.97 -21.90 38.79
CA SER A 307 22.82 -22.36 39.57
C SER A 307 21.75 -21.29 39.58
N ALA A 308 20.51 -21.73 39.47
CA ALA A 308 19.29 -20.92 39.50
C ALA A 308 18.31 -21.55 40.51
N TYR A 309 17.32 -20.80 40.97
CA TYR A 309 16.28 -21.34 41.84
C TYR A 309 15.16 -22.00 41.02
N GLU A 310 14.40 -22.92 41.64
CA GLU A 310 13.22 -23.52 40.99
C GLU A 310 12.18 -22.42 40.66
N GLY A 311 11.93 -22.22 39.36
CA GLY A 311 11.07 -21.16 38.83
C GLY A 311 11.80 -19.89 38.37
N ASP A 312 13.11 -19.78 38.51
CA ASP A 312 13.88 -18.69 37.90
C ASP A 312 13.89 -18.83 36.35
N VAL A 313 13.83 -17.68 35.66
CA VAL A 313 14.09 -17.58 34.22
C VAL A 313 15.60 -17.40 34.02
N THR A 314 16.21 -18.17 33.10
CA THR A 314 17.62 -17.97 32.70
C THR A 314 17.75 -17.82 31.19
N THR A 315 18.20 -16.66 30.74
CA THR A 315 18.63 -16.43 29.36
C THR A 315 19.91 -17.20 29.05
N LEU A 316 19.87 -18.07 28.05
CA LEU A 316 21.04 -18.68 27.42
C LEU A 316 21.37 -17.99 26.10
N PHE A 317 22.65 -17.95 25.75
CA PHE A 317 23.18 -17.39 24.50
C PHE A 317 23.95 -18.46 23.72
N GLY A 318 23.65 -18.60 22.43
CA GLY A 318 24.33 -19.50 21.51
C GLY A 318 24.78 -18.74 20.26
N ARG A 319 25.79 -19.26 19.57
CA ARG A 319 26.25 -18.72 18.29
C ARG A 319 26.38 -19.77 17.21
N ILE A 320 26.21 -19.32 15.96
CA ILE A 320 26.37 -20.08 14.74
C ILE A 320 27.28 -19.31 13.77
N TYR A 321 28.09 -20.05 13.02
CA TYR A 321 28.80 -19.61 11.83
C TYR A 321 28.40 -20.54 10.68
N GLU A 322 27.95 -19.97 9.57
CA GLU A 322 27.68 -20.69 8.34
C GLU A 322 28.20 -19.90 7.13
N ALA A 323 29.00 -20.55 6.28
CA ALA A 323 29.89 -19.86 5.35
C ALA A 323 29.15 -19.29 4.14
N GLY A 324 29.15 -17.96 4.01
CA GLY A 324 28.33 -17.23 3.03
C GLY A 324 26.87 -17.06 3.45
N ALA A 325 26.54 -17.31 4.72
CA ALA A 325 25.20 -17.09 5.28
C ALA A 325 25.22 -16.18 6.52
N THR A 326 26.11 -16.40 7.49
CA THR A 326 26.26 -15.58 8.72
C THR A 326 27.49 -14.67 8.71
N ASP A 327 28.25 -14.64 7.60
CA ASP A 327 29.44 -13.80 7.41
C ASP A 327 29.31 -12.84 6.20
N GLN A 328 28.06 -12.48 5.87
CA GLN A 328 27.72 -11.49 4.85
C GLN A 328 27.85 -10.05 5.41
N SER A 329 27.55 -9.84 6.69
CA SER A 329 27.72 -8.55 7.39
C SER A 329 28.32 -8.69 8.80
N PRO A 330 28.67 -7.56 9.47
CA PRO A 330 29.07 -7.54 10.88
C PRO A 330 27.90 -7.44 11.88
N ASP A 331 26.68 -7.24 11.39
CA ASP A 331 25.43 -7.24 12.16
C ASP A 331 24.79 -8.65 12.05
N ILE A 332 23.60 -8.87 12.65
CA ILE A 332 22.89 -10.16 12.49
C ILE A 332 22.45 -10.36 11.03
N ASP A 333 22.90 -11.44 10.40
CA ASP A 333 22.47 -11.84 9.05
C ASP A 333 21.19 -12.70 9.12
N PHE A 334 20.07 -12.20 8.58
CA PHE A 334 18.77 -12.85 8.76
C PHE A 334 18.52 -13.99 7.76
N ILE A 335 18.58 -15.23 8.24
CA ILE A 335 18.38 -16.45 7.44
C ILE A 335 16.98 -17.04 7.73
N TYR A 336 16.01 -16.83 6.83
CA TYR A 336 14.59 -17.18 7.08
C TYR A 336 14.29 -18.65 7.41
N PHE A 337 15.17 -19.57 7.00
CA PHE A 337 15.04 -21.01 7.24
C PHE A 337 15.94 -21.53 8.38
N LEU A 338 16.74 -20.66 9.01
CA LEU A 338 17.52 -20.99 10.20
C LEU A 338 16.59 -21.03 11.42
N ARG A 339 16.44 -22.20 12.04
CA ARG A 339 15.87 -22.31 13.38
C ARG A 339 16.97 -22.43 14.42
N ALA A 340 16.85 -21.63 15.46
CA ALA A 340 17.64 -21.75 16.67
C ALA A 340 16.74 -22.19 17.83
N GLU A 341 17.23 -23.09 18.67
CA GLU A 341 16.59 -23.47 19.93
C GLU A 341 17.66 -23.66 21.01
N ALA A 342 17.29 -23.58 22.29
CA ALA A 342 18.08 -24.17 23.36
C ALA A 342 17.24 -25.06 24.27
N GLY A 343 17.90 -25.95 24.99
CA GLY A 343 17.22 -26.96 25.79
C GLY A 343 18.03 -27.46 26.97
N ALA A 344 17.33 -28.15 27.84
CA ALA A 344 17.86 -28.76 29.05
C ALA A 344 17.42 -30.23 29.14
N GLY A 345 18.29 -31.09 29.65
CA GLY A 345 17.98 -32.49 29.90
C GLY A 345 18.74 -33.07 31.10
N PRO A 346 18.49 -34.34 31.46
CA PRO A 346 19.06 -34.94 32.66
C PRO A 346 20.60 -34.99 32.58
N ARG A 347 21.28 -34.55 33.64
CA ARG A 347 22.75 -34.49 33.65
C ARG A 347 23.42 -35.84 33.41
N GLY A 348 24.34 -35.85 32.45
CA GLY A 348 25.05 -37.02 31.93
C GLY A 348 24.37 -37.69 30.73
N THR A 349 23.57 -36.97 29.93
CA THR A 349 22.83 -37.55 28.79
C THR A 349 23.02 -36.80 27.47
N GLU A 350 22.96 -37.55 26.37
CA GLU A 350 22.94 -37.00 25.01
C GLU A 350 21.56 -36.37 24.70
N PRO A 351 21.49 -35.25 23.97
CA PRO A 351 20.23 -34.64 23.51
C PRO A 351 19.60 -35.38 22.33
N ALA A 352 20.41 -35.86 21.38
CA ALA A 352 19.93 -36.33 20.08
C ALA A 352 19.00 -37.55 20.19
N GLY A 353 17.71 -37.36 19.88
CA GLY A 353 16.68 -38.39 19.97
C GLY A 353 16.24 -38.75 21.39
N ASN A 354 16.58 -37.93 22.38
CA ASN A 354 16.28 -38.17 23.79
C ASN A 354 15.05 -37.37 24.24
N ALA A 355 13.92 -38.04 24.46
CA ALA A 355 12.65 -37.42 24.85
C ALA A 355 12.61 -36.87 26.29
N ASP A 356 13.66 -37.08 27.10
CA ASP A 356 13.79 -36.45 28.41
C ASP A 356 14.41 -35.03 28.33
N TRP A 357 14.82 -34.57 27.14
CA TRP A 357 15.24 -33.19 26.89
C TRP A 357 14.07 -32.31 26.45
N THR A 358 13.96 -31.12 27.05
CA THR A 358 12.98 -30.09 26.71
C THR A 358 13.66 -28.92 26.02
N TRP A 359 13.06 -28.41 24.93
CA TRP A 359 13.61 -27.34 24.08
C TRP A 359 12.66 -26.15 23.96
N ARG A 360 13.20 -25.01 23.56
CA ARG A 360 12.49 -23.75 23.30
C ARG A 360 13.15 -22.99 22.15
N ASP A 361 12.33 -22.36 21.31
CA ASP A 361 12.77 -21.49 20.21
C ASP A 361 13.61 -20.31 20.74
N ALA A 362 14.69 -20.00 20.03
CA ALA A 362 15.58 -18.89 20.32
C ALA A 362 15.49 -17.80 19.25
N VAL A 363 15.65 -16.55 19.67
CA VAL A 363 15.57 -15.36 18.80
C VAL A 363 16.95 -14.73 18.60
N PRO A 364 17.22 -14.00 17.52
CA PRO A 364 18.50 -13.30 17.37
C PRO A 364 18.69 -12.23 18.47
N THR A 365 19.92 -12.10 19.00
CA THR A 365 20.26 -11.06 19.98
C THR A 365 20.16 -9.67 19.33
N VAL A 366 19.23 -8.85 19.82
CA VAL A 366 19.00 -7.49 19.28
C VAL A 366 20.21 -6.59 19.55
N GLY A 367 20.86 -6.13 18.47
CA GLY A 367 22.04 -5.26 18.56
C GLY A 367 23.34 -6.01 18.87
N TRP A 368 23.43 -7.29 18.51
CA TRP A 368 24.69 -8.02 18.40
C TRP A 368 25.58 -7.44 17.29
N ASP A 369 26.90 -7.42 17.51
CA ASP A 369 27.92 -7.20 16.48
C ASP A 369 28.97 -8.32 16.49
N ASP A 370 29.52 -8.62 15.30
CA ASP A 370 30.49 -9.70 15.10
C ASP A 370 31.88 -9.42 15.73
N ALA A 371 32.11 -8.23 16.31
CA ALA A 371 33.44 -7.72 16.58
C ALA A 371 34.22 -8.52 17.65
N SER A 372 33.54 -9.41 18.37
CA SER A 372 34.13 -10.36 19.31
C SER A 372 34.28 -11.80 18.77
N ALA A 373 33.57 -12.14 17.69
CA ALA A 373 33.57 -13.43 17.01
C ALA A 373 33.16 -13.26 15.54
N PRO A 374 34.08 -12.90 14.63
CA PRO A 374 33.71 -12.43 13.30
C PRO A 374 32.98 -13.46 12.44
N GLY A 375 31.90 -13.02 11.80
CA GLY A 375 30.94 -13.86 11.05
C GLY A 375 30.11 -14.83 11.90
N GLU A 376 30.06 -14.69 13.23
CA GLU A 376 29.19 -15.51 14.09
C GLU A 376 27.94 -14.74 14.53
N ASP A 377 26.75 -15.18 14.10
CA ASP A 377 25.47 -14.67 14.60
C ASP A 377 25.17 -15.18 16.01
N GLN A 378 24.56 -14.34 16.85
CA GLN A 378 24.14 -14.70 18.21
C GLN A 378 22.62 -14.78 18.37
N TYR A 379 22.18 -15.85 19.05
CA TYR A 379 20.80 -16.13 19.40
C TYR A 379 20.66 -16.29 20.92
N GLU A 380 19.51 -15.89 21.46
CA GLU A 380 19.18 -15.92 22.88
C GLU A 380 17.81 -16.56 23.15
N VAL A 381 17.68 -17.21 24.31
CA VAL A 381 16.41 -17.82 24.76
C VAL A 381 16.34 -17.92 26.27
N ASP A 382 15.17 -17.62 26.80
CA ASP A 382 14.84 -17.79 28.21
C ASP A 382 14.37 -19.22 28.52
N LEU A 383 15.18 -19.94 29.32
CA LEU A 383 14.78 -21.21 29.92
C LEU A 383 14.16 -20.97 31.31
N ASP A 384 12.88 -21.31 31.44
CA ASP A 384 12.15 -21.34 32.72
C ASP A 384 11.42 -22.69 32.91
N GLY A 385 10.74 -22.86 34.06
CA GLY A 385 9.91 -24.04 34.36
C GLY A 385 10.69 -25.32 34.69
N LEU A 386 12.01 -25.25 34.88
CA LEU A 386 12.84 -26.39 35.28
C LEU A 386 12.71 -26.69 36.77
N ALA A 387 12.55 -27.98 37.11
CA ALA A 387 12.34 -28.45 38.48
C ALA A 387 13.68 -28.65 39.24
N LEU A 388 13.62 -28.85 40.56
CA LEU A 388 14.80 -29.17 41.40
C LEU A 388 15.63 -30.33 40.84
N GLY A 389 16.85 -30.04 40.41
CA GLY A 389 17.68 -31.01 39.70
C GLY A 389 19.06 -30.50 39.29
N ALA A 390 19.81 -31.37 38.63
CA ALA A 390 21.00 -31.00 37.90
C ALA A 390 20.82 -31.44 36.45
N TYR A 391 21.03 -30.49 35.55
CA TYR A 391 20.78 -30.59 34.12
C TYR A 391 22.08 -30.37 33.35
N ASP A 392 22.14 -30.95 32.17
CA ASP A 392 23.00 -30.47 31.10
C ASP A 392 22.15 -29.63 30.14
N ILE A 393 22.76 -28.60 29.54
CA ILE A 393 22.12 -27.68 28.61
C ILE A 393 22.91 -27.60 27.30
N ALA A 394 22.21 -27.25 26.22
CA ALA A 394 22.75 -27.13 24.87
C ALA A 394 21.95 -26.11 24.06
N PHE A 395 22.59 -25.48 23.08
CA PHE A 395 21.89 -24.90 21.93
C PHE A 395 21.71 -25.96 20.84
N ARG A 396 20.82 -25.72 19.89
CA ARG A 396 20.76 -26.43 18.62
C ARG A 396 20.34 -25.49 17.49
N PHE A 397 20.88 -25.73 16.31
CA PHE A 397 20.55 -24.98 15.09
C PHE A 397 20.16 -25.93 13.95
N SER A 398 19.34 -25.43 13.04
CA SER A 398 18.84 -26.16 11.86
C SER A 398 18.80 -25.23 10.66
N LEU A 399 19.43 -25.64 9.55
CA LEU A 399 19.45 -24.91 8.26
C LEU A 399 18.43 -25.48 7.25
N ASP A 400 17.50 -26.32 7.71
CA ASP A 400 16.47 -26.96 6.88
C ASP A 400 15.06 -26.81 7.45
N GLY A 401 14.82 -25.73 8.22
CA GLY A 401 13.51 -25.43 8.79
C GLY A 401 13.08 -26.36 9.93
N GLY A 402 13.99 -27.15 10.49
CA GLY A 402 13.77 -28.01 11.67
C GLY A 402 13.74 -29.52 11.37
N LEU A 403 14.11 -29.96 10.17
CA LEU A 403 14.12 -31.37 9.76
C LEU A 403 15.36 -32.12 10.29
N SER A 404 16.50 -31.43 10.38
CA SER A 404 17.74 -31.89 11.01
C SER A 404 18.32 -30.81 11.95
N TRP A 405 19.21 -31.21 12.85
CA TRP A 405 19.63 -30.38 13.99
C TRP A 405 21.10 -30.62 14.39
N ALA A 406 21.93 -29.61 14.24
CA ALA A 406 23.24 -29.50 14.87
C ALA A 406 23.06 -29.22 16.37
N HIS A 407 23.76 -29.94 17.26
CA HIS A 407 23.61 -29.79 18.71
C HIS A 407 24.90 -29.26 19.34
N CYS A 408 24.81 -28.12 19.99
CA CYS A 408 25.94 -27.25 20.29
C CYS A 408 26.20 -27.19 21.80
N ASP A 409 27.35 -27.72 22.23
CA ASP A 409 27.84 -27.61 23.62
C ASP A 409 28.75 -26.38 23.83
N ALA A 410 29.45 -26.29 24.95
CA ALA A 410 30.29 -25.14 25.30
C ALA A 410 31.57 -25.02 24.43
N THR A 411 31.86 -25.99 23.57
CA THR A 411 33.01 -25.99 22.65
C THR A 411 32.54 -25.69 21.22
N PRO A 412 33.04 -24.62 20.56
CA PRO A 412 32.75 -24.36 19.17
C PRO A 412 33.17 -25.50 18.24
N GLY A 413 32.22 -26.07 17.50
CA GLY A 413 32.40 -27.23 16.62
C GLY A 413 31.26 -27.45 15.64
N ASP A 414 31.35 -28.52 14.86
CA ASP A 414 30.46 -28.95 13.76
C ASP A 414 29.09 -29.51 14.24
N GLY A 415 28.52 -28.94 15.31
CA GLY A 415 27.26 -29.43 15.88
C GLY A 415 27.34 -30.81 16.54
N THR A 416 28.54 -31.33 16.83
CA THR A 416 28.75 -32.62 17.50
C THR A 416 28.83 -32.51 19.03
N TYR A 417 27.66 -32.49 19.67
CA TYR A 417 27.52 -32.44 21.13
C TYR A 417 28.34 -33.51 21.90
N SER A 418 28.93 -33.09 23.02
CA SER A 418 29.68 -33.90 23.98
C SER A 418 29.16 -33.71 25.41
N VAL A 419 28.75 -34.80 26.05
CA VAL A 419 28.41 -34.84 27.50
C VAL A 419 29.58 -34.42 28.41
N ALA A 420 30.82 -34.39 27.91
CA ALA A 420 31.99 -33.92 28.67
C ALA A 420 32.19 -32.39 28.60
N ASP A 421 31.59 -31.74 27.61
CA ASP A 421 31.79 -30.33 27.25
C ASP A 421 30.44 -29.54 27.27
N ALA A 422 29.36 -30.22 27.65
CA ALA A 422 28.04 -29.67 27.93
C ALA A 422 28.04 -28.48 28.90
N GLY A 423 27.14 -27.52 28.68
CA GLY A 423 26.80 -26.55 29.72
C GLY A 423 26.06 -27.22 30.87
N HIS A 424 26.17 -26.65 32.08
CA HIS A 424 25.62 -27.22 33.30
C HIS A 424 24.73 -26.22 34.06
N LEU A 425 23.53 -26.67 34.41
CA LEU A 425 22.59 -25.93 35.26
C LEU A 425 22.24 -26.77 36.49
N THR A 426 22.35 -26.19 37.68
CA THR A 426 21.84 -26.79 38.92
C THR A 426 20.68 -25.96 39.46
N VAL A 427 19.46 -26.50 39.38
CA VAL A 427 18.24 -25.88 39.91
C VAL A 427 18.12 -26.22 41.40
N ILE A 428 18.09 -25.21 42.26
CA ILE A 428 18.11 -25.33 43.73
C ILE A 428 16.87 -24.74 44.39
N ASP A 429 16.60 -25.17 45.62
CA ASP A 429 15.43 -24.74 46.40
C ASP A 429 15.57 -23.27 46.80
N SER A 430 14.55 -22.46 46.52
CA SER A 430 14.59 -21.02 46.79
C SER A 430 14.44 -20.77 48.29
N PRO A 431 15.31 -19.98 48.94
CA PRO A 431 15.08 -19.56 50.32
C PRO A 431 13.85 -18.64 50.45
N CYS A 432 13.25 -18.23 49.33
CA CYS A 432 11.97 -17.52 49.23
C CYS A 432 10.78 -18.43 48.87
N VAL A 433 10.93 -19.77 48.88
CA VAL A 433 9.84 -20.73 48.65
C VAL A 433 9.84 -21.80 49.77
N PRO A 434 8.73 -21.97 50.53
CA PRO A 434 7.61 -21.04 50.65
C PRO A 434 8.07 -19.70 51.25
N ASN A 435 7.49 -18.60 50.77
CA ASN A 435 7.94 -17.25 51.09
C ASN A 435 7.96 -16.98 52.61
N PRO A 436 9.15 -16.72 53.21
CA PRO A 436 9.33 -16.56 54.65
C PRO A 436 8.98 -15.16 55.16
N CYS A 437 8.60 -14.22 54.30
CA CYS A 437 8.27 -12.85 54.65
C CYS A 437 6.83 -12.72 55.21
N ASP A 438 6.50 -13.59 56.17
CA ASP A 438 5.17 -13.75 56.78
C ASP A 438 4.83 -12.69 57.86
N SER A 439 5.77 -11.78 58.14
CA SER A 439 5.79 -10.92 59.32
C SER A 439 5.90 -9.43 58.95
N PRO A 440 4.89 -8.86 58.25
CA PRO A 440 4.87 -7.46 57.84
C PRO A 440 4.79 -6.48 59.02
N PRO A 441 5.11 -5.18 58.79
CA PRO A 441 4.74 -4.11 59.71
C PRO A 441 3.22 -4.04 59.93
N GLY A 442 2.80 -3.56 61.11
CA GLY A 442 1.38 -3.40 61.42
C GLY A 442 0.74 -2.30 60.57
N ALA A 443 -0.40 -2.61 59.95
CA ALA A 443 -1.19 -1.64 59.17
C ALA A 443 -1.67 -0.46 60.04
N TRP A 444 -1.80 0.71 59.41
CA TRP A 444 -2.17 1.98 60.03
C TRP A 444 -3.06 2.81 59.09
N CYS A 445 -3.43 4.03 59.49
CA CYS A 445 -4.33 4.91 58.73
C CYS A 445 -3.66 6.25 58.45
N ASP A 446 -3.60 6.66 57.18
CA ASP A 446 -3.31 8.04 56.77
C ASP A 446 -4.60 8.68 56.23
N GLY A 447 -5.27 9.45 57.10
CA GLY A 447 -6.66 9.86 56.85
C GLY A 447 -7.59 8.65 56.74
N ASP A 448 -8.40 8.63 55.68
CA ASP A 448 -9.29 7.50 55.34
C ASP A 448 -8.57 6.40 54.53
N VAL A 449 -7.30 6.57 54.16
CA VAL A 449 -6.49 5.54 53.50
C VAL A 449 -5.86 4.62 54.55
N ARG A 450 -6.17 3.32 54.47
CA ARG A 450 -5.46 2.28 55.20
C ARG A 450 -4.13 2.01 54.50
N VAL A 451 -3.04 2.38 55.13
CA VAL A 451 -1.69 1.97 54.73
C VAL A 451 -1.41 0.60 55.34
N SER A 452 -1.22 -0.38 54.48
CA SER A 452 -0.95 -1.76 54.87
C SER A 452 0.18 -2.34 54.04
N TYR A 453 0.57 -3.58 54.32
CA TYR A 453 1.74 -4.22 53.74
C TYR A 453 1.32 -5.62 53.26
N ALA A 454 1.78 -6.01 52.07
CA ALA A 454 1.49 -7.33 51.54
C ALA A 454 2.02 -8.44 52.47
N SER A 455 1.31 -9.57 52.55
CA SER A 455 1.67 -10.70 53.41
C SER A 455 1.40 -12.03 52.68
N PRO A 456 2.43 -12.82 52.32
CA PRO A 456 3.85 -12.52 52.55
C PRO A 456 4.33 -11.29 51.77
N GLY A 457 5.41 -10.67 52.24
CA GLY A 457 6.09 -9.58 51.55
C GLY A 457 6.81 -10.04 50.27
N GLY A 458 7.40 -9.08 49.55
CA GLY A 458 8.40 -9.41 48.53
C GLY A 458 9.61 -10.07 49.20
N CYS A 459 10.10 -11.15 48.61
CA CYS A 459 11.25 -11.89 49.10
C CYS A 459 12.30 -11.93 47.99
N GLU A 460 13.44 -11.28 48.24
CA GLU A 460 14.59 -11.24 47.35
C GLU A 460 15.77 -11.94 48.02
N VAL A 461 16.70 -12.53 47.26
CA VAL A 461 17.76 -13.37 47.83
C VAL A 461 19.11 -12.64 47.90
N ASP A 462 19.31 -11.80 48.93
CA ASP A 462 20.63 -11.21 49.19
C ASP A 462 21.59 -12.23 49.85
N GLY A 463 22.77 -12.40 49.26
CA GLY A 463 23.85 -13.23 49.82
C GLY A 463 23.51 -14.72 50.05
N GLY A 464 22.42 -15.23 49.47
CA GLY A 464 21.91 -16.58 49.73
C GLY A 464 20.99 -16.69 50.97
N ALA A 465 20.40 -15.57 51.41
CA ALA A 465 19.40 -15.49 52.46
C ALA A 465 18.20 -14.64 51.98
N PRO A 466 16.99 -14.86 52.53
CA PRO A 466 15.83 -14.04 52.16
C PRO A 466 15.92 -12.66 52.84
N ASP A 467 15.90 -11.59 52.05
CA ASP A 467 15.57 -10.25 52.49
C ASP A 467 14.10 -9.94 52.16
N CYS A 468 13.42 -9.23 53.06
CA CYS A 468 11.97 -9.08 53.04
C CYS A 468 11.57 -7.63 52.81
N SER A 469 11.24 -7.32 51.55
CA SER A 469 10.60 -6.06 51.18
C SER A 469 9.09 -6.13 51.44
N TYR A 470 8.50 -5.03 51.88
CA TYR A 470 7.06 -4.97 52.19
C TYR A 470 6.45 -3.78 51.45
N ALA A 471 5.90 -4.04 50.27
CA ALA A 471 5.24 -3.03 49.45
C ALA A 471 4.02 -2.44 50.20
N GLU A 472 3.89 -1.12 50.18
CA GLU A 472 2.75 -0.43 50.78
C GLU A 472 1.51 -0.56 49.90
N GLN A 473 0.50 -1.26 50.42
CA GLN A 473 -0.84 -1.32 49.88
C GLN A 473 -1.69 -0.24 50.53
N HIS A 474 -1.96 0.83 49.78
CA HIS A 474 -2.81 1.96 50.17
C HIS A 474 -4.26 1.66 49.77
N THR A 475 -5.07 1.22 50.73
CA THR A 475 -6.50 0.97 50.51
C THR A 475 -7.30 2.22 50.91
N ASP A 476 -7.89 2.93 49.96
CA ASP A 476 -8.85 3.99 50.28
C ASP A 476 -10.12 3.36 50.90
N CYS A 477 -10.30 3.53 52.21
CA CYS A 477 -11.47 2.99 52.89
C CYS A 477 -12.76 3.74 52.54
N ALA A 478 -12.68 5.00 52.07
CA ALA A 478 -13.85 5.74 51.62
C ALA A 478 -14.37 5.20 50.27
N TYR A 479 -13.48 4.74 49.38
CA TYR A 479 -13.86 4.01 48.17
C TYR A 479 -14.60 2.70 48.49
N LEU A 480 -14.18 1.98 49.54
CA LEU A 480 -14.86 0.79 50.07
C LEU A 480 -16.11 1.09 50.92
N GLY A 481 -16.61 2.33 50.90
CA GLY A 481 -17.81 2.76 51.65
C GLY A 481 -17.64 2.81 53.18
N GLY A 482 -16.42 2.83 53.68
CA GLY A 482 -16.08 2.86 55.11
C GLY A 482 -15.23 4.07 55.50
N ALA A 483 -14.50 3.92 56.61
CA ALA A 483 -13.43 4.82 57.03
C ALA A 483 -12.28 3.98 57.61
N CYS A 484 -11.07 4.53 57.69
CA CYS A 484 -9.96 3.83 58.35
C CYS A 484 -9.96 4.08 59.86
N ASP A 485 -10.04 3.01 60.65
CA ASP A 485 -9.80 3.06 62.11
C ASP A 485 -8.91 1.88 62.54
N GLY A 486 -7.95 2.15 63.43
CA GLY A 486 -7.06 1.13 63.99
C GLY A 486 -6.21 0.31 63.00
N GLY A 487 -6.05 0.75 61.74
CA GLY A 487 -5.37 0.00 60.67
C GLY A 487 -6.27 -0.95 59.86
N GLY A 488 -7.59 -0.81 59.99
CA GLY A 488 -8.60 -1.53 59.19
C GLY A 488 -9.63 -0.57 58.60
N CYS A 489 -10.14 -0.89 57.41
CA CYS A 489 -11.34 -0.24 56.88
C CYS A 489 -12.56 -0.78 57.63
N VAL A 490 -13.46 0.10 58.09
CA VAL A 490 -14.65 -0.27 58.86
C VAL A 490 -15.94 0.29 58.25
N GLY A 491 -16.85 -0.62 57.88
CA GLY A 491 -18.06 -0.35 57.09
C GLY A 491 -17.80 -0.37 55.57
N THR A 492 -18.81 -0.46 54.69
CA THR A 492 -20.26 -0.64 54.95
C THR A 492 -20.97 -1.66 54.03
N ALA A 493 -20.22 -2.51 53.31
CA ALA A 493 -20.78 -3.45 52.32
C ALA A 493 -21.95 -4.32 52.87
N ARG A 494 -22.92 -4.62 52.00
CA ARG A 494 -24.22 -5.20 52.39
C ARG A 494 -24.72 -6.27 51.41
N LEU A 495 -25.66 -7.12 51.83
CA LEU A 495 -26.34 -8.03 50.89
C LEU A 495 -27.03 -7.24 49.76
N PRO A 496 -27.04 -7.75 48.51
CA PRO A 496 -27.87 -7.23 47.42
C PRO A 496 -29.36 -7.18 47.77
N ALA A 497 -30.07 -6.21 47.19
CA ALA A 497 -31.51 -6.22 46.99
C ALA A 497 -31.84 -6.42 45.49
N VAL A 498 -33.12 -6.68 45.19
CA VAL A 498 -33.60 -7.02 43.83
C VAL A 498 -33.15 -5.97 42.81
N GLY A 499 -32.51 -6.43 41.73
CA GLY A 499 -32.02 -5.58 40.64
C GLY A 499 -30.77 -4.74 40.94
N GLU A 500 -30.07 -4.97 42.06
CA GLU A 500 -28.79 -4.30 42.37
C GLU A 500 -27.56 -5.07 41.89
N LEU A 501 -27.72 -6.37 41.63
CA LEU A 501 -26.75 -7.26 41.04
C LEU A 501 -27.46 -7.99 39.89
N VAL A 502 -26.89 -7.96 38.68
CA VAL A 502 -27.54 -8.40 37.44
C VAL A 502 -26.63 -9.40 36.71
N ILE A 503 -27.20 -10.52 36.27
CA ILE A 503 -26.53 -11.54 35.46
C ILE A 503 -26.24 -10.95 34.08
N THR A 504 -24.95 -10.81 33.74
CA THR A 504 -24.48 -10.12 32.53
C THR A 504 -23.93 -11.06 31.46
N GLU A 505 -23.31 -12.18 31.82
CA GLU A 505 -22.72 -13.10 30.85
C GLU A 505 -22.86 -14.57 31.29
N ILE A 506 -23.08 -15.49 30.36
CA ILE A 506 -23.31 -16.93 30.64
C ILE A 506 -22.59 -17.80 29.60
N MET A 507 -21.55 -18.54 30.01
CA MET A 507 -20.95 -19.61 29.19
C MET A 507 -21.61 -20.95 29.52
N LYS A 508 -22.51 -21.41 28.64
CA LYS A 508 -23.37 -22.61 28.79
C LYS A 508 -22.97 -23.79 27.90
N ASN A 509 -21.91 -23.64 27.10
CA ASN A 509 -21.57 -24.55 26.00
C ASN A 509 -20.12 -24.33 25.52
N PRO A 510 -19.10 -24.47 26.41
CA PRO A 510 -17.69 -24.32 26.05
C PRO A 510 -17.27 -25.33 24.95
N ARG A 511 -16.19 -25.00 24.24
CA ARG A 511 -15.61 -25.81 23.17
C ARG A 511 -14.32 -26.50 23.58
N VAL A 512 -13.44 -25.80 24.29
CA VAL A 512 -12.06 -26.22 24.57
C VAL A 512 -11.98 -27.23 25.71
N VAL A 513 -12.83 -27.04 26.71
CA VAL A 513 -13.01 -27.97 27.84
C VAL A 513 -14.47 -28.43 27.90
N PHE A 514 -14.71 -29.56 28.57
CA PHE A 514 -16.08 -30.06 28.76
C PHE A 514 -16.92 -29.13 29.65
N ASP A 515 -18.24 -29.09 29.43
CA ASP A 515 -19.24 -28.37 30.25
C ASP A 515 -19.02 -28.53 31.77
N THR A 516 -18.59 -29.72 32.22
CA THR A 516 -18.26 -30.02 33.63
C THR A 516 -17.08 -29.23 34.21
N LEU A 517 -16.36 -28.47 33.38
CA LEU A 517 -15.17 -27.68 33.73
C LEU A 517 -15.23 -26.23 33.19
N GLY A 518 -15.85 -25.98 32.04
CA GLY A 518 -15.84 -24.65 31.38
C GLY A 518 -17.10 -23.77 31.54
N GLU A 519 -18.13 -24.22 32.25
CA GLU A 519 -19.34 -23.40 32.45
C GLU A 519 -19.11 -22.29 33.49
N TRP A 520 -19.57 -21.07 33.19
CA TRP A 520 -19.49 -19.92 34.11
C TRP A 520 -20.61 -18.90 33.88
N VAL A 521 -20.83 -18.07 34.90
CA VAL A 521 -21.84 -17.00 34.97
C VAL A 521 -21.19 -15.74 35.54
N GLU A 522 -21.37 -14.61 34.88
CA GLU A 522 -20.96 -13.30 35.38
C GLU A 522 -22.13 -12.51 35.99
N LEU A 523 -21.84 -11.78 37.07
CA LEU A 523 -22.75 -10.89 37.78
C LEU A 523 -22.14 -9.48 37.89
N THR A 524 -22.84 -8.45 37.41
CA THR A 524 -22.44 -7.03 37.55
C THR A 524 -23.21 -6.33 38.66
N ASN A 525 -22.51 -5.60 39.55
CA ASN A 525 -23.14 -4.72 40.55
C ASN A 525 -23.51 -3.38 39.92
N VAL A 526 -24.81 -3.18 39.64
CA VAL A 526 -25.34 -1.95 39.03
C VAL A 526 -25.75 -0.88 40.06
N SER A 527 -25.49 -1.14 41.35
CA SER A 527 -25.82 -0.22 42.44
C SER A 527 -24.66 0.73 42.81
N ALA A 528 -24.95 1.73 43.63
CA ALA A 528 -23.96 2.66 44.18
C ALA A 528 -23.30 2.19 45.50
N ASP A 529 -23.69 1.01 46.01
CA ASP A 529 -23.16 0.44 47.25
C ASP A 529 -22.27 -0.78 46.94
N ALA A 530 -21.25 -1.03 47.76
CA ALA A 530 -20.51 -2.31 47.70
C ALA A 530 -21.40 -3.45 48.22
N LEU A 531 -21.50 -4.53 47.44
CA LEU A 531 -22.38 -5.66 47.73
C LEU A 531 -21.58 -6.90 48.20
N ASP A 532 -22.08 -7.61 49.21
CA ASP A 532 -21.50 -8.86 49.73
C ASP A 532 -22.38 -10.06 49.32
N LEU A 533 -21.80 -11.02 48.59
CA LEU A 533 -22.48 -12.22 48.13
C LEU A 533 -22.39 -13.39 49.12
N ALA A 534 -21.70 -13.22 50.26
CA ALA A 534 -21.53 -14.26 51.26
C ALA A 534 -22.88 -14.70 51.89
N GLY A 535 -23.27 -15.96 51.67
CA GLY A 535 -24.58 -16.49 52.03
C GLY A 535 -25.68 -16.32 50.97
N CYS A 536 -25.35 -15.85 49.77
CA CYS A 536 -26.21 -15.97 48.59
C CYS A 536 -26.11 -17.36 47.96
N THR A 537 -27.11 -17.74 47.16
CA THR A 537 -27.21 -19.05 46.48
C THR A 537 -27.39 -18.83 44.99
N LEU A 538 -26.49 -19.40 44.18
CA LEU A 538 -26.67 -19.56 42.73
C LEU A 538 -27.39 -20.89 42.49
N ARG A 539 -28.48 -20.92 41.72
CA ARG A 539 -29.26 -22.15 41.49
C ARG A 539 -30.05 -22.15 40.18
N ASP A 540 -30.54 -23.33 39.81
CA ASP A 540 -31.45 -23.56 38.69
C ASP A 540 -32.92 -23.77 39.14
N ASN A 541 -33.74 -24.35 38.27
CA ASN A 541 -35.11 -24.82 38.53
C ASN A 541 -35.21 -26.34 38.79
N ALA A 542 -34.09 -27.07 38.77
CA ALA A 542 -34.00 -28.49 39.05
C ALA A 542 -33.73 -28.72 40.54
N ALA A 543 -32.62 -29.40 40.88
CA ALA A 543 -32.23 -29.71 42.25
C ALA A 543 -30.81 -29.22 42.60
N ASP A 544 -30.18 -28.49 41.68
CA ASP A 544 -28.76 -28.19 41.68
C ASP A 544 -28.59 -26.68 42.00
N GLY A 545 -27.50 -26.35 42.69
CA GLY A 545 -27.30 -25.00 43.21
C GLY A 545 -26.32 -24.94 44.36
N HIS A 546 -25.54 -23.87 44.36
CA HIS A 546 -24.39 -23.66 45.20
C HIS A 546 -24.62 -22.50 46.19
N LEU A 547 -24.38 -22.76 47.48
CA LEU A 547 -24.45 -21.77 48.55
C LEU A 547 -23.06 -21.18 48.81
N ILE A 548 -22.88 -19.90 48.46
CA ILE A 548 -21.66 -19.15 48.75
C ILE A 548 -21.47 -19.08 50.28
N PRO A 549 -20.33 -19.53 50.84
CA PRO A 549 -20.07 -19.52 52.28
C PRO A 549 -20.22 -18.13 52.91
N THR A 550 -20.63 -18.08 54.19
CA THR A 550 -20.79 -16.81 54.93
C THR A 550 -19.48 -16.22 55.47
N ALA A 551 -18.32 -16.73 55.03
CA ALA A 551 -16.97 -16.28 55.37
C ALA A 551 -15.94 -17.00 54.48
N PRO A 552 -14.94 -16.32 53.90
CA PRO A 552 -14.76 -14.85 53.85
C PRO A 552 -15.94 -14.14 53.15
N PRO A 553 -16.09 -12.82 53.31
CA PRO A 553 -17.03 -12.04 52.49
C PRO A 553 -16.61 -12.05 51.01
N LEU A 554 -17.57 -11.95 50.10
CA LEU A 554 -17.35 -11.95 48.65
C LEU A 554 -17.89 -10.63 48.07
N ILE A 555 -17.04 -9.61 48.01
CA ILE A 555 -17.47 -8.22 47.78
C ILE A 555 -17.36 -7.82 46.30
N VAL A 556 -18.47 -7.37 45.72
CA VAL A 556 -18.54 -6.75 44.40
C VAL A 556 -18.66 -5.23 44.56
N GLN A 557 -17.72 -4.46 44.00
CA GLN A 557 -17.73 -2.99 44.09
C GLN A 557 -18.79 -2.37 43.16
N PRO A 558 -19.23 -1.12 43.40
CA PRO A 558 -20.12 -0.39 42.49
C PRO A 558 -19.57 -0.38 41.05
N GLY A 559 -20.35 -0.90 40.09
CA GLY A 559 -19.99 -0.99 38.69
C GLY A 559 -19.02 -2.13 38.31
N ALA A 560 -18.66 -3.01 39.25
CA ALA A 560 -17.76 -4.14 39.00
C ALA A 560 -18.51 -5.44 38.66
N GLN A 561 -17.85 -6.27 37.86
CA GLN A 561 -18.17 -7.66 37.55
C GLN A 561 -17.73 -8.61 38.68
N ILE A 562 -18.25 -9.83 38.66
CA ILE A 562 -17.66 -11.01 39.31
C ILE A 562 -18.04 -12.28 38.52
N VAL A 563 -17.07 -13.15 38.26
CA VAL A 563 -17.25 -14.41 37.52
C VAL A 563 -17.34 -15.60 38.49
N LEU A 564 -18.44 -16.34 38.39
CA LEU A 564 -18.66 -17.59 39.12
C LEU A 564 -18.52 -18.78 38.14
N GLY A 565 -17.63 -19.74 38.41
CA GLY A 565 -17.30 -20.83 37.47
C GLY A 565 -17.06 -22.19 38.13
N LYS A 566 -16.70 -23.22 37.35
CA LYS A 566 -16.43 -24.57 37.89
C LYS A 566 -15.12 -24.61 38.69
N SER A 567 -14.07 -23.97 38.16
CA SER A 567 -12.72 -23.95 38.75
C SER A 567 -12.18 -22.52 38.73
N THR A 568 -11.29 -22.19 39.68
CA THR A 568 -10.44 -20.99 39.62
C THR A 568 -9.09 -21.28 38.99
N ASP A 569 -8.85 -22.52 38.56
CA ASP A 569 -7.69 -22.87 37.72
C ASP A 569 -8.02 -22.52 36.27
N LEU A 570 -7.13 -21.71 35.66
CA LEU A 570 -7.32 -21.16 34.32
C LEU A 570 -7.33 -22.24 33.23
N GLY A 571 -6.59 -23.35 33.44
CA GLY A 571 -6.53 -24.48 32.51
C GLY A 571 -7.75 -25.39 32.63
N ASP A 572 -8.25 -25.62 33.84
CA ASP A 572 -9.52 -26.34 34.04
C ASP A 572 -10.69 -25.56 33.42
N ASN A 573 -10.81 -24.26 33.71
CA ASN A 573 -11.95 -23.43 33.31
C ASN A 573 -11.81 -22.84 31.89
N GLY A 574 -11.06 -23.53 31.01
CA GLY A 574 -10.99 -23.27 29.58
C GLY A 574 -10.47 -21.88 29.19
N GLY A 575 -9.62 -21.25 30.01
CA GLY A 575 -9.06 -19.91 29.78
C GLY A 575 -9.82 -18.76 30.46
N ALA A 576 -11.03 -18.99 30.99
CA ALA A 576 -11.81 -17.92 31.62
C ALA A 576 -11.34 -17.67 33.07
N HIS A 577 -11.05 -16.41 33.41
CA HIS A 577 -10.69 -16.01 34.77
C HIS A 577 -11.92 -16.05 35.69
N VAL A 578 -11.90 -16.89 36.71
CA VAL A 578 -13.01 -17.11 37.65
C VAL A 578 -12.63 -16.64 39.05
N ASP A 579 -13.35 -15.64 39.56
CA ASP A 579 -13.15 -15.10 40.91
C ASP A 579 -13.62 -16.07 42.01
N TYR A 580 -14.59 -16.93 41.69
CA TYR A 580 -15.18 -17.85 42.65
C TYR A 580 -15.63 -19.18 42.01
N ALA A 581 -15.02 -20.29 42.45
CA ALA A 581 -15.38 -21.64 42.01
C ALA A 581 -16.59 -22.19 42.80
N TYR A 582 -17.70 -22.48 42.11
CA TYR A 582 -18.84 -23.22 42.65
C TYR A 582 -18.70 -24.75 42.47
N GLY A 583 -17.71 -25.23 41.72
CA GLY A 583 -17.42 -26.65 41.54
C GLY A 583 -18.53 -27.41 40.82
N ALA A 584 -18.79 -28.65 41.25
CA ALA A 584 -19.81 -29.52 40.66
C ALA A 584 -21.22 -29.35 41.26
N ASP A 585 -21.44 -28.32 42.11
CA ASP A 585 -22.71 -28.11 42.81
C ASP A 585 -23.81 -27.46 41.94
N PHE A 586 -23.42 -26.84 40.83
CA PHE A 586 -24.30 -26.16 39.87
C PHE A 586 -23.85 -26.52 38.45
N ASN A 587 -24.79 -26.59 37.51
CA ASN A 587 -24.55 -26.94 36.10
C ASN A 587 -25.48 -26.10 35.23
N LEU A 588 -25.12 -25.92 33.96
CA LEU A 588 -25.98 -25.29 32.96
C LEU A 588 -26.49 -26.33 31.96
N ASN A 589 -27.38 -25.90 31.07
CA ASN A 589 -27.85 -26.73 29.98
C ASN A 589 -27.65 -26.02 28.64
N ASN A 590 -26.95 -26.66 27.70
CA ASN A 590 -26.58 -26.12 26.39
C ASN A 590 -27.81 -25.81 25.49
N THR A 591 -29.04 -26.18 25.90
CA THR A 591 -30.28 -25.95 25.13
C THR A 591 -31.32 -25.06 25.82
N SER A 592 -31.57 -25.22 27.13
CA SER A 592 -32.45 -24.32 27.88
C SER A 592 -32.30 -24.49 29.38
N ASP A 593 -32.15 -23.40 30.12
CA ASP A 593 -32.07 -23.44 31.58
C ASP A 593 -32.54 -22.13 32.23
N VAL A 594 -32.46 -22.06 33.56
CA VAL A 594 -32.56 -20.82 34.34
C VAL A 594 -31.32 -20.63 35.22
N VAL A 595 -30.85 -19.39 35.31
CA VAL A 595 -29.85 -18.96 36.28
C VAL A 595 -30.52 -18.03 37.28
N VAL A 596 -30.46 -18.35 38.59
CA VAL A 596 -31.09 -17.56 39.66
C VAL A 596 -30.08 -17.27 40.76
N ILE A 597 -29.94 -16.00 41.14
CA ILE A 597 -29.15 -15.57 42.31
C ILE A 597 -30.08 -15.14 43.45
N GLU A 598 -30.06 -15.86 44.58
CA GLU A 598 -30.90 -15.61 45.75
C GLU A 598 -30.06 -15.26 46.98
N CYS A 599 -30.23 -14.05 47.52
CA CYS A 599 -29.56 -13.59 48.74
C CYS A 599 -30.54 -13.55 49.91
N GLY A 600 -30.23 -14.23 51.02
CA GLY A 600 -31.04 -14.20 52.24
C GLY A 600 -32.48 -14.72 52.11
N GLY A 601 -32.81 -15.46 51.04
CA GLY A 601 -34.16 -15.90 50.71
C GLY A 601 -34.97 -14.91 49.85
N VAL A 602 -34.29 -13.97 49.18
CA VAL A 602 -34.86 -13.05 48.18
C VAL A 602 -34.14 -13.26 46.85
N VAL A 603 -34.86 -13.61 45.79
CA VAL A 603 -34.31 -13.62 44.43
C VAL A 603 -33.91 -12.19 44.08
N ILE A 604 -32.63 -12.02 43.74
CA ILE A 604 -32.02 -10.73 43.41
C ILE A 604 -32.14 -10.47 41.93
N ASP A 605 -31.87 -11.51 41.13
CA ASP A 605 -31.99 -11.52 39.68
C ASP A 605 -32.20 -12.95 39.14
N THR A 606 -32.68 -13.06 37.91
CA THR A 606 -32.99 -14.32 37.22
C THR A 606 -32.86 -14.17 35.71
N VAL A 607 -32.39 -15.21 35.01
CA VAL A 607 -32.32 -15.27 33.54
C VAL A 607 -32.81 -16.64 33.06
N THR A 608 -33.80 -16.69 32.16
CA THR A 608 -34.33 -17.95 31.59
C THR A 608 -34.08 -18.04 30.07
N TYR A 609 -33.06 -18.79 29.66
CA TYR A 609 -32.64 -18.88 28.25
C TYR A 609 -33.12 -20.16 27.55
N THR A 610 -33.30 -20.13 26.22
CA THR A 610 -33.64 -21.32 25.39
C THR A 610 -33.06 -21.21 23.97
N THR A 611 -32.92 -22.31 23.22
CA THR A 611 -32.55 -22.28 21.78
C THR A 611 -33.51 -21.50 20.85
N SER A 612 -34.61 -20.93 21.38
CA SER A 612 -35.57 -20.13 20.61
C SER A 612 -35.56 -18.69 21.14
N GLY A 613 -35.09 -17.75 20.32
CA GLY A 613 -35.04 -16.33 20.66
C GLY A 613 -33.90 -15.92 21.60
N TRP A 614 -32.88 -16.77 21.75
CA TRP A 614 -31.60 -16.46 22.40
C TRP A 614 -30.46 -17.02 21.53
N PRO A 615 -29.23 -16.47 21.63
CA PRO A 615 -28.05 -17.04 20.98
C PRO A 615 -27.76 -18.49 21.43
N ASN A 616 -27.12 -19.29 20.56
CA ASN A 616 -26.83 -20.69 20.86
C ASN A 616 -25.61 -21.28 20.11
N THR A 617 -24.48 -20.58 20.19
CA THR A 617 -23.20 -20.99 19.61
C THR A 617 -22.46 -21.97 20.55
N THR A 618 -21.44 -22.68 20.05
CA THR A 618 -20.54 -23.55 20.84
C THR A 618 -19.16 -22.89 20.90
N GLY A 619 -18.56 -22.84 22.08
CA GLY A 619 -17.35 -22.05 22.33
C GLY A 619 -17.59 -20.55 22.41
N ALA A 620 -18.81 -20.13 22.79
CA ALA A 620 -19.14 -18.72 22.94
C ALA A 620 -20.22 -18.47 24.00
N SER A 621 -20.08 -17.39 24.75
CA SER A 621 -21.02 -16.95 25.77
C SER A 621 -22.33 -16.41 25.21
N LEU A 622 -23.35 -16.38 26.07
CA LEU A 622 -24.43 -15.40 25.99
C LEU A 622 -23.93 -14.11 26.65
N SER A 623 -23.83 -13.02 25.89
CA SER A 623 -23.44 -11.71 26.41
C SER A 623 -24.64 -10.75 26.37
N LEU A 624 -24.91 -10.04 27.48
CA LEU A 624 -25.98 -9.06 27.61
C LEU A 624 -25.53 -7.67 27.12
N ASP A 625 -26.32 -7.02 26.27
CA ASP A 625 -26.10 -5.62 25.90
C ASP A 625 -26.03 -4.72 27.17
N PRO A 626 -24.91 -3.98 27.41
CA PRO A 626 -24.76 -3.07 28.54
C PRO A 626 -25.89 -2.04 28.70
N LYS A 627 -26.63 -1.71 27.62
CA LYS A 627 -27.82 -0.83 27.65
C LYS A 627 -29.02 -1.46 28.38
N LYS A 628 -29.03 -2.78 28.66
CA LYS A 628 -30.18 -3.57 29.15
C LYS A 628 -30.01 -4.09 30.59
N THR A 629 -29.06 -3.52 31.34
CA THR A 629 -28.57 -3.91 32.69
C THR A 629 -29.58 -3.72 33.84
N THR A 630 -30.78 -4.28 33.70
CA THR A 630 -31.82 -4.35 34.74
C THR A 630 -32.36 -5.77 34.83
N ALA A 631 -32.79 -6.20 36.03
CA ALA A 631 -33.28 -7.56 36.32
C ALA A 631 -34.62 -7.95 35.63
N GLU A 632 -35.29 -7.00 34.96
CA GLU A 632 -36.41 -7.29 34.05
C GLU A 632 -36.06 -7.08 32.57
N GLY A 633 -34.84 -6.61 32.28
CA GLY A 633 -34.31 -6.37 30.93
C GLY A 633 -33.45 -7.53 30.42
N ASN A 634 -32.64 -8.12 31.29
CA ASN A 634 -31.85 -9.32 31.00
C ASN A 634 -32.69 -10.61 30.95
N ASP A 635 -33.95 -10.57 31.38
CA ASP A 635 -34.93 -11.66 31.20
C ASP A 635 -35.47 -11.75 29.74
N VAL A 636 -35.06 -10.82 28.85
CA VAL A 636 -35.51 -10.72 27.44
C VAL A 636 -34.42 -11.22 26.49
N GLY A 637 -34.65 -12.33 25.78
CA GLY A 637 -33.63 -12.94 24.91
C GLY A 637 -33.06 -12.06 23.78
N SER A 638 -33.82 -11.07 23.30
CA SER A 638 -33.32 -10.06 22.33
C SER A 638 -32.53 -8.90 22.99
N ALA A 639 -32.15 -9.04 24.26
CA ALA A 639 -31.13 -8.24 24.92
C ALA A 639 -29.75 -8.92 24.90
N TRP A 640 -29.67 -10.15 24.37
CA TRP A 640 -28.47 -10.99 24.41
C TRP A 640 -27.97 -11.35 23.01
N CYS A 641 -26.66 -11.31 22.86
CA CYS A 641 -25.90 -11.66 21.66
C CYS A 641 -24.92 -12.80 21.97
N VAL A 642 -24.31 -13.34 20.92
CA VAL A 642 -23.08 -14.14 21.07
C VAL A 642 -21.98 -13.18 21.55
N GLY A 643 -21.16 -13.59 22.53
CA GLY A 643 -19.94 -12.84 22.83
C GLY A 643 -19.06 -12.69 21.58
N VAL A 644 -18.38 -11.54 21.41
CA VAL A 644 -17.59 -11.24 20.19
C VAL A 644 -16.08 -11.09 20.43
N LEU A 645 -15.65 -10.82 21.67
CA LEU A 645 -14.23 -10.76 22.04
C LEU A 645 -13.71 -12.13 22.48
N ARG A 646 -12.45 -12.44 22.16
CA ARG A 646 -11.78 -13.67 22.62
C ARG A 646 -11.10 -13.41 23.97
N TYR A 647 -11.24 -14.34 24.90
CA TYR A 647 -10.42 -14.39 26.12
C TYR A 647 -9.32 -15.45 25.97
N PRO A 648 -8.20 -15.39 26.70
CA PRO A 648 -7.05 -16.27 26.44
C PRO A 648 -7.31 -17.74 26.78
N ASP A 649 -7.48 -18.57 25.74
CA ASP A 649 -7.76 -20.00 25.83
C ASP A 649 -6.73 -20.85 25.04
N ALA A 650 -6.85 -22.18 25.11
CA ALA A 650 -5.79 -23.09 24.67
C ALA A 650 -5.67 -23.31 23.14
N ASP A 651 -6.71 -23.01 22.35
CA ASP A 651 -6.67 -23.04 20.88
C ASP A 651 -7.16 -21.72 20.23
N GLY A 652 -7.29 -20.65 21.01
CA GLY A 652 -7.73 -19.33 20.53
C GLY A 652 -9.19 -19.27 20.12
N SER A 653 -10.04 -20.23 20.52
CA SER A 653 -11.36 -20.46 19.93
C SER A 653 -12.56 -20.05 20.78
N GLU A 654 -12.44 -19.99 22.10
CA GLU A 654 -13.49 -19.48 22.99
C GLU A 654 -13.77 -17.98 22.76
N ILE A 655 -15.02 -17.55 23.05
CA ILE A 655 -15.48 -16.18 22.85
C ILE A 655 -16.36 -15.72 24.03
N GLY A 656 -16.04 -14.57 24.62
CA GLY A 656 -16.72 -13.98 25.78
C GLY A 656 -15.85 -12.92 26.48
N THR A 657 -16.38 -12.30 27.52
CA THR A 657 -15.75 -11.20 28.28
C THR A 657 -15.60 -11.46 29.79
N PRO A 658 -15.24 -12.68 30.26
CA PRO A 658 -15.26 -13.02 31.69
C PRO A 658 -14.40 -12.07 32.55
N GLY A 659 -15.05 -11.28 33.41
CA GLY A 659 -14.40 -10.32 34.31
C GLY A 659 -14.15 -8.95 33.69
N ALA A 660 -14.73 -8.68 32.52
CA ALA A 660 -14.65 -7.44 31.79
C ALA A 660 -16.06 -6.97 31.35
N PRO A 661 -16.28 -5.68 31.05
CA PRO A 661 -17.57 -5.23 30.53
C PRO A 661 -17.88 -5.89 29.19
N ASN A 662 -19.06 -6.52 29.09
CA ASN A 662 -19.65 -6.99 27.83
C ASN A 662 -19.50 -5.94 26.71
N THR A 663 -19.21 -6.42 25.50
CA THR A 663 -19.40 -5.61 24.29
C THR A 663 -20.88 -5.28 24.10
N ALA A 664 -21.20 -4.14 23.49
CA ALA A 664 -22.57 -3.89 23.06
C ALA A 664 -22.99 -4.95 22.04
N CYS A 665 -24.19 -5.50 22.19
CA CYS A 665 -24.73 -6.39 21.17
C CYS A 665 -24.92 -5.60 19.86
N PRO A 666 -24.64 -6.23 18.70
CA PRO A 666 -25.06 -5.69 17.42
C PRO A 666 -26.57 -5.41 17.45
N GLU A 667 -26.96 -4.19 17.11
CA GLU A 667 -28.36 -3.89 16.82
C GLU A 667 -28.65 -4.36 15.37
N PRO A 668 -29.91 -4.57 14.96
CA PRO A 668 -30.23 -4.75 13.54
C PRO A 668 -29.90 -3.45 12.80
N VAL A 669 -29.18 -3.53 11.67
CA VAL A 669 -28.58 -2.36 10.99
C VAL A 669 -29.48 -1.12 10.96
N ASP A 670 -28.97 0.01 11.48
CA ASP A 670 -29.69 1.28 11.71
C ASP A 670 -30.63 1.68 10.55
N ARG A 671 -30.18 1.46 9.31
CA ARG A 671 -30.97 1.65 8.08
C ARG A 671 -30.47 0.72 6.97
N CYS A 672 -31.35 0.22 6.12
CA CYS A 672 -30.96 -0.29 4.81
C CYS A 672 -32.02 -0.06 3.72
N ARG A 673 -31.61 -0.13 2.44
CA ARG A 673 -32.48 -0.03 1.26
C ARG A 673 -32.00 -0.90 0.10
N LEU A 674 -32.93 -1.39 -0.71
CA LEU A 674 -32.64 -1.80 -2.09
C LEU A 674 -32.49 -0.54 -2.94
N VAL A 675 -31.35 -0.39 -3.63
CA VAL A 675 -31.04 0.79 -4.46
C VAL A 675 -31.34 0.50 -5.93
N GLY A 676 -30.98 -0.68 -6.42
CA GLY A 676 -31.17 -1.06 -7.82
C GLY A 676 -31.00 -2.56 -8.09
N PRO A 677 -31.52 -3.08 -9.22
CA PRO A 677 -32.60 -2.47 -9.98
C PRO A 677 -33.88 -2.45 -9.14
N VAL A 678 -34.64 -1.35 -9.15
CA VAL A 678 -35.92 -1.29 -8.44
C VAL A 678 -37.07 -1.94 -9.23
N GLU A 679 -36.93 -1.99 -10.57
CA GLU A 679 -37.68 -2.81 -11.52
C GLU A 679 -36.72 -3.22 -12.65
N ALA A 680 -36.81 -4.44 -13.18
CA ALA A 680 -35.99 -4.91 -14.32
C ALA A 680 -36.72 -5.93 -15.21
N GLU A 681 -36.57 -5.82 -16.53
CA GLU A 681 -36.91 -6.89 -17.47
C GLU A 681 -35.65 -7.71 -17.80
N LEU A 682 -35.73 -9.04 -17.66
CA LEU A 682 -34.58 -9.95 -17.75
C LEU A 682 -34.92 -11.22 -18.55
N LEU A 683 -33.90 -11.92 -19.02
CA LEU A 683 -34.00 -13.23 -19.64
C LEU A 683 -33.75 -14.36 -18.65
N ASP A 684 -34.19 -15.57 -18.97
CA ASP A 684 -33.93 -16.74 -18.15
C ASP A 684 -32.43 -16.94 -17.89
N SER A 685 -32.06 -17.07 -16.62
CA SER A 685 -30.66 -17.16 -16.18
C SER A 685 -29.76 -15.99 -16.64
N GLN A 686 -30.30 -14.80 -16.90
CA GLN A 686 -29.49 -13.60 -17.14
C GLN A 686 -28.87 -13.09 -15.84
N PRO A 687 -27.54 -12.84 -15.77
CA PRO A 687 -26.95 -12.15 -14.64
C PRO A 687 -27.34 -10.67 -14.65
N PHE A 688 -27.59 -10.10 -13.48
CA PHE A 688 -27.79 -8.67 -13.25
C PHE A 688 -27.11 -8.27 -11.94
N VAL A 689 -26.64 -7.01 -11.85
CA VAL A 689 -26.09 -6.49 -10.59
C VAL A 689 -27.24 -5.92 -9.75
N ALA A 690 -27.45 -6.50 -8.58
CA ALA A 690 -28.29 -5.94 -7.53
C ALA A 690 -27.44 -5.11 -6.57
N VAL A 691 -27.98 -3.98 -6.14
CA VAL A 691 -27.31 -2.95 -5.33
C VAL A 691 -28.13 -2.67 -4.09
N GLY A 692 -27.50 -2.82 -2.93
CA GLY A 692 -28.06 -2.46 -1.64
C GLY A 692 -27.22 -1.38 -0.96
N GLN A 693 -27.84 -0.59 -0.08
CA GLN A 693 -27.14 0.32 0.80
C GLN A 693 -27.55 0.10 2.25
N VAL A 694 -26.59 0.29 3.16
CA VAL A 694 -26.71 0.03 4.59
C VAL A 694 -26.09 1.17 5.40
N VAL A 695 -26.65 1.45 6.57
CA VAL A 695 -26.08 2.28 7.63
C VAL A 695 -25.97 1.42 8.87
N GLU A 696 -24.81 1.46 9.52
CA GLU A 696 -24.63 1.02 10.90
C GLU A 696 -23.64 1.97 11.60
N ALA A 697 -24.10 2.67 12.64
CA ALA A 697 -23.35 3.78 13.23
C ALA A 697 -22.02 3.35 13.87
N GLY A 698 -20.90 3.78 13.28
CA GLY A 698 -19.54 3.43 13.68
C GLY A 698 -18.93 2.25 12.91
N VAL A 699 -19.69 1.59 12.05
CA VAL A 699 -19.18 0.68 11.01
C VAL A 699 -19.13 1.44 9.69
N THR A 700 -20.27 1.62 9.02
CA THR A 700 -20.43 2.31 7.72
C THR A 700 -20.30 3.84 7.81
N THR A 701 -19.66 4.32 8.87
CA THR A 701 -19.51 5.75 9.21
C THR A 701 -18.10 6.02 9.78
N ALA A 702 -17.15 5.11 9.56
CA ALA A 702 -15.78 5.22 10.02
C ALA A 702 -14.95 6.07 9.05
N THR A 703 -15.22 5.96 7.75
CA THR A 703 -14.69 6.83 6.70
C THR A 703 -15.80 7.48 5.87
N ALA A 704 -15.47 7.93 4.66
CA ALA A 704 -16.39 8.41 3.64
C ALA A 704 -16.40 7.51 2.39
N GLY A 705 -15.64 6.40 2.40
CA GLY A 705 -15.78 5.31 1.45
C GLY A 705 -16.56 4.15 2.08
N THR A 706 -16.76 3.05 1.36
CA THR A 706 -17.28 1.82 1.96
C THR A 706 -16.33 1.30 3.04
N ASP A 707 -16.86 0.98 4.22
CA ASP A 707 -16.12 0.52 5.40
C ASP A 707 -16.34 -1.00 5.63
N PRO A 708 -15.61 -1.90 4.95
CA PRO A 708 -15.86 -3.35 5.00
C PRO A 708 -15.50 -3.97 6.36
N ASP A 709 -16.51 -4.50 7.07
CA ASP A 709 -16.36 -5.20 8.34
C ASP A 709 -16.72 -6.70 8.22
N PRO A 710 -15.97 -7.64 8.84
CA PRO A 710 -16.20 -9.09 8.71
C PRO A 710 -17.50 -9.60 9.37
N LEU A 711 -18.19 -8.78 10.18
CA LEU A 711 -19.52 -9.05 10.72
C LEU A 711 -20.64 -8.43 9.88
N LEU A 712 -20.32 -7.43 9.04
CA LEU A 712 -21.27 -6.76 8.14
C LEU A 712 -21.50 -7.59 6.86
N LEU A 713 -22.34 -8.61 6.96
CA LEU A 713 -22.70 -9.47 5.82
C LEU A 713 -23.88 -8.91 5.03
N ALA A 714 -23.83 -9.12 3.71
CA ALA A 714 -24.78 -8.56 2.76
C ALA A 714 -25.19 -9.60 1.71
N GLU A 715 -26.47 -9.63 1.33
CA GLU A 715 -26.98 -10.53 0.28
C GLU A 715 -28.10 -9.88 -0.54
N ALA A 716 -28.13 -10.17 -1.84
CA ALA A 716 -29.25 -9.86 -2.72
C ALA A 716 -30.05 -11.14 -3.01
N GLY A 717 -31.37 -11.05 -3.14
CA GLY A 717 -32.19 -12.24 -3.38
C GLY A 717 -33.55 -11.96 -3.97
N TRP A 718 -34.11 -12.96 -4.63
CA TRP A 718 -35.42 -12.92 -5.27
C TRP A 718 -36.32 -14.06 -4.81
N GLY A 719 -37.63 -13.86 -4.90
CA GLY A 719 -38.64 -14.86 -4.55
C GLY A 719 -39.92 -14.73 -5.37
N PRO A 720 -40.91 -15.61 -5.13
CA PRO A 720 -42.18 -15.58 -5.86
C PRO A 720 -42.90 -14.23 -5.66
N ALA A 721 -43.48 -13.66 -6.73
CA ALA A 721 -44.08 -12.33 -6.63
C ALA A 721 -45.21 -12.24 -5.57
N ASN A 722 -45.26 -11.11 -4.86
CA ASN A 722 -46.12 -10.80 -3.73
C ASN A 722 -45.87 -11.70 -2.49
N THR A 723 -44.60 -12.01 -2.16
CA THR A 723 -44.22 -12.79 -0.97
C THR A 723 -43.21 -12.03 -0.09
N SER A 724 -43.13 -12.38 1.21
CA SER A 724 -42.18 -11.75 2.14
C SER A 724 -41.13 -12.76 2.59
N PRO A 725 -39.82 -12.48 2.39
CA PRO A 725 -38.72 -13.39 2.77
C PRO A 725 -38.58 -13.59 4.28
N ILE A 726 -39.25 -12.78 5.09
CA ILE A 726 -39.35 -12.95 6.56
C ILE A 726 -40.22 -14.18 6.89
N SER A 727 -41.07 -14.62 5.95
CA SER A 727 -42.10 -15.65 6.17
C SER A 727 -42.14 -16.77 5.13
N ASP A 728 -41.52 -16.57 3.97
CA ASP A 728 -41.50 -17.50 2.84
C ASP A 728 -40.09 -18.07 2.64
N THR A 729 -40.00 -19.39 2.43
CA THR A 729 -38.74 -20.13 2.31
C THR A 729 -38.29 -20.31 0.86
N ASP A 730 -39.11 -19.93 -0.12
CA ASP A 730 -38.85 -20.17 -1.54
C ASP A 730 -38.02 -19.02 -2.19
N TRP A 731 -37.45 -18.14 -1.35
CA TRP A 731 -36.51 -17.07 -1.75
C TRP A 731 -35.08 -17.59 -1.94
N VAL A 732 -34.44 -17.16 -3.02
CA VAL A 732 -33.06 -17.49 -3.39
C VAL A 732 -32.16 -16.29 -3.11
N TRP A 733 -31.06 -16.50 -2.37
CA TRP A 733 -30.12 -15.45 -1.95
C TRP A 733 -28.73 -15.70 -2.54
N THR A 734 -28.03 -14.60 -2.85
CA THR A 734 -26.66 -14.55 -3.38
C THR A 734 -25.84 -13.58 -2.53
N PRO A 735 -24.62 -13.94 -2.09
CA PRO A 735 -23.71 -13.02 -1.42
C PRO A 735 -23.50 -11.72 -2.20
N ALA A 736 -23.51 -10.61 -1.48
CA ALA A 736 -23.05 -9.31 -1.97
C ALA A 736 -21.65 -9.02 -1.43
N GLN A 737 -20.92 -8.14 -2.09
CA GLN A 737 -19.59 -7.67 -1.72
C GLN A 737 -19.61 -6.14 -1.56
N PRO A 738 -18.76 -5.57 -0.70
CA PRO A 738 -18.65 -4.11 -0.55
C PRO A 738 -18.26 -3.45 -1.88
N ASP A 739 -18.89 -2.32 -2.18
CA ASP A 739 -18.54 -1.50 -3.34
C ASP A 739 -17.28 -0.67 -3.04
N ALA A 740 -16.14 -1.08 -3.61
CA ALA A 740 -14.87 -0.37 -3.43
C ALA A 740 -14.80 0.99 -4.17
N ALA A 741 -15.72 1.29 -5.08
CA ALA A 741 -15.80 2.57 -5.78
C ALA A 741 -16.75 3.58 -5.10
N TRP A 742 -17.57 3.11 -4.15
CA TRP A 742 -18.57 3.94 -3.48
C TRP A 742 -17.98 4.90 -2.44
N SER A 743 -18.62 6.06 -2.31
CA SER A 743 -18.38 7.02 -1.23
C SER A 743 -19.68 7.68 -0.78
N ASP A 744 -19.75 8.09 0.49
CA ASP A 744 -20.98 8.48 1.19
C ASP A 744 -21.56 9.86 0.79
N VAL A 745 -21.06 10.46 -0.29
CA VAL A 745 -21.26 11.87 -0.68
C VAL A 745 -22.75 12.29 -0.75
N ASP A 746 -23.62 11.39 -1.20
CA ASP A 746 -25.09 11.60 -1.26
C ASP A 746 -25.88 10.90 -0.13
N ALA A 747 -25.25 10.09 0.71
CA ALA A 747 -25.94 9.21 1.68
C ALA A 747 -25.32 9.17 3.09
N VAL A 748 -24.44 10.12 3.40
CA VAL A 748 -23.61 10.32 4.61
C VAL A 748 -23.71 9.24 5.69
N GLY A 749 -22.61 8.50 5.88
CA GLY A 749 -22.52 7.36 6.78
C GLY A 749 -23.29 6.14 6.28
N SER A 750 -23.27 5.86 4.98
CA SER A 750 -23.92 4.68 4.40
C SER A 750 -23.03 4.01 3.36
N ASP A 751 -22.83 2.71 3.49
CA ASP A 751 -22.07 1.88 2.56
C ASP A 751 -22.95 1.32 1.44
N GLN A 752 -22.33 0.98 0.31
CA GLN A 752 -22.96 0.28 -0.81
C GLN A 752 -22.38 -1.13 -0.98
N TYR A 753 -23.26 -2.08 -1.32
CA TYR A 753 -22.90 -3.48 -1.55
C TYR A 753 -23.53 -3.99 -2.85
N LEU A 754 -22.75 -4.73 -3.63
CA LEU A 754 -23.05 -5.20 -4.98
C LEU A 754 -23.18 -6.73 -5.00
N SER A 755 -24.15 -7.28 -5.73
CA SER A 755 -24.24 -8.73 -5.97
C SER A 755 -24.64 -9.03 -7.41
N THR A 756 -23.86 -9.86 -8.10
CA THR A 756 -24.22 -10.37 -9.43
C THR A 756 -25.16 -11.56 -9.27
N VAL A 757 -26.46 -11.29 -9.33
CA VAL A 757 -27.54 -12.27 -9.14
C VAL A 757 -27.94 -12.86 -10.49
N ALA A 758 -28.17 -14.18 -10.54
CA ALA A 758 -28.77 -14.81 -11.70
C ALA A 758 -30.30 -14.70 -11.63
N ALA A 759 -30.92 -14.17 -12.70
CA ALA A 759 -32.36 -14.16 -12.87
C ALA A 759 -32.95 -15.60 -12.84
N PRO A 760 -34.21 -15.76 -12.39
CA PRO A 760 -34.94 -17.01 -12.46
C PRO A 760 -34.80 -17.76 -13.80
N ALA A 761 -34.76 -19.10 -13.74
CA ALA A 761 -34.69 -19.96 -14.92
C ALA A 761 -36.08 -20.25 -15.55
N GLU A 762 -37.15 -19.61 -15.05
CA GLU A 762 -38.52 -19.70 -15.58
C GLU A 762 -39.09 -18.29 -15.75
N ALA A 763 -39.87 -18.08 -16.81
CA ALA A 763 -40.50 -16.78 -17.08
C ALA A 763 -41.70 -16.51 -16.15
N GLY A 764 -41.78 -15.28 -15.62
CA GLY A 764 -42.79 -14.86 -14.65
C GLY A 764 -42.45 -13.53 -13.97
N GLU A 765 -43.30 -13.11 -13.04
CA GLU A 765 -43.04 -11.99 -12.13
C GLU A 765 -42.40 -12.53 -10.85
N PHE A 766 -41.38 -11.83 -10.33
CA PHE A 766 -40.69 -12.17 -9.09
C PHE A 766 -40.42 -10.90 -8.26
N ASP A 767 -40.44 -11.04 -6.93
CA ASP A 767 -40.05 -9.97 -6.01
C ASP A 767 -38.52 -10.01 -5.80
N LEU A 768 -37.88 -8.84 -5.68
CA LEU A 768 -36.47 -8.65 -5.36
C LEU A 768 -36.34 -7.91 -4.01
N ALA A 769 -35.31 -8.27 -3.24
CA ALA A 769 -34.93 -7.61 -2.01
C ALA A 769 -33.41 -7.66 -1.79
N PHE A 770 -32.93 -6.79 -0.92
CA PHE A 770 -31.60 -6.87 -0.34
C PHE A 770 -31.71 -7.24 1.15
N ARG A 771 -30.66 -7.78 1.75
CA ARG A 771 -30.59 -7.95 3.21
C ARG A 771 -29.17 -7.76 3.73
N PHE A 772 -29.09 -7.27 4.97
CA PHE A 772 -27.85 -7.06 5.70
C PHE A 772 -27.91 -7.66 7.11
N SER A 773 -26.75 -7.97 7.66
CA SER A 773 -26.51 -8.46 9.00
C SER A 773 -25.29 -7.74 9.54
N ALA A 774 -25.34 -7.24 10.79
CA ALA A 774 -24.18 -6.67 11.49
C ALA A 774 -23.57 -7.65 12.52
N ASP A 775 -23.94 -8.93 12.46
CA ASP A 775 -23.64 -9.94 13.47
C ASP A 775 -23.11 -11.27 12.88
N GLY A 776 -22.49 -11.21 11.70
CA GLY A 776 -21.91 -12.39 11.04
C GLY A 776 -22.96 -13.36 10.49
N GLY A 777 -24.18 -12.88 10.19
CA GLY A 777 -25.27 -13.63 9.59
C GLY A 777 -26.25 -14.28 10.58
N VAL A 778 -26.22 -13.90 11.86
CA VAL A 778 -27.09 -14.46 12.93
C VAL A 778 -28.49 -13.84 12.89
N THR A 779 -28.59 -12.53 12.63
CA THR A 779 -29.84 -11.81 12.35
C THR A 779 -29.74 -11.05 11.03
N TRP A 780 -30.88 -10.85 10.36
CA TRP A 780 -30.92 -10.25 9.03
C TRP A 780 -32.03 -9.19 8.93
N THR A 781 -31.64 -7.96 8.64
CA THR A 781 -32.54 -6.87 8.26
C THR A 781 -32.79 -6.96 6.76
N VAL A 782 -34.03 -7.13 6.33
CA VAL A 782 -34.42 -7.16 4.91
C VAL A 782 -34.89 -5.77 4.48
N CYS A 783 -34.42 -5.34 3.30
CA CYS A 783 -34.54 -4.00 2.78
C CYS A 783 -35.46 -3.96 1.55
N ASP A 784 -36.40 -3.01 1.52
CA ASP A 784 -37.24 -2.72 0.35
C ASP A 784 -36.81 -1.42 -0.39
N ARG A 785 -37.52 -1.05 -1.47
CA ARG A 785 -37.15 0.06 -2.38
C ARG A 785 -37.68 1.44 -1.98
N ALA A 786 -38.10 1.63 -0.72
CA ALA A 786 -38.87 2.75 -0.20
C ALA A 786 -38.65 4.13 -0.89
N THR A 787 -39.73 4.68 -1.47
CA THR A 787 -39.72 5.97 -2.17
C THR A 787 -40.52 7.06 -1.45
N GLY A 788 -39.92 8.25 -1.22
CA GLY A 788 -40.66 9.51 -1.31
C GLY A 788 -40.77 10.42 -0.07
N THR A 789 -40.29 10.03 1.12
CA THR A 789 -40.37 10.89 2.32
C THR A 789 -39.04 10.94 3.09
N PRO A 790 -38.49 12.12 3.43
CA PRO A 790 -37.32 12.21 4.31
C PRO A 790 -37.61 11.64 5.71
N GLY A 791 -36.97 10.52 6.06
CA GLY A 791 -37.20 9.79 7.30
C GLY A 791 -38.16 8.59 7.19
N GLU A 792 -38.45 8.12 5.98
CA GLU A 792 -38.98 6.78 5.74
C GLU A 792 -37.94 6.00 4.93
N ASP A 793 -37.37 4.94 5.51
CA ASP A 793 -36.34 4.10 4.88
C ASP A 793 -36.71 2.61 4.93
N GLY A 794 -36.01 1.81 4.11
CA GLY A 794 -36.42 0.45 3.71
C GLY A 794 -36.30 -0.63 4.78
N SER A 795 -35.92 -0.28 6.02
CA SER A 795 -35.85 -1.21 7.15
C SER A 795 -36.62 -0.76 8.40
N GLN A 796 -36.70 0.54 8.72
CA GLN A 796 -37.32 1.01 9.97
C GLN A 796 -38.86 0.79 10.03
N ASN A 797 -39.51 0.60 8.89
CA ASN A 797 -40.91 0.16 8.80
C ASN A 797 -41.07 -1.38 8.67
N GLY A 798 -39.97 -2.11 8.43
CA GLY A 798 -39.92 -3.51 8.01
C GLY A 798 -40.40 -3.73 6.57
N TYR A 799 -39.84 -4.71 5.87
CA TYR A 799 -40.12 -5.05 4.47
C TYR A 799 -41.62 -5.03 4.08
N GLN A 800 -42.00 -4.11 3.19
CA GLN A 800 -43.36 -3.99 2.65
C GLN A 800 -43.48 -4.61 1.24
N LEU A 801 -44.50 -5.44 1.02
CA LEU A 801 -44.77 -6.07 -0.29
C LEU A 801 -44.98 -5.04 -1.41
N ASP A 802 -45.65 -3.92 -1.11
CA ASP A 802 -45.91 -2.86 -2.10
C ASP A 802 -44.60 -2.12 -2.51
N ASN A 803 -43.51 -2.29 -1.75
CA ASN A 803 -42.18 -1.73 -1.98
C ASN A 803 -41.16 -2.79 -2.46
N ALA A 804 -41.56 -4.03 -2.73
CA ALA A 804 -40.65 -5.04 -3.29
C ALA A 804 -40.06 -4.54 -4.63
N GLY A 805 -38.78 -4.83 -4.89
CA GLY A 805 -38.25 -4.68 -6.24
C GLY A 805 -38.93 -5.67 -7.18
N ALA A 806 -39.08 -5.36 -8.46
CA ALA A 806 -39.79 -6.23 -9.40
C ALA A 806 -38.86 -6.79 -10.50
N LEU A 807 -38.89 -8.10 -10.72
CA LEU A 807 -38.21 -8.75 -11.86
C LEU A 807 -39.25 -9.36 -12.79
N HIS A 808 -39.26 -8.91 -14.05
CA HIS A 808 -40.05 -9.50 -15.13
C HIS A 808 -39.15 -10.40 -15.99
N VAL A 809 -39.31 -11.71 -15.88
CA VAL A 809 -38.42 -12.69 -16.55
C VAL A 809 -39.09 -13.28 -17.79
N THR A 810 -38.35 -13.32 -18.90
CA THR A 810 -38.79 -13.89 -20.19
C THR A 810 -37.83 -14.97 -20.70
N LEU A 811 -38.28 -15.85 -21.61
CA LEU A 811 -37.46 -16.96 -22.12
C LEU A 811 -36.64 -16.55 -23.37
N ARG A 812 -35.38 -16.99 -23.42
CA ARG A 812 -34.51 -16.94 -24.62
C ARG A 812 -35.20 -17.61 -25.81
N SER A 813 -35.05 -17.04 -27.00
CA SER A 813 -35.76 -17.46 -28.21
C SER A 813 -34.96 -17.15 -29.48
N ALA A 814 -35.48 -17.52 -30.66
CA ALA A 814 -34.84 -17.19 -31.95
C ALA A 814 -34.76 -15.67 -32.26
N CYS A 815 -35.36 -14.82 -31.42
CA CYS A 815 -35.25 -13.36 -31.46
C CYS A 815 -34.41 -12.77 -30.30
N ASN A 816 -33.75 -13.60 -29.48
CA ASN A 816 -32.90 -13.10 -28.39
C ASN A 816 -31.62 -13.94 -28.22
N PRO A 817 -30.42 -13.40 -28.53
CA PRO A 817 -30.16 -12.03 -29.02
C PRO A 817 -30.82 -11.76 -30.39
N ASN A 818 -31.11 -10.49 -30.67
CA ASN A 818 -31.84 -10.08 -31.87
C ASN A 818 -30.99 -10.29 -33.13
N PRO A 819 -31.40 -11.14 -34.10
CA PRO A 819 -30.64 -11.41 -35.32
C PRO A 819 -30.82 -10.35 -36.42
N CYS A 820 -31.69 -9.36 -36.23
CA CYS A 820 -32.11 -8.40 -37.26
C CYS A 820 -31.14 -7.20 -37.38
N VAL A 821 -29.86 -7.47 -37.67
CA VAL A 821 -28.79 -6.44 -37.70
C VAL A 821 -28.45 -5.89 -39.09
N ASP A 822 -28.88 -6.54 -40.19
CA ASP A 822 -28.60 -6.13 -41.58
C ASP A 822 -29.83 -5.44 -42.22
N PRO A 823 -29.92 -4.09 -42.24
CA PRO A 823 -31.05 -3.36 -42.83
C PRO A 823 -31.00 -3.32 -44.39
N PRO A 824 -32.12 -3.00 -45.07
CA PRO A 824 -32.15 -2.77 -46.52
C PRO A 824 -31.41 -1.51 -47.00
N ASP A 825 -30.98 -1.49 -48.26
CA ASP A 825 -30.42 -0.29 -48.94
C ASP A 825 -31.41 0.90 -48.92
N GLY A 826 -30.91 2.10 -48.58
CA GLY A 826 -31.71 3.34 -48.52
C GLY A 826 -32.29 3.82 -49.86
N VAL A 827 -33.41 4.55 -49.81
CA VAL A 827 -34.23 4.92 -50.99
C VAL A 827 -34.60 6.41 -50.98
N CYS A 828 -34.37 7.13 -52.08
CA CYS A 828 -34.75 8.55 -52.19
C CYS A 828 -36.21 8.76 -52.67
N ASP A 829 -36.95 9.66 -52.01
CA ASP A 829 -38.15 10.32 -52.58
C ASP A 829 -37.98 11.85 -52.56
N GLY A 830 -37.59 12.41 -53.70
CA GLY A 830 -37.19 13.81 -53.79
C GLY A 830 -35.85 14.05 -53.10
N ASP A 831 -35.82 15.01 -52.18
CA ASP A 831 -34.65 15.30 -51.32
C ASP A 831 -34.69 14.51 -49.99
N LEU A 832 -35.78 13.77 -49.72
CA LEU A 832 -35.88 12.87 -48.57
C LEU A 832 -35.17 11.54 -48.85
N LEU A 833 -34.35 11.09 -47.91
CA LEU A 833 -33.75 9.76 -47.86
C LEU A 833 -34.52 8.90 -46.86
N LEU A 834 -35.13 7.82 -47.35
CA LEU A 834 -35.64 6.73 -46.53
C LEU A 834 -34.46 5.80 -46.17
N THR A 835 -34.09 5.75 -44.90
CA THR A 835 -33.19 4.74 -44.31
C THR A 835 -34.00 3.73 -43.51
N PHE A 836 -33.34 2.68 -43.02
CA PHE A 836 -33.94 1.65 -42.19
C PHE A 836 -33.09 1.48 -40.92
N GLU A 837 -33.71 1.61 -39.75
CA GLU A 837 -33.04 1.52 -38.44
C GLU A 837 -32.61 0.09 -38.12
N ALA A 838 -31.44 -0.07 -37.49
CA ALA A 838 -30.90 -1.35 -37.06
C ALA A 838 -30.48 -1.28 -35.58
N PRO A 839 -30.71 -2.34 -34.78
CA PRO A 839 -31.34 -3.60 -35.15
C PRO A 839 -32.87 -3.49 -35.31
N GLY A 840 -33.40 -4.10 -36.37
CA GLY A 840 -34.84 -4.14 -36.64
C GLY A 840 -35.63 -4.97 -35.64
N ALA A 841 -36.94 -4.77 -35.58
CA ALA A 841 -37.81 -5.52 -34.67
C ALA A 841 -37.94 -6.99 -35.11
N CYS A 842 -37.66 -7.92 -34.21
CA CYS A 842 -37.70 -9.36 -34.49
C CYS A 842 -39.04 -9.99 -34.05
N ALA A 843 -39.69 -10.69 -34.97
CA ALA A 843 -40.90 -11.48 -34.73
C ALA A 843 -40.62 -12.98 -34.85
N LEU A 844 -41.03 -13.77 -33.86
CA LEU A 844 -40.89 -15.23 -33.88
C LEU A 844 -41.88 -15.86 -34.88
N ILE A 845 -41.35 -16.63 -35.82
CA ILE A 845 -42.11 -17.35 -36.85
C ILE A 845 -41.85 -18.85 -36.82
N GLY A 846 -42.71 -19.60 -37.51
CA GLY A 846 -42.65 -21.06 -37.56
C GLY A 846 -43.47 -21.74 -36.44
N ALA A 847 -43.69 -23.05 -36.60
CA ALA A 847 -44.55 -23.83 -35.70
C ALA A 847 -43.84 -24.32 -34.42
N ALA A 848 -42.54 -24.04 -34.28
CA ALA A 848 -41.74 -24.33 -33.08
C ALA A 848 -41.07 -23.08 -32.50
N LEU A 849 -41.37 -21.87 -33.02
CA LEU A 849 -40.80 -20.57 -32.61
C LEU A 849 -39.25 -20.54 -32.70
N ASP A 850 -38.73 -21.26 -33.69
CA ASP A 850 -37.32 -21.55 -33.94
C ASP A 850 -36.72 -20.72 -35.09
N ALA A 851 -37.43 -19.68 -35.55
CA ALA A 851 -36.98 -18.78 -36.61
C ALA A 851 -37.47 -17.33 -36.37
N ALA A 852 -36.70 -16.38 -36.91
CA ALA A 852 -36.95 -14.94 -36.86
C ALA A 852 -37.50 -14.40 -38.19
N ASP A 853 -38.29 -13.32 -38.11
CA ASP A 853 -38.72 -12.44 -39.19
C ASP A 853 -38.39 -11.00 -38.76
N CYS A 854 -37.86 -10.17 -39.66
CA CYS A 854 -37.24 -8.88 -39.30
C CYS A 854 -37.97 -7.70 -39.94
N ASP A 855 -38.45 -6.77 -39.11
CA ASP A 855 -39.17 -5.56 -39.49
C ASP A 855 -38.33 -4.34 -39.09
N PHE A 856 -37.58 -3.78 -40.05
CA PHE A 856 -36.68 -2.64 -39.82
C PHE A 856 -37.45 -1.32 -39.96
N PRO A 857 -37.51 -0.47 -38.92
CA PRO A 857 -38.25 0.79 -38.97
C PRO A 857 -37.75 1.73 -40.08
N GLU A 858 -38.68 2.41 -40.77
CA GLU A 858 -38.39 3.39 -41.83
C GLU A 858 -38.10 4.79 -41.23
N ARG A 859 -36.82 5.18 -41.13
CA ARG A 859 -36.38 6.55 -40.76
C ARG A 859 -36.32 7.42 -42.02
N THR A 860 -36.65 8.71 -41.93
CA THR A 860 -36.70 9.62 -43.09
C THR A 860 -35.86 10.88 -42.83
N ILE A 861 -34.69 10.96 -43.45
CA ILE A 861 -33.75 12.07 -43.33
C ILE A 861 -34.03 13.09 -44.45
N ASP A 862 -34.27 14.37 -44.13
CA ASP A 862 -34.36 15.42 -45.15
C ASP A 862 -32.95 15.92 -45.52
N CYS A 863 -32.42 15.43 -46.64
CA CYS A 863 -31.10 15.83 -47.11
C CYS A 863 -30.98 17.34 -47.39
N ALA A 864 -32.09 18.06 -47.56
CA ALA A 864 -32.07 19.52 -47.73
C ALA A 864 -31.86 20.28 -46.40
N LEU A 865 -32.20 19.69 -45.23
CA LEU A 865 -31.82 20.24 -43.92
C LEU A 865 -30.32 20.13 -43.71
N LEU A 866 -29.73 18.99 -44.09
CA LEU A 866 -28.28 18.78 -44.13
C LEU A 866 -27.57 19.62 -45.23
N GLY A 867 -28.29 20.41 -46.03
CA GLY A 867 -27.74 21.28 -47.09
C GLY A 867 -27.43 20.59 -48.43
N GLY A 868 -27.73 19.30 -48.55
CA GLY A 868 -27.53 18.47 -49.74
C GLY A 868 -28.81 18.17 -50.53
N SER A 869 -28.84 16.99 -51.15
CA SER A 869 -29.99 16.43 -51.89
C SER A 869 -29.89 14.91 -51.95
N CYS A 870 -30.99 14.16 -51.90
CA CYS A 870 -30.92 12.70 -51.94
C CYS A 870 -30.57 12.19 -53.34
N ALA A 871 -29.54 11.35 -53.45
CA ALA A 871 -29.22 10.64 -54.68
C ALA A 871 -28.65 9.25 -54.40
N ALA A 872 -29.15 8.24 -55.13
CA ALA A 872 -28.69 6.85 -55.09
C ALA A 872 -28.70 6.18 -53.70
N GLY A 873 -29.61 6.59 -52.81
CA GLY A 873 -29.74 6.01 -51.46
C GLY A 873 -28.89 6.69 -50.39
N ALA A 874 -28.34 7.88 -50.66
CA ALA A 874 -27.59 8.68 -49.70
C ALA A 874 -27.86 10.20 -49.88
N CYS A 875 -27.60 10.99 -48.84
CA CYS A 875 -27.63 12.45 -48.92
C CYS A 875 -26.33 12.99 -49.55
N VAL A 876 -26.42 13.48 -50.79
CA VAL A 876 -25.25 13.95 -51.56
C VAL A 876 -25.12 15.46 -51.47
N GLY A 877 -23.94 15.93 -51.06
CA GLY A 877 -23.65 17.35 -50.81
C GLY A 877 -24.13 17.87 -49.46
N ALA A 878 -24.54 16.97 -48.57
CA ALA A 878 -24.87 17.24 -47.18
C ALA A 878 -23.64 17.65 -46.36
N ALA A 879 -23.86 18.26 -45.20
CA ALA A 879 -22.91 18.23 -44.09
C ALA A 879 -22.44 16.78 -43.87
N GLN A 880 -21.15 16.59 -43.62
CA GLN A 880 -20.54 15.28 -43.42
C GLN A 880 -20.32 15.05 -41.92
N PRO A 881 -20.10 13.80 -41.49
CA PRO A 881 -19.46 13.59 -40.19
C PRO A 881 -18.15 14.39 -40.13
N PRO A 882 -17.76 14.88 -38.93
CA PRO A 882 -16.48 15.54 -38.74
C PRO A 882 -15.30 14.64 -39.13
N ALA A 883 -14.13 15.26 -39.32
CA ALA A 883 -12.85 14.56 -39.38
C ALA A 883 -12.14 14.65 -38.02
N ALA A 884 -11.12 13.82 -37.78
CA ALA A 884 -10.26 13.91 -36.60
C ALA A 884 -9.78 15.36 -36.37
N GLY A 885 -10.06 15.88 -35.16
CA GLY A 885 -9.78 17.25 -34.71
C GLY A 885 -10.63 18.36 -35.35
N ALA A 886 -11.73 18.05 -36.05
CA ALA A 886 -12.64 19.05 -36.61
C ALA A 886 -13.69 19.55 -35.59
N VAL A 887 -13.99 18.74 -34.57
CA VAL A 887 -14.79 19.07 -33.39
C VAL A 887 -13.93 18.69 -32.18
N ILE A 888 -14.00 19.47 -31.09
CA ILE A 888 -13.33 19.14 -29.83
C ILE A 888 -14.28 19.26 -28.64
N PHE A 889 -14.04 18.50 -27.58
CA PHE A 889 -14.53 18.78 -26.23
C PHE A 889 -13.77 19.99 -25.65
N ASP A 890 -14.49 21.03 -25.17
CA ASP A 890 -13.85 22.22 -24.56
C ASP A 890 -14.37 22.63 -23.17
N GLU A 891 -15.50 22.11 -22.70
CA GLU A 891 -15.92 22.21 -21.29
C GLU A 891 -16.62 20.91 -20.85
N ILE A 892 -16.33 20.41 -19.64
CA ILE A 892 -16.85 19.12 -19.14
C ILE A 892 -17.27 19.28 -17.67
N MET A 893 -18.55 19.03 -17.38
CA MET A 893 -19.10 18.88 -16.04
C MET A 893 -19.34 17.40 -15.74
N ARG A 894 -18.39 16.76 -15.04
CA ARG A 894 -18.54 15.40 -14.51
C ARG A 894 -18.93 15.34 -13.03
N ARG A 895 -18.70 16.42 -12.27
CA ARG A 895 -18.98 16.56 -10.84
C ARG A 895 -19.94 17.72 -10.57
N PRO A 896 -21.23 17.65 -10.94
CA PRO A 896 -22.23 18.63 -10.51
C PRO A 896 -22.36 18.65 -8.96
N ALA A 897 -23.02 19.69 -8.42
CA ALA A 897 -23.29 19.78 -6.98
C ALA A 897 -24.63 20.44 -6.63
N ALA A 898 -25.25 21.15 -7.59
CA ALA A 898 -26.60 21.66 -7.43
C ALA A 898 -27.66 20.56 -7.61
N VAL A 899 -27.31 19.47 -8.31
CA VAL A 899 -28.07 18.23 -8.51
C VAL A 899 -27.11 17.03 -8.59
N ALA A 900 -27.63 15.81 -8.46
CA ALA A 900 -26.82 14.59 -8.56
C ALA A 900 -26.34 14.31 -10.00
N ASP A 901 -25.19 13.65 -10.11
CA ASP A 901 -24.46 13.29 -11.34
C ASP A 901 -25.38 12.74 -12.45
N PHE A 902 -26.23 11.78 -12.09
CA PHE A 902 -27.26 11.15 -12.94
C PHE A 902 -28.15 12.14 -13.73
N PHE A 903 -28.30 13.39 -13.27
CA PHE A 903 -29.00 14.45 -13.99
C PHE A 903 -28.09 15.59 -14.46
N GLY A 904 -27.02 15.89 -13.71
CA GLY A 904 -26.22 17.11 -13.86
C GLY A 904 -24.97 16.99 -14.73
N GLU A 905 -24.60 15.80 -15.20
CA GLU A 905 -23.47 15.60 -16.11
C GLU A 905 -23.73 16.15 -17.52
N TRP A 906 -22.75 16.87 -18.07
CA TRP A 906 -22.76 17.37 -19.46
C TRP A 906 -21.36 17.70 -19.98
N VAL A 907 -21.24 17.78 -21.30
CA VAL A 907 -20.05 18.23 -22.03
C VAL A 907 -20.43 19.23 -23.11
N GLU A 908 -19.54 20.17 -23.41
CA GLU A 908 -19.62 21.06 -24.55
C GLU A 908 -18.63 20.65 -25.64
N VAL A 909 -19.11 20.66 -26.90
CA VAL A 909 -18.29 20.42 -28.08
C VAL A 909 -18.31 21.62 -29.04
N THR A 910 -17.13 22.05 -29.51
CA THR A 910 -16.96 23.17 -30.46
C THR A 910 -16.44 22.68 -31.82
N ASN A 911 -17.08 23.10 -32.93
CA ASN A 911 -16.60 22.85 -34.30
C ASN A 911 -15.50 23.85 -34.71
N LEU A 912 -14.30 23.36 -34.99
CA LEU A 912 -13.12 24.13 -35.40
C LEU A 912 -12.96 24.30 -36.92
N SER A 913 -13.74 23.56 -37.72
CA SER A 913 -13.64 23.55 -39.18
C SER A 913 -14.33 24.73 -39.87
N ASP A 914 -14.08 24.94 -41.17
CA ASP A 914 -14.67 26.05 -41.95
C ASP A 914 -16.02 25.71 -42.62
N ALA A 915 -16.60 24.54 -42.29
CA ALA A 915 -17.89 24.06 -42.77
C ALA A 915 -18.77 23.52 -41.62
N PRO A 916 -20.11 23.48 -41.77
CA PRO A 916 -20.96 22.77 -40.81
C PRO A 916 -20.73 21.27 -40.90
N VAL A 917 -20.64 20.61 -39.75
CA VAL A 917 -20.53 19.15 -39.60
C VAL A 917 -21.84 18.60 -39.01
N ASN A 918 -22.05 17.29 -39.14
CA ASN A 918 -23.18 16.58 -38.56
C ASN A 918 -22.68 15.56 -37.52
N LEU A 919 -23.31 15.52 -36.34
CA LEU A 919 -23.04 14.55 -35.28
C LEU A 919 -24.07 13.41 -35.22
N ASP A 920 -25.19 13.49 -35.95
CA ASP A 920 -26.13 12.36 -36.08
C ASP A 920 -25.43 11.14 -36.70
N GLY A 921 -25.47 10.00 -36.00
CA GLY A 921 -24.76 8.77 -36.34
C GLY A 921 -23.37 8.61 -35.70
N CYS A 922 -22.83 9.62 -35.02
CA CYS A 922 -21.60 9.49 -34.22
C CYS A 922 -21.88 8.81 -32.87
N ALA A 923 -20.85 8.18 -32.30
CA ALA A 923 -20.87 7.59 -30.96
C ALA A 923 -20.16 8.50 -29.95
N ILE A 924 -20.73 8.60 -28.75
CA ILE A 924 -20.03 9.02 -27.53
C ILE A 924 -19.85 7.76 -26.69
N HIS A 925 -18.62 7.47 -26.27
CA HIS A 925 -18.29 6.24 -25.52
C HIS A 925 -17.03 6.42 -24.69
N ASP A 926 -16.76 5.46 -23.81
CA ASP A 926 -15.50 5.30 -23.09
C ASP A 926 -14.65 4.14 -23.66
N ASP A 927 -13.55 3.79 -22.98
CA ASP A 927 -12.73 2.63 -23.36
C ASP A 927 -13.21 1.31 -22.69
N ASP A 928 -14.35 1.28 -21.99
CA ASP A 928 -14.93 0.07 -21.37
C ASP A 928 -16.28 -0.41 -21.96
N SER A 929 -17.42 0.19 -21.62
CA SER A 929 -18.73 -0.39 -21.90
C SER A 929 -19.91 0.58 -22.05
N ASP A 930 -19.78 1.84 -21.63
CA ASP A 930 -20.79 2.87 -21.93
C ASP A 930 -20.65 3.32 -23.39
N LEU A 931 -21.77 3.34 -24.12
CA LEU A 931 -21.81 3.58 -25.56
C LEU A 931 -23.18 4.13 -25.98
N HIS A 932 -23.19 5.40 -26.40
CA HIS A 932 -24.36 6.08 -26.92
C HIS A 932 -24.17 6.54 -28.37
N PHE A 933 -25.05 6.10 -29.27
CA PHE A 933 -25.13 6.62 -30.64
C PHE A 933 -26.08 7.81 -30.70
N ILE A 934 -25.61 8.94 -31.24
CA ILE A 934 -26.39 10.17 -31.40
C ILE A 934 -27.46 9.96 -32.48
N ASP A 935 -28.73 9.84 -32.08
CA ASP A 935 -29.91 9.74 -32.95
C ASP A 935 -30.80 10.99 -32.77
N ALA A 936 -30.54 12.01 -33.58
CA ALA A 936 -31.32 13.24 -33.57
C ALA A 936 -32.64 13.04 -34.35
N ALA A 937 -33.77 13.34 -33.73
CA ALA A 937 -35.11 13.00 -34.24
C ALA A 937 -35.47 13.49 -35.67
N ASP A 938 -34.78 14.50 -36.21
CA ASP A 938 -34.96 15.03 -37.57
C ASP A 938 -33.89 14.53 -38.59
N GLY A 939 -32.98 13.62 -38.18
CA GLY A 939 -31.89 13.08 -39.01
C GLY A 939 -30.66 14.00 -39.13
N ALA A 940 -30.45 14.89 -38.14
CA ALA A 940 -29.39 15.89 -38.16
C ALA A 940 -29.13 16.49 -36.76
N LEU A 941 -27.86 16.49 -36.34
CA LEU A 941 -27.34 17.31 -35.23
C LEU A 941 -26.19 18.15 -35.77
N LEU A 942 -26.50 19.34 -36.28
CA LEU A 942 -25.55 20.18 -37.01
C LEU A 942 -24.79 21.14 -36.10
N VAL A 943 -23.47 21.22 -36.27
CA VAL A 943 -22.61 22.22 -35.61
C VAL A 943 -21.99 23.12 -36.68
N ALA A 944 -22.30 24.41 -36.68
CA ALA A 944 -21.70 25.37 -37.62
C ALA A 944 -20.25 25.76 -37.23
N PRO A 945 -19.46 26.37 -38.13
CA PRO A 945 -18.09 26.83 -37.82
C PRO A 945 -18.01 27.78 -36.62
N GLY A 946 -17.33 27.35 -35.56
CA GLY A 946 -17.21 28.08 -34.30
C GLY A 946 -18.49 28.10 -33.45
N GLU A 947 -19.45 27.23 -33.74
CA GLU A 947 -20.63 26.95 -32.91
C GLU A 947 -20.30 25.88 -31.86
N ARG A 948 -21.04 25.94 -30.75
CA ARG A 948 -20.98 25.05 -29.58
C ARG A 948 -22.28 24.28 -29.51
N LEU A 949 -22.24 23.01 -29.12
CA LEU A 949 -23.42 22.30 -28.63
C LEU A 949 -23.14 21.76 -27.22
N VAL A 950 -24.15 21.77 -26.35
CA VAL A 950 -24.09 21.15 -25.02
C VAL A 950 -24.85 19.83 -25.04
N LEU A 951 -24.19 18.75 -24.65
CA LEU A 951 -24.72 17.38 -24.62
C LEU A 951 -24.63 16.83 -23.19
N GLY A 952 -25.61 16.05 -22.73
CA GLY A 952 -25.62 15.58 -21.34
C GLY A 952 -26.73 14.57 -21.02
N LYS A 953 -26.91 14.25 -19.73
CA LYS A 953 -27.84 13.19 -19.29
C LYS A 953 -29.33 13.55 -19.45
N ASP A 954 -29.83 14.59 -18.76
CA ASP A 954 -31.27 14.93 -18.76
C ASP A 954 -31.59 16.28 -19.43
N ALA A 955 -32.61 16.28 -20.29
CA ALA A 955 -33.12 17.46 -20.99
C ALA A 955 -34.12 18.30 -20.16
N ASP A 956 -34.63 17.81 -19.01
CA ASP A 956 -35.44 18.64 -18.11
C ASP A 956 -34.54 19.61 -17.34
N VAL A 957 -34.57 20.88 -17.76
CA VAL A 957 -33.90 22.04 -17.16
C VAL A 957 -34.24 22.24 -15.68
N ALA A 958 -35.27 21.58 -15.14
CA ALA A 958 -35.60 21.58 -13.71
C ALA A 958 -34.92 20.44 -12.91
N LEU A 959 -34.37 19.42 -13.57
CA LEU A 959 -33.69 18.27 -12.97
C LEU A 959 -32.17 18.31 -13.20
N ASN A 960 -31.71 18.78 -14.36
CA ASN A 960 -30.28 18.80 -14.74
C ASN A 960 -29.44 19.95 -14.15
N GLY A 961 -29.89 20.55 -13.04
CA GLY A 961 -29.20 21.71 -12.43
C GLY A 961 -29.40 23.04 -13.17
N GLY A 962 -30.17 23.09 -14.24
CA GLY A 962 -30.48 24.31 -14.99
C GLY A 962 -29.64 24.53 -16.25
N VAL A 963 -29.10 23.44 -16.81
CA VAL A 963 -28.43 23.41 -18.12
C VAL A 963 -29.48 23.39 -19.23
N VAL A 964 -29.20 24.03 -20.37
CA VAL A 964 -29.99 23.85 -21.59
C VAL A 964 -29.14 23.00 -22.54
N LEU A 965 -29.55 21.74 -22.74
CA LEU A 965 -28.91 20.82 -23.67
C LEU A 965 -29.46 21.01 -25.09
N ASP A 966 -28.58 20.86 -26.08
CA ASP A 966 -28.94 20.73 -27.49
C ASP A 966 -29.25 19.26 -27.87
N TYR A 967 -28.65 18.31 -27.16
CA TYR A 967 -28.90 16.87 -27.26
C TYR A 967 -28.77 16.19 -25.89
N ALA A 968 -29.53 15.13 -25.63
CA ALA A 968 -29.48 14.40 -24.37
C ALA A 968 -29.34 12.88 -24.62
N TRP A 969 -28.35 12.26 -23.97
CA TRP A 969 -28.03 10.84 -24.12
C TRP A 969 -28.66 9.94 -23.04
N GLY A 970 -29.37 10.52 -22.07
CA GLY A 970 -30.05 9.75 -21.03
C GLY A 970 -29.06 9.07 -20.08
N THR A 971 -29.10 7.74 -20.05
CA THR A 971 -28.33 6.89 -19.12
C THR A 971 -27.15 6.17 -19.76
N ASP A 972 -26.93 6.39 -21.06
CA ASP A 972 -26.11 5.51 -21.90
C ASP A 972 -24.60 5.84 -21.88
N VAL A 973 -24.23 6.96 -21.25
CA VAL A 973 -22.85 7.39 -20.94
C VAL A 973 -22.81 8.07 -19.59
N THR A 974 -21.85 7.67 -18.75
CA THR A 974 -21.54 8.23 -17.43
C THR A 974 -20.13 8.77 -17.37
N LEU A 975 -19.97 10.02 -16.96
CA LEU A 975 -18.68 10.68 -16.83
C LEU A 975 -18.05 10.32 -15.48
N GLY A 976 -17.07 9.44 -15.49
CA GLY A 976 -16.42 8.89 -14.31
C GLY A 976 -15.76 9.95 -13.44
N ASN A 977 -16.23 10.02 -12.18
CA ASN A 977 -15.72 10.97 -11.19
C ASN A 977 -14.22 10.81 -10.87
N GLY A 978 -13.64 9.62 -11.07
CA GLY A 978 -12.26 9.26 -10.73
C GLY A 978 -11.27 9.54 -11.86
N ALA A 979 -10.68 8.46 -12.38
CA ALA A 979 -10.10 8.42 -13.72
C ALA A 979 -11.18 7.92 -14.70
N ASP A 980 -11.20 8.44 -15.93
CA ASP A 980 -12.18 8.11 -16.98
C ASP A 980 -11.73 8.69 -18.34
N GLU A 981 -12.33 8.18 -19.41
CA GLU A 981 -11.99 8.36 -20.80
C GLU A 981 -13.23 8.71 -21.64
N LEU A 982 -13.33 9.94 -22.15
CA LEU A 982 -14.42 10.32 -23.06
C LEU A 982 -13.96 10.37 -24.52
N VAL A 983 -14.63 9.65 -25.41
CA VAL A 983 -14.34 9.55 -26.84
C VAL A 983 -15.53 10.02 -27.67
N LEU A 984 -15.28 10.80 -28.73
CA LEU A 984 -16.22 11.06 -29.81
C LEU A 984 -15.73 10.34 -31.07
N ASP A 985 -16.48 9.34 -31.55
CA ASP A 985 -16.17 8.59 -32.79
C ASP A 985 -17.28 8.80 -33.83
N CYS A 986 -16.91 8.88 -35.12
CA CYS A 986 -17.87 8.78 -36.22
C CYS A 986 -17.39 7.78 -37.27
N ASP A 987 -18.22 6.77 -37.62
CA ASP A 987 -17.92 5.71 -38.61
C ASP A 987 -16.62 4.90 -38.32
N GLY A 988 -16.20 4.78 -37.05
CA GLY A 988 -14.93 4.13 -36.66
C GLY A 988 -13.72 5.04 -36.83
N VAL A 989 -13.92 6.35 -36.72
CA VAL A 989 -12.87 7.38 -36.69
C VAL A 989 -13.06 8.24 -35.45
N VAL A 990 -12.15 8.08 -34.49
CA VAL A 990 -12.03 8.99 -33.34
C VAL A 990 -11.83 10.41 -33.86
N ILE A 991 -12.80 11.25 -33.54
CA ILE A 991 -12.84 12.67 -33.84
C ILE A 991 -12.03 13.43 -32.80
N ASP A 992 -12.26 13.10 -31.53
CA ASP A 992 -11.67 13.75 -30.38
C ASP A 992 -11.72 12.82 -29.15
N ARG A 993 -10.84 13.04 -28.17
CA ARG A 993 -10.78 12.27 -26.91
C ARG A 993 -10.31 13.17 -25.77
N VAL A 994 -10.78 12.90 -24.56
CA VAL A 994 -10.23 13.50 -23.31
C VAL A 994 -10.15 12.39 -22.26
N ALA A 995 -8.97 12.19 -21.67
CA ALA A 995 -8.74 11.11 -20.70
C ALA A 995 -8.11 11.66 -19.41
N TRP A 996 -8.86 11.60 -18.31
CA TRP A 996 -8.45 12.16 -17.02
C TRP A 996 -8.09 11.09 -16.00
N GLY A 997 -7.20 11.42 -15.07
CA GLY A 997 -6.75 10.50 -14.01
C GLY A 997 -5.67 9.48 -14.42
N THR A 998 -5.37 9.34 -15.71
CA THR A 998 -4.41 8.41 -16.36
C THR A 998 -2.92 8.52 -15.95
N GLY A 999 -2.59 9.27 -14.90
CA GLY A 999 -1.22 9.40 -14.35
C GLY A 999 -0.23 10.22 -15.20
N VAL A 1000 -0.54 10.54 -16.46
CA VAL A 1000 0.37 11.27 -17.37
C VAL A 1000 0.05 12.78 -17.43
N GLY A 1001 0.95 13.60 -16.87
CA GLY A 1001 0.89 15.07 -16.97
C GLY A 1001 0.38 15.78 -15.71
N LEU A 1002 -0.21 16.97 -15.88
CA LEU A 1002 -0.98 17.61 -14.80
C LEU A 1002 -2.36 16.95 -14.72
N PRO A 1003 -2.88 16.65 -13.51
CA PRO A 1003 -4.23 16.14 -13.36
C PRO A 1003 -5.24 17.19 -13.82
N PHE A 1004 -6.27 16.73 -14.53
CA PHE A 1004 -7.41 17.55 -14.90
C PHE A 1004 -8.11 18.10 -13.65
N PRO A 1005 -8.73 19.29 -13.70
CA PRO A 1005 -9.49 19.85 -12.59
C PRO A 1005 -10.59 18.88 -12.12
N ALA A 1006 -10.85 18.84 -10.82
CA ALA A 1006 -11.73 17.84 -10.19
C ALA A 1006 -12.61 18.43 -9.07
N SER A 1007 -12.80 19.75 -9.07
CA SER A 1007 -13.61 20.47 -8.08
C SER A 1007 -15.10 20.12 -8.21
N ILE A 1008 -15.74 19.83 -7.07
CA ILE A 1008 -17.17 19.49 -7.01
C ILE A 1008 -18.02 20.74 -7.22
N GLY A 1009 -19.04 20.65 -8.08
CA GLY A 1009 -19.88 21.78 -8.51
C GLY A 1009 -19.21 22.69 -9.54
N VAL A 1010 -18.17 22.20 -10.24
CA VAL A 1010 -17.33 23.01 -11.13
C VAL A 1010 -16.96 22.21 -12.39
N ALA A 1011 -17.34 22.72 -13.55
CA ALA A 1011 -16.89 22.20 -14.82
C ALA A 1011 -15.38 22.46 -14.99
N MET A 1012 -14.68 21.50 -15.59
CA MET A 1012 -13.35 21.77 -16.12
C MET A 1012 -13.49 22.39 -17.51
N GLN A 1013 -12.81 23.51 -17.75
CA GLN A 1013 -12.84 24.24 -19.03
C GLN A 1013 -11.43 24.37 -19.62
N LEU A 1014 -11.31 24.09 -20.93
CA LEU A 1014 -10.09 24.23 -21.71
C LEU A 1014 -9.72 25.72 -21.88
N THR A 1015 -8.42 26.05 -21.79
CA THR A 1015 -7.96 27.44 -21.91
C THR A 1015 -8.21 28.04 -23.31
N PRO A 1016 -8.88 29.20 -23.42
CA PRO A 1016 -9.06 29.92 -24.69
C PRO A 1016 -7.75 30.36 -25.41
N SER A 1017 -6.58 30.10 -24.83
CA SER A 1017 -5.27 30.38 -25.44
C SER A 1017 -4.65 29.19 -26.20
N SER A 1018 -5.17 27.97 -26.03
CA SER A 1018 -4.68 26.74 -26.67
C SER A 1018 -5.87 25.80 -26.83
N PHE A 1019 -6.45 25.78 -28.03
CA PHE A 1019 -7.83 25.36 -28.27
C PHE A 1019 -7.89 24.53 -29.55
N ASP A 1020 -7.42 23.29 -29.45
CA ASP A 1020 -7.36 22.28 -30.51
C ASP A 1020 -7.30 20.86 -29.94
N ALA A 1021 -7.46 19.86 -30.81
CA ALA A 1021 -7.57 18.42 -30.51
C ALA A 1021 -6.24 17.74 -30.10
N ALA A 1022 -5.25 18.51 -29.66
CA ALA A 1022 -4.06 18.02 -28.96
C ALA A 1022 -3.74 18.87 -27.71
N ALA A 1023 -4.52 19.93 -27.46
CA ALA A 1023 -4.46 20.75 -26.26
C ALA A 1023 -5.45 20.26 -25.19
N ASN A 1024 -6.60 19.74 -25.59
CA ASN A 1024 -7.59 19.08 -24.75
C ASN A 1024 -7.11 17.75 -24.15
N ASP A 1025 -6.27 16.98 -24.86
CA ASP A 1025 -5.53 15.82 -24.32
C ASP A 1025 -4.68 16.15 -23.08
N LEU A 1026 -4.31 17.43 -22.89
CA LEU A 1026 -3.36 17.87 -21.87
C LEU A 1026 -4.07 18.55 -20.71
N GLY A 1027 -4.30 17.82 -19.61
CA GLY A 1027 -4.87 18.36 -18.35
C GLY A 1027 -4.20 19.62 -17.81
N ALA A 1028 -2.95 19.89 -18.21
CA ALA A 1028 -2.21 21.14 -17.95
C ALA A 1028 -2.83 22.41 -18.56
N LEU A 1029 -3.71 22.27 -19.56
CA LEU A 1029 -4.36 23.36 -20.29
C LEU A 1029 -5.83 23.55 -19.89
N TRP A 1030 -6.33 22.73 -18.97
CA TRP A 1030 -7.66 22.85 -18.35
C TRP A 1030 -7.58 23.58 -17.01
N CYS A 1031 -8.67 24.23 -16.62
CA CYS A 1031 -8.81 24.85 -15.30
C CYS A 1031 -10.25 24.76 -14.77
N ASP A 1032 -10.43 24.99 -13.47
CA ASP A 1032 -11.75 25.13 -12.85
C ASP A 1032 -12.52 26.32 -13.46
N ALA A 1033 -13.78 26.10 -13.86
CA ALA A 1033 -14.69 27.16 -14.28
C ALA A 1033 -14.96 28.19 -13.16
N THR A 1034 -15.23 29.43 -13.55
CA THR A 1034 -15.43 30.55 -12.59
C THR A 1034 -16.70 31.37 -12.79
N SER A 1035 -17.46 31.09 -13.86
CA SER A 1035 -18.80 31.62 -14.09
C SER A 1035 -19.83 30.73 -13.41
N ALA A 1036 -20.84 31.28 -12.72
CA ALA A 1036 -21.93 30.49 -12.14
C ALA A 1036 -23.14 30.43 -13.09
N TYR A 1037 -23.69 29.23 -13.31
CA TYR A 1037 -24.87 28.98 -14.15
C TYR A 1037 -26.00 28.31 -13.35
N GLY A 1038 -27.15 28.13 -14.01
CA GLY A 1038 -28.23 27.25 -13.54
C GLY A 1038 -28.68 27.50 -12.09
N ALA A 1039 -28.59 26.45 -11.28
CA ALA A 1039 -29.00 26.41 -9.88
C ALA A 1039 -27.88 26.79 -8.89
N GLY A 1040 -26.60 26.85 -9.31
CA GLY A 1040 -25.51 27.29 -8.46
C GLY A 1040 -24.10 26.88 -8.88
N ASP A 1041 -23.96 25.84 -9.71
CA ASP A 1041 -22.68 25.29 -10.14
C ASP A 1041 -21.91 26.21 -11.10
N LEU A 1042 -20.61 25.96 -11.23
CA LEU A 1042 -19.70 26.75 -12.07
C LEU A 1042 -19.45 26.09 -13.42
N GLY A 1043 -19.51 26.90 -14.48
CA GLY A 1043 -19.40 26.48 -15.88
C GLY A 1043 -19.89 27.58 -16.84
N THR A 1044 -19.66 27.39 -18.13
CA THR A 1044 -20.12 28.28 -19.23
C THR A 1044 -20.97 27.58 -20.30
N PRO A 1045 -21.85 26.61 -20.01
CA PRO A 1045 -22.56 25.83 -21.05
C PRO A 1045 -23.32 26.72 -22.06
N GLY A 1046 -22.93 26.65 -23.33
CA GLY A 1046 -23.44 27.43 -24.46
C GLY A 1046 -22.77 28.80 -24.70
N ASP A 1047 -21.82 29.19 -23.85
CA ASP A 1047 -21.08 30.47 -23.88
C ASP A 1047 -19.55 30.21 -23.87
N PRO A 1048 -18.69 31.12 -24.36
CA PRO A 1048 -17.26 30.84 -24.43
C PRO A 1048 -16.54 30.80 -23.06
N ASN A 1049 -15.76 29.74 -22.82
CA ASN A 1049 -14.89 29.52 -21.65
C ASN A 1049 -14.19 30.78 -21.13
N ALA A 1050 -14.09 30.90 -19.79
CA ALA A 1050 -13.33 31.97 -19.17
C ALA A 1050 -11.81 31.80 -19.36
N PRO A 1051 -11.01 32.86 -19.48
CA PRO A 1051 -9.55 32.73 -19.50
C PRO A 1051 -9.02 32.13 -18.18
N CYS A 1052 -8.26 31.03 -18.27
CA CYS A 1052 -7.74 30.34 -17.08
C CYS A 1052 -6.84 31.24 -16.20
N PRO A 1053 -6.85 31.05 -14.86
CA PRO A 1053 -5.96 31.78 -13.96
C PRO A 1053 -4.48 31.53 -14.28
N ALA A 1054 -3.68 32.60 -14.34
CA ALA A 1054 -2.24 32.45 -14.57
C ALA A 1054 -1.55 31.78 -13.37
N VAL A 1055 -0.89 30.64 -13.61
CA VAL A 1055 -0.18 29.86 -12.59
C VAL A 1055 0.93 30.70 -11.95
N ALA A 1056 0.85 30.89 -10.63
CA ALA A 1056 1.80 31.71 -9.87
C ALA A 1056 3.12 30.96 -9.60
N GLY A 1057 4.00 30.94 -10.58
CA GLY A 1057 5.36 30.41 -10.47
C GLY A 1057 6.44 31.47 -10.24
N VAL A 1058 7.60 31.01 -9.76
CA VAL A 1058 8.80 31.82 -9.57
C VAL A 1058 10.03 31.11 -10.16
N CYS A 1059 10.96 31.88 -10.75
CA CYS A 1059 12.20 31.32 -11.27
C CYS A 1059 13.38 32.27 -11.09
N ARG A 1060 14.59 31.71 -11.09
CA ARG A 1060 15.83 32.46 -10.77
C ARG A 1060 17.04 31.87 -11.47
N PHE A 1061 17.80 32.72 -12.17
CA PHE A 1061 19.13 32.39 -12.66
C PHE A 1061 20.10 32.24 -11.47
N GLN A 1062 20.85 31.13 -11.42
CA GLN A 1062 21.79 30.84 -10.32
C GLN A 1062 23.24 31.07 -10.73
N THR A 1063 23.76 30.24 -11.63
CA THR A 1063 25.21 30.11 -11.89
C THR A 1063 25.50 29.78 -13.36
N PRO A 1064 26.69 30.15 -13.87
CA PRO A 1064 27.63 31.11 -13.29
C PRO A 1064 27.11 32.54 -13.49
N ALA A 1065 27.13 33.34 -12.41
CA ALA A 1065 26.66 34.73 -12.42
C ALA A 1065 27.39 35.63 -13.45
N SER A 1066 28.63 35.27 -13.77
CA SER A 1066 29.42 35.80 -14.89
C SER A 1066 30.46 34.76 -15.33
N ALA A 1067 30.70 34.63 -16.64
CA ALA A 1067 31.73 33.77 -17.22
C ALA A 1067 32.45 34.45 -18.39
N THR A 1068 33.68 33.99 -18.66
CA THR A 1068 34.45 34.35 -19.86
C THR A 1068 34.82 33.05 -20.58
N VAL A 1069 34.40 32.89 -21.84
CA VAL A 1069 34.51 31.63 -22.61
C VAL A 1069 35.04 31.96 -24.02
N PRO A 1070 35.86 31.11 -24.67
CA PRO A 1070 36.21 31.29 -26.07
C PRO A 1070 35.02 31.04 -27.02
N GLU A 1071 34.92 31.79 -28.12
CA GLU A 1071 33.90 31.56 -29.17
C GLU A 1071 33.93 30.10 -29.66
N GLY A 1072 32.78 29.42 -29.57
CA GLY A 1072 32.62 28.00 -29.91
C GLY A 1072 32.85 27.00 -28.77
N ASP A 1073 33.56 27.36 -27.70
CA ASP A 1073 33.71 26.50 -26.52
C ASP A 1073 32.40 26.52 -25.68
N LEU A 1074 32.16 25.49 -24.86
CA LEU A 1074 30.87 25.30 -24.17
C LEU A 1074 30.69 26.22 -22.95
N TYR A 1075 29.49 26.77 -22.81
CA TYR A 1075 28.99 27.54 -21.67
C TYR A 1075 27.80 26.81 -21.04
N THR A 1076 27.94 26.36 -19.80
CA THR A 1076 26.87 25.75 -18.99
C THR A 1076 26.31 26.77 -18.00
N ALA A 1077 24.98 26.86 -17.89
CA ALA A 1077 24.29 27.70 -16.91
C ALA A 1077 23.17 26.92 -16.20
N ARG A 1078 22.75 27.41 -15.02
CA ARG A 1078 21.73 26.80 -14.16
C ARG A 1078 20.73 27.81 -13.63
N ALA A 1079 19.48 27.37 -13.48
CA ALA A 1079 18.39 28.06 -12.80
C ALA A 1079 17.86 27.23 -11.62
N ARG A 1080 17.03 27.86 -10.77
CA ARG A 1080 16.00 27.14 -10.00
C ARG A 1080 14.61 27.66 -10.31
N LEU A 1081 13.63 26.77 -10.22
CA LEU A 1081 12.21 27.01 -10.43
C LEU A 1081 11.43 26.65 -9.16
N ARG A 1082 10.36 27.38 -8.85
CA ARG A 1082 9.30 26.93 -7.94
C ARG A 1082 7.92 27.30 -8.48
N PHE A 1083 7.12 26.31 -8.80
CA PHE A 1083 5.71 26.41 -9.18
C PHE A 1083 4.93 25.51 -8.21
N VAL A 1084 3.99 26.09 -7.46
CA VAL A 1084 3.26 25.36 -6.40
C VAL A 1084 2.34 24.32 -7.03
N GLY A 1085 2.41 23.08 -6.54
CA GLY A 1085 1.69 21.93 -7.09
C GLY A 1085 2.30 21.37 -8.39
N LEU A 1086 3.49 21.86 -8.77
CA LEU A 1086 4.22 21.48 -9.98
C LEU A 1086 5.64 21.01 -9.61
N THR A 1087 6.53 21.93 -9.24
CA THR A 1087 7.95 21.69 -8.94
C THR A 1087 8.22 21.69 -7.42
N ASP A 1088 7.23 21.26 -6.65
CA ASP A 1088 7.34 21.04 -5.20
C ASP A 1088 6.56 19.78 -4.76
N ARG A 1089 6.50 18.78 -5.65
CA ARG A 1089 5.89 17.47 -5.41
C ARG A 1089 6.86 16.49 -4.76
N THR A 1090 8.12 16.45 -5.22
CA THR A 1090 9.16 15.57 -4.64
C THR A 1090 10.32 16.35 -4.02
N HIS A 1091 11.32 15.62 -3.51
CA HIS A 1091 12.59 16.17 -3.02
C HIS A 1091 13.70 16.19 -4.10
N GLY A 1092 13.40 15.80 -5.35
CA GLY A 1092 14.29 15.84 -6.50
C GLY A 1092 13.80 16.81 -7.58
N SER A 1093 14.62 17.05 -8.61
CA SER A 1093 14.23 17.93 -9.73
C SER A 1093 13.18 17.25 -10.63
N ASP A 1094 11.91 17.62 -10.48
CA ASP A 1094 10.78 16.96 -11.16
C ASP A 1094 10.80 17.19 -12.70
N ALA A 1095 10.79 16.10 -13.47
CA ALA A 1095 10.83 16.13 -14.95
C ALA A 1095 9.42 16.27 -15.56
N ILE A 1096 8.76 17.40 -15.29
CA ILE A 1096 7.33 17.59 -15.55
C ILE A 1096 7.00 17.71 -17.05
N VAL A 1097 6.17 16.79 -17.56
CA VAL A 1097 5.60 16.86 -18.92
C VAL A 1097 4.75 18.12 -19.08
N GLY A 1098 5.05 18.92 -20.11
CA GLY A 1098 4.37 20.18 -20.43
C GLY A 1098 5.15 21.44 -20.04
N VAL A 1099 6.06 21.36 -19.05
CA VAL A 1099 6.90 22.50 -18.65
C VAL A 1099 8.07 22.66 -19.63
N ARG A 1100 8.19 23.82 -20.27
CA ARG A 1100 9.35 24.18 -21.12
C ARG A 1100 10.26 25.15 -20.38
N VAL A 1101 11.56 24.85 -20.38
CA VAL A 1101 12.60 25.73 -19.84
C VAL A 1101 13.68 25.90 -20.90
N ASP A 1102 14.02 27.14 -21.27
CA ASP A 1102 15.11 27.44 -22.20
C ASP A 1102 16.16 28.36 -21.55
N LEU A 1103 17.43 28.14 -21.87
CA LEU A 1103 18.50 29.12 -21.70
C LEU A 1103 18.58 30.00 -22.96
N GLY A 1104 18.40 31.30 -22.80
CA GLY A 1104 18.60 32.30 -23.83
C GLY A 1104 19.94 33.03 -23.70
N LEU A 1105 20.62 33.26 -24.84
CA LEU A 1105 21.76 34.18 -24.97
C LEU A 1105 21.42 35.34 -25.92
N GLY A 1106 21.73 36.57 -25.52
CA GLY A 1106 21.48 37.77 -26.32
C GLY A 1106 22.49 38.89 -26.08
N ALA A 1107 22.38 39.97 -26.86
CA ALA A 1107 23.32 41.09 -26.78
C ALA A 1107 23.16 41.85 -25.44
N ARG A 1108 24.28 42.24 -24.82
CA ARG A 1108 24.29 42.86 -23.50
C ARG A 1108 23.41 44.12 -23.40
N GLY A 1109 22.54 44.13 -22.39
CA GLY A 1109 21.50 45.14 -22.15
C GLY A 1109 20.14 44.81 -22.77
N GLY A 1110 20.00 43.65 -23.42
CA GLY A 1110 18.74 43.19 -24.02
C GLY A 1110 17.74 42.59 -23.03
N VAL A 1111 16.51 42.39 -23.50
CA VAL A 1111 15.47 41.58 -22.86
C VAL A 1111 15.29 40.31 -23.71
N PRO A 1112 15.13 39.11 -23.12
CA PRO A 1112 14.81 37.89 -23.85
C PRO A 1112 13.59 38.06 -24.76
N ASP A 1113 13.83 38.00 -26.07
CA ASP A 1113 12.86 38.10 -27.15
C ASP A 1113 13.33 37.24 -28.34
N ASP A 1114 12.58 37.20 -29.44
CA ASP A 1114 12.89 36.38 -30.63
C ASP A 1114 14.21 36.74 -31.35
N THR A 1115 14.96 37.74 -30.87
CA THR A 1115 16.32 38.05 -31.33
C THR A 1115 17.43 37.35 -30.54
N TRP A 1116 17.07 36.70 -29.42
CA TRP A 1116 17.97 35.88 -28.60
C TRP A 1116 18.06 34.45 -29.15
N SER A 1117 19.20 33.79 -28.93
CA SER A 1117 19.38 32.37 -29.22
C SER A 1117 18.97 31.56 -28.00
N PHE A 1118 17.87 30.81 -28.10
CA PHE A 1118 17.41 29.91 -27.04
C PHE A 1118 17.89 28.46 -27.25
N THR A 1119 18.02 27.70 -26.17
CA THR A 1119 18.28 26.26 -26.20
C THR A 1119 17.59 25.61 -25.01
N PRO A 1120 16.89 24.47 -25.19
CA PRO A 1120 16.23 23.78 -24.09
C PRO A 1120 17.19 23.43 -22.95
N ALA A 1121 16.68 23.58 -21.74
CA ALA A 1121 17.30 23.08 -20.51
C ALA A 1121 16.69 21.73 -20.14
N THR A 1122 17.42 20.97 -19.31
CA THR A 1122 16.92 19.76 -18.66
C THR A 1122 16.89 19.98 -17.15
N ALA A 1123 16.07 19.22 -16.44
CA ALA A 1123 16.23 19.04 -14.99
C ALA A 1123 17.66 18.56 -14.67
N ASP A 1124 18.17 18.91 -13.48
CA ASP A 1124 19.45 18.45 -12.94
C ASP A 1124 19.16 17.46 -11.79
N PRO A 1125 19.09 16.15 -12.07
CA PRO A 1125 18.73 15.14 -11.06
C PRO A 1125 19.86 14.87 -10.05
N ALA A 1126 21.09 15.30 -10.35
CA ALA A 1126 22.25 15.12 -9.46
C ALA A 1126 22.30 16.18 -8.33
N TRP A 1127 21.18 16.83 -8.00
CA TRP A 1127 21.15 18.03 -7.18
C TRP A 1127 20.00 18.06 -6.14
N VAL A 1128 20.22 17.40 -5.00
CA VAL A 1128 19.27 17.36 -3.87
C VAL A 1128 19.61 18.46 -2.85
N ASP A 1129 18.66 19.35 -2.55
CA ASP A 1129 18.80 20.44 -1.57
C ASP A 1129 18.07 20.11 -0.25
N THR A 1130 18.77 19.50 0.69
CA THR A 1130 18.26 19.18 2.03
C THR A 1130 17.90 20.42 2.88
N ALA A 1131 18.10 21.63 2.37
CA ALA A 1131 17.78 22.89 3.05
C ALA A 1131 16.75 23.78 2.33
N ALA A 1132 16.21 23.37 1.16
CA ALA A 1132 15.28 24.21 0.38
C ALA A 1132 14.16 23.40 -0.30
N LEU A 1133 13.21 22.92 0.51
CA LEU A 1133 12.02 22.20 0.06
C LEU A 1133 11.28 22.92 -1.09
N GLY A 1134 11.01 22.19 -2.17
CA GLY A 1134 10.23 22.66 -3.31
C GLY A 1134 10.92 23.65 -4.25
N TRP A 1135 12.15 23.35 -4.71
CA TRP A 1135 12.86 24.15 -5.72
C TRP A 1135 13.70 23.29 -6.66
N ASP A 1136 13.18 22.99 -7.85
CA ASP A 1136 13.88 22.21 -8.87
C ASP A 1136 15.10 22.94 -9.44
N ALA A 1137 16.16 22.20 -9.74
CA ALA A 1137 17.32 22.68 -10.47
C ALA A 1137 17.22 22.33 -11.96
N TRP A 1138 17.48 23.31 -12.83
CA TRP A 1138 17.48 23.14 -14.28
C TRP A 1138 18.79 23.65 -14.88
N THR A 1139 19.32 22.96 -15.88
CA THR A 1139 20.65 23.21 -16.47
C THR A 1139 20.60 23.15 -18.00
N ALA A 1140 21.41 23.98 -18.65
CA ALA A 1140 21.59 23.97 -20.11
C ALA A 1140 23.04 24.24 -20.47
N THR A 1141 23.53 23.64 -21.56
CA THR A 1141 24.89 23.83 -22.08
C THR A 1141 24.84 24.22 -23.55
N VAL A 1142 25.45 25.36 -23.89
CA VAL A 1142 25.39 25.97 -25.22
C VAL A 1142 26.79 26.41 -25.69
N PRO A 1143 27.13 26.36 -26.98
CA PRO A 1143 28.37 26.97 -27.48
C PRO A 1143 28.37 28.49 -27.26
N ALA A 1144 29.50 29.04 -26.84
CA ALA A 1144 29.64 30.49 -26.67
C ALA A 1144 29.52 31.19 -28.04
N PRO A 1145 28.65 32.21 -28.18
CA PRO A 1145 28.41 32.94 -29.43
C PRO A 1145 29.62 33.81 -29.83
N GLY A 1146 29.53 34.53 -30.95
CA GLY A 1146 30.63 35.32 -31.52
C GLY A 1146 31.29 36.32 -30.54
N VAL A 1147 32.59 36.60 -30.71
CA VAL A 1147 33.37 37.48 -29.81
C VAL A 1147 32.61 38.76 -29.42
N GLY A 1148 32.34 38.94 -28.13
CA GLY A 1148 31.49 40.02 -27.65
C GLY A 1148 31.08 39.90 -26.19
N LEU A 1149 30.21 40.81 -25.75
CA LEU A 1149 29.60 40.80 -24.42
C LEU A 1149 28.12 40.48 -24.57
N TRP A 1150 27.71 39.41 -23.89
CA TRP A 1150 26.40 38.80 -23.99
C TRP A 1150 25.76 38.73 -22.60
N ASP A 1151 24.44 38.80 -22.57
CA ASP A 1151 23.64 38.50 -21.38
C ASP A 1151 22.98 37.12 -21.56
N ALA A 1152 22.81 36.41 -20.45
CA ALA A 1152 22.25 35.08 -20.34
C ALA A 1152 21.09 35.08 -19.36
N ALA A 1153 19.97 34.46 -19.74
CA ALA A 1153 18.74 34.41 -18.96
C ALA A 1153 18.02 33.09 -19.20
N PHE A 1154 17.26 32.61 -18.22
CA PHE A 1154 16.33 31.50 -18.46
C PHE A 1154 14.93 32.05 -18.76
N ARG A 1155 14.15 31.29 -19.52
CA ARG A 1155 12.70 31.49 -19.66
C ARG A 1155 11.98 30.17 -19.36
N VAL A 1156 10.81 30.27 -18.73
CA VAL A 1156 9.97 29.13 -18.33
C VAL A 1156 8.56 29.33 -18.87
N SER A 1157 7.96 28.28 -19.42
CA SER A 1157 6.57 28.21 -19.85
C SER A 1157 5.93 26.97 -19.24
N VAL A 1158 4.68 27.11 -18.78
CA VAL A 1158 3.82 26.00 -18.32
C VAL A 1158 2.66 25.74 -19.28
N ASP A 1159 2.59 26.47 -20.37
CA ASP A 1159 1.51 26.51 -21.37
C ASP A 1159 2.02 26.12 -22.77
N GLY A 1160 2.91 25.14 -22.83
CA GLY A 1160 3.46 24.60 -24.09
C GLY A 1160 4.34 25.57 -24.91
N GLY A 1161 4.55 26.80 -24.44
CA GLY A 1161 5.35 27.85 -25.07
C GLY A 1161 4.56 29.13 -25.43
N ALA A 1162 3.28 29.24 -25.06
CA ALA A 1162 2.43 30.40 -25.38
C ALA A 1162 2.76 31.66 -24.57
N SER A 1163 3.17 31.52 -23.31
CA SER A 1163 3.67 32.61 -22.46
C SER A 1163 4.95 32.21 -21.72
N TRP A 1164 5.75 33.21 -21.33
CA TRP A 1164 7.10 32.99 -20.81
C TRP A 1164 7.40 33.85 -19.57
N LEU A 1165 7.59 33.18 -18.43
CA LEU A 1165 8.20 33.76 -17.24
C LEU A 1165 9.71 33.91 -17.48
N LEU A 1166 10.25 35.10 -17.27
CA LEU A 1166 11.67 35.40 -17.51
C LEU A 1166 12.45 35.47 -16.20
N CYS A 1167 13.58 34.77 -16.13
CA CYS A 1167 14.34 34.54 -14.90
C CYS A 1167 15.67 35.31 -14.90
N ASP A 1168 15.85 36.23 -13.95
CA ASP A 1168 17.14 36.89 -13.69
C ASP A 1168 17.76 36.48 -12.33
N ARG A 1169 18.86 37.14 -11.95
CA ARG A 1169 19.57 36.90 -10.69
C ARG A 1169 19.00 37.77 -9.57
N ALA A 1170 18.40 37.11 -8.58
CA ALA A 1170 17.87 37.77 -7.38
C ALA A 1170 18.88 38.70 -6.67
N THR A 1171 18.32 39.72 -6.01
CA THR A 1171 18.98 40.84 -5.32
C THR A 1171 19.85 40.46 -4.12
N GLY A 1172 19.57 39.32 -3.49
CA GLY A 1172 20.16 38.90 -2.21
C GLY A 1172 19.32 39.29 -0.97
N THR A 1173 18.16 39.90 -1.14
CA THR A 1173 17.18 40.11 -0.06
C THR A 1173 16.31 38.87 0.10
N ALA A 1174 16.08 38.41 1.34
CA ALA A 1174 15.21 37.26 1.59
C ALA A 1174 13.75 37.62 1.31
N GLY A 1175 13.12 36.91 0.36
CA GLY A 1175 11.76 37.18 -0.11
C GLY A 1175 11.64 37.82 -1.49
N GLU A 1176 12.76 38.04 -2.20
CA GLU A 1176 12.76 38.47 -3.61
C GLU A 1176 13.31 37.35 -4.51
N ASP A 1177 12.44 36.69 -5.28
CA ASP A 1177 12.83 35.79 -6.37
C ASP A 1177 13.15 36.55 -7.67
N GLY A 1178 13.77 35.88 -8.64
CA GLY A 1178 14.29 36.49 -9.87
C GLY A 1178 13.25 36.72 -10.97
N SER A 1179 11.95 36.74 -10.64
CA SER A 1179 10.85 36.81 -11.60
C SER A 1179 9.66 37.67 -11.18
N GLN A 1180 9.29 37.71 -9.88
CA GLN A 1180 8.16 38.50 -9.39
C GLN A 1180 8.33 40.03 -9.57
N ASP A 1181 9.55 40.56 -9.60
CA ASP A 1181 9.80 41.98 -9.87
C ASP A 1181 10.09 42.30 -11.35
N GLY A 1182 9.98 41.29 -12.23
CA GLY A 1182 10.12 41.38 -13.68
C GLY A 1182 11.58 41.48 -14.13
N TYR A 1183 11.90 40.78 -15.23
CA TYR A 1183 13.26 40.67 -15.77
C TYR A 1183 13.96 42.03 -15.95
N GLN A 1184 15.12 42.18 -15.32
CA GLN A 1184 15.96 43.36 -15.39
C GLN A 1184 17.30 43.02 -16.10
N PRO A 1185 17.60 43.63 -17.27
CA PRO A 1185 18.86 43.39 -17.98
C PRO A 1185 20.13 43.66 -17.14
N ALA A 1186 20.03 44.46 -16.08
CA ALA A 1186 21.13 44.68 -15.13
C ALA A 1186 21.49 43.46 -14.26
N ARG A 1187 20.60 42.46 -14.20
CA ARG A 1187 20.68 41.25 -13.36
C ARG A 1187 20.85 39.95 -14.15
N ALA A 1188 21.00 40.01 -15.47
CA ALA A 1188 21.30 38.82 -16.27
C ALA A 1188 22.58 38.09 -15.79
N GLY A 1189 22.69 36.80 -16.10
CA GLY A 1189 24.00 36.15 -16.20
C GLY A 1189 24.82 36.86 -17.28
N GLN A 1190 26.13 36.99 -17.11
CA GLN A 1190 26.97 37.74 -18.05
C GLN A 1190 28.01 36.83 -18.70
N LEU A 1191 28.05 36.80 -20.03
CA LEU A 1191 28.98 35.99 -20.81
C LEU A 1191 29.88 36.88 -21.68
N GLU A 1192 31.18 36.88 -21.38
CA GLU A 1192 32.19 37.46 -22.26
C GLU A 1192 32.70 36.37 -23.21
N SER A 1193 32.30 36.45 -24.48
CA SER A 1193 32.87 35.63 -25.54
C SER A 1193 34.17 36.24 -26.03
N THR A 1194 35.23 35.45 -26.01
CA THR A 1194 36.60 35.85 -26.39
C THR A 1194 37.04 35.17 -27.69
N PRO A 1195 38.02 35.73 -28.44
CA PRO A 1195 38.47 35.12 -29.68
C PRO A 1195 39.00 33.70 -29.44
N SER A 1196 38.45 32.72 -30.17
CA SER A 1196 38.86 31.31 -30.02
C SER A 1196 40.37 31.17 -30.17
N PRO A 1197 41.08 30.49 -29.24
CA PRO A 1197 42.53 30.25 -29.34
C PRO A 1197 42.91 29.43 -30.59
N CYS A 1198 41.93 28.77 -31.20
CA CYS A 1198 42.07 28.03 -32.46
C CYS A 1198 42.03 28.90 -33.73
N THR A 1199 41.85 30.22 -33.61
CA THR A 1199 41.76 31.14 -34.76
C THR A 1199 43.08 31.21 -35.53
N GLY A 1200 43.18 30.40 -36.59
CA GLY A 1200 44.39 30.27 -37.42
C GLY A 1200 45.27 29.06 -37.09
N ALA A 1201 44.80 28.14 -36.23
CA ALA A 1201 45.43 26.83 -36.06
C ALA A 1201 45.28 26.00 -37.34
N VAL A 1202 46.29 25.19 -37.66
CA VAL A 1202 46.25 24.18 -38.72
C VAL A 1202 46.65 22.85 -38.09
N CYS A 1203 45.79 21.85 -38.25
CA CYS A 1203 45.92 20.52 -37.65
C CYS A 1203 46.09 19.47 -38.75
N ASP A 1204 47.17 19.62 -39.52
CA ASP A 1204 47.56 18.78 -40.67
C ASP A 1204 48.74 17.84 -40.35
N ALA A 1205 48.99 17.59 -39.06
CA ALA A 1205 50.10 16.77 -38.56
C ALA A 1205 49.62 15.90 -37.38
N PRO A 1206 48.91 14.78 -37.65
CA PRO A 1206 48.45 13.87 -36.60
C PRO A 1206 49.62 13.27 -35.79
N PRO A 1207 49.37 12.88 -34.52
CA PRO A 1207 50.32 12.08 -33.76
C PRO A 1207 50.53 10.70 -34.39
N ALA A 1208 51.59 10.01 -33.97
CA ALA A 1208 51.79 8.61 -34.34
C ALA A 1208 50.65 7.73 -33.77
N PRO A 1209 50.40 6.55 -34.36
CA PRO A 1209 49.52 5.54 -33.76
C PRO A 1209 49.90 5.21 -32.32
N SER A 1210 48.94 4.82 -31.50
CA SER A 1210 49.11 4.58 -30.06
C SER A 1210 48.29 3.39 -29.57
N CYS A 1211 48.65 2.84 -28.42
CA CYS A 1211 47.91 1.74 -27.79
C CYS A 1211 46.97 2.24 -26.71
N ALA A 1212 45.73 1.74 -26.71
CA ALA A 1212 44.71 2.01 -25.69
C ALA A 1212 44.26 0.67 -25.06
N GLY A 1213 45.10 0.14 -24.18
CA GLY A 1213 45.09 -1.30 -23.86
C GLY A 1213 45.58 -2.10 -25.07
N ASP A 1214 44.99 -3.28 -25.30
CA ASP A 1214 45.27 -4.13 -26.47
C ASP A 1214 44.61 -3.64 -27.78
N PHE A 1215 44.19 -2.38 -27.85
CA PHE A 1215 43.69 -1.76 -29.07
C PHE A 1215 44.76 -0.86 -29.70
N ALA A 1216 45.14 -1.17 -30.94
CA ALA A 1216 45.97 -0.32 -31.78
C ALA A 1216 45.12 0.79 -32.42
N GLU A 1217 45.38 2.04 -32.05
CA GLU A 1217 44.62 3.20 -32.48
C GLU A 1217 45.42 4.05 -33.47
N THR A 1218 44.77 4.36 -34.60
CA THR A 1218 45.29 5.19 -35.68
C THR A 1218 44.52 6.51 -35.76
N PRO A 1219 45.14 7.64 -35.42
CA PRO A 1219 44.55 8.97 -35.59
C PRO A 1219 44.26 9.30 -37.07
N SER A 1220 43.22 10.09 -37.32
CA SER A 1220 42.86 10.55 -38.67
C SER A 1220 43.85 11.57 -39.26
N ASP A 1221 43.94 11.61 -40.60
CA ASP A 1221 44.79 12.54 -41.37
C ASP A 1221 44.48 14.05 -41.17
N SER A 1222 43.38 14.41 -40.50
CA SER A 1222 42.98 15.81 -40.29
C SER A 1222 42.34 16.03 -38.92
N GLY A 1223 42.95 16.90 -38.11
CA GLY A 1223 42.45 17.22 -36.77
C GLY A 1223 41.57 18.48 -36.73
N SER A 1224 40.85 18.64 -35.63
CA SER A 1224 40.17 19.88 -35.25
C SER A 1224 40.91 20.50 -34.05
N CYS A 1225 41.03 21.83 -34.03
CA CYS A 1225 41.53 22.50 -32.84
C CYS A 1225 40.39 22.70 -31.84
N VAL A 1226 40.62 22.30 -30.59
CA VAL A 1226 39.70 22.46 -29.45
C VAL A 1226 40.46 23.18 -28.33
N SER A 1227 39.94 24.29 -27.83
CA SER A 1227 40.53 25.13 -26.76
C SER A 1227 42.03 25.44 -26.89
N GLY A 1228 42.58 25.43 -28.12
CA GLY A 1228 43.98 25.75 -28.44
C GLY A 1228 44.89 24.55 -28.73
N ALA A 1229 44.39 23.31 -28.66
CA ALA A 1229 45.14 22.09 -28.99
C ALA A 1229 44.50 21.36 -30.19
N CYS A 1230 45.32 20.77 -31.07
CA CYS A 1230 44.83 19.93 -32.17
C CYS A 1230 44.44 18.54 -31.65
N ALA A 1231 43.14 18.26 -31.60
CA ALA A 1231 42.58 16.93 -31.40
C ALA A 1231 42.44 16.23 -32.77
N TYR A 1232 42.78 14.94 -32.82
CA TYR A 1232 42.63 14.12 -34.02
C TYR A 1232 41.70 12.94 -33.67
N PRO A 1233 40.50 12.83 -34.27
CA PRO A 1233 39.64 11.68 -34.01
C PRO A 1233 40.30 10.39 -34.51
N ILE A 1234 39.99 9.26 -33.87
CA ILE A 1234 40.48 7.94 -34.26
C ILE A 1234 39.85 7.56 -35.61
N ALA A 1235 40.67 7.29 -36.63
CA ALA A 1235 40.21 6.83 -37.94
C ALA A 1235 40.13 5.30 -38.05
N GLY A 1236 40.90 4.58 -37.24
CA GLY A 1236 40.87 3.13 -37.14
C GLY A 1236 41.31 2.66 -35.76
N ARG A 1237 40.56 1.73 -35.19
CA ARG A 1237 40.85 1.03 -33.93
C ARG A 1237 40.87 -0.46 -34.24
N GLU A 1238 42.00 -1.11 -34.04
CA GLU A 1238 42.17 -2.55 -34.26
C GLU A 1238 42.39 -3.24 -32.92
N ASP A 1239 41.54 -4.21 -32.59
CA ASP A 1239 41.72 -5.09 -31.44
C ASP A 1239 42.81 -6.12 -31.75
N CYS A 1240 43.85 -6.17 -30.92
CA CYS A 1240 44.95 -7.09 -31.12
C CYS A 1240 44.61 -8.52 -30.69
N ALA A 1241 43.75 -8.72 -29.69
CA ALA A 1241 43.31 -10.05 -29.26
C ALA A 1241 42.52 -10.77 -30.36
N LEU A 1242 41.82 -10.03 -31.24
CA LEU A 1242 41.17 -10.58 -32.44
C LEU A 1242 42.16 -11.12 -33.50
N ARG A 1243 43.46 -10.82 -33.40
CA ARG A 1243 44.50 -11.45 -34.24
C ARG A 1243 45.07 -12.73 -33.63
N GLY A 1244 44.89 -12.96 -32.34
CA GLY A 1244 45.29 -14.17 -31.62
C GLY A 1244 45.60 -13.89 -30.14
N ILE A 1245 45.59 -14.95 -29.31
CA ILE A 1245 45.81 -14.81 -27.86
C ILE A 1245 47.19 -14.25 -27.50
N ASP A 1246 48.18 -14.44 -28.37
CA ASP A 1246 49.55 -13.93 -28.19
C ASP A 1246 49.77 -12.53 -28.82
N TRP A 1247 48.71 -11.86 -29.29
CA TRP A 1247 48.81 -10.54 -29.95
C TRP A 1247 48.36 -9.40 -29.02
N THR A 1248 49.32 -8.57 -28.61
CA THR A 1248 49.10 -7.36 -27.82
C THR A 1248 49.34 -6.10 -28.66
N CYS A 1249 48.90 -4.93 -28.20
CA CYS A 1249 49.30 -3.67 -28.81
C CYS A 1249 50.68 -3.22 -28.31
N PHE A 1250 51.59 -2.92 -29.23
CA PHE A 1250 52.87 -2.28 -28.94
C PHE A 1250 53.16 -1.14 -29.93
N ASP A 1251 53.54 0.03 -29.41
CA ASP A 1251 53.88 1.24 -30.19
C ASP A 1251 52.83 1.61 -31.28
N GLY A 1252 51.54 1.42 -30.95
CA GLY A 1252 50.41 1.71 -31.83
C GLY A 1252 50.13 0.68 -32.93
N GLN A 1253 50.69 -0.53 -32.81
CA GLN A 1253 50.45 -1.63 -33.74
C GLN A 1253 50.19 -2.93 -32.99
N CYS A 1254 49.31 -3.78 -33.51
CA CYS A 1254 49.19 -5.15 -33.01
C CYS A 1254 50.43 -5.96 -33.39
N VAL A 1255 51.10 -6.52 -32.40
CA VAL A 1255 52.30 -7.33 -32.56
C VAL A 1255 52.09 -8.72 -31.98
N ASP A 1256 52.59 -9.72 -32.71
CA ASP A 1256 52.70 -11.09 -32.20
C ASP A 1256 53.79 -11.14 -31.13
N THR A 1257 53.48 -11.67 -29.95
CA THR A 1257 54.42 -11.86 -28.82
C THR A 1257 54.73 -13.32 -28.51
N SER A 1258 54.30 -14.24 -29.38
CA SER A 1258 54.73 -15.63 -29.31
C SER A 1258 56.27 -15.75 -29.39
N PRO A 1259 56.90 -16.63 -28.60
CA PRO A 1259 58.36 -16.72 -28.55
C PRO A 1259 58.96 -17.30 -29.85
N PRO A 1260 60.11 -16.78 -30.33
CA PRO A 1260 60.71 -17.10 -31.64
C PRO A 1260 61.64 -18.33 -31.68
#